data_AF-A0A1Y5KEQ0-F1
#
_entry.id   AF-A0A1Y5KEQ0-F1
#
_cell.length_a   1.000
_cell.length_b   1.000
_cell.length_c   1.000
_cell.angle_alpha   90.00
_cell.angle_beta   90.00
_cell.angle_gamma   90.00
#
_symmetry.space_group_name_H-M   'P 1'
#
loop_
_entity.id
_entity.type
_entity.pdbx_description
1 polymer ?
#
loop_
_entity_poly.entity_id
_entity_poly.type
_entity_poly.pdbx_seq_one_letter_code
_entity_poly.pdbx_strand_id
1 'polypeptide(L)'
;MTMTMNRLLKLFLIFALVITGLTTYQSKQADAAAYPVIYTFDLRQISGSFNTAESYDIKLFVTTLQGIVNQKGPRLYVYNSFYVQTPSITSVQSLQIDEKWLETFRKPGQWLSEYTVSPIATLEALVDTFRDDLAGLVVWDPKVHATANVATTVAGIERTPAVMGGGRLHARLTSAPNSLTVARNLAGQFSGANAKTDAYVWAKQQYLDTGLANAGVLGYIEDAYAMLPATHSQEYVSARDILVMRRGFVFDLSPWGDERPFDAPNQTLGKDLETFLAILQSAYALHGNKTMIEVYGFFPWWDKYSTYGGKGSHTEFEGEWKTVELLSKYNAAIVSILDTMGDSNMSVHWWSPVATNLKPANEAGSRPTLANKTYILWGMGDHDSSTVHYQFPYVWNADPARGKTPIAWNIVPATRNAGDIMQFLYDTATPGDYLVAGAGAGGYANPDFIKDVSVWKGWNEQLYRSTGYTMSGFVLNGNAGVVSPSSEEVYRWFSNDLSLVYNPNLSSPKPDVRSTNMVVMGDNVPIATNNVNAQAAQIYSATAALTSPGTTPNFLYIKPAFTSTEYISQVMKKIKAEHPEYNYEAVDPYTYASLIRQKVKGNVANDAIILDLQLPDQMIAGQKYTASVTVRNVGSAAWTAANNFRLAATADNALVWSDFPDGGYSLAAGNQRVFLASSDSVAPQQTKTFTFQVQAPTTPGSYLFGTSMIRDGVAAFGDNRKKTVQVVPVPANAARITAVTVPSVMNEEQVSTVSVTVKNIGTSTWTAANNFRLAAIPDSNQVLWSAFGSGGGYSNGADNQRVYLGAADSIAPGGSKTFSFSIAAPRTRGVYSFAVQMIKDGTALFGDTGVYDIRVTPGGASANDAVSFHDNIPEYVAPGDVVPVSVSFRNTGTNDWTRAGNYTLKSASTNQLTWSRFPYGGTSVSASNQNVYMSSSERIKTEQAKTFSFFVTAPSTPGNYTLSMQLNNGSAGFGTAKTFTIRVADPRDAKFAGWEVPTVMAAGSKAGVSIDVQNAGANEWTEANMYRLYAGPTNQFGWSDFVSGGYSLSATNQRAFLPGSETIATSQRKSFTFSIQAPATPGTYTFSAGMIQDGVATFGTVKTWTINVVDAYEQRVNVGSSTSYSDASGLLWAADQPYAGANTWGYTTSTTSVTTTTDTISGTSDQALYRTQRFGSGGNAFAYKFNVPNGTYKVTLDFAEIYYNAGDIRIFNVDIEGANMLSGYDNFTGALGHDKARRYTFGNIAVTDGVLDIDFSALADAAAVNAIEVVRTR
;
A
#
# COMPACT_ATOMS: atom_id res chain seq x y z
N MET A 1 36.43 -43.43 16.70
CA MET A 1 36.51 -42.04 17.20
C MET A 1 36.11 -40.99 16.14
N THR A 2 35.53 -41.39 15.00
CA THR A 2 35.20 -40.50 13.86
C THR A 2 33.70 -40.34 13.58
N MET A 3 32.82 -41.10 14.26
CA MET A 3 31.35 -41.04 14.08
C MET A 3 30.64 -39.99 14.95
N THR A 4 31.30 -39.43 15.98
CA THR A 4 30.70 -38.48 16.92
C THR A 4 30.82 -37.02 16.49
N MET A 5 31.88 -36.64 15.75
CA MET A 5 32.06 -35.25 15.27
C MET A 5 31.04 -34.85 14.19
N ASN A 6 30.62 -35.77 13.32
CA ASN A 6 29.66 -35.46 12.25
C ASN A 6 28.20 -35.30 12.76
N ARG A 7 27.85 -35.93 13.89
CA ARG A 7 26.56 -35.69 14.57
C ARG A 7 26.57 -34.39 15.37
N LEU A 8 27.70 -34.02 15.99
CA LEU A 8 27.87 -32.74 16.68
C LEU A 8 27.90 -31.55 15.72
N LEU A 9 28.51 -31.69 14.53
CA LEU A 9 28.52 -30.64 13.51
C LEU A 9 27.13 -30.47 12.86
N LYS A 10 26.40 -31.56 12.62
CA LYS A 10 24.99 -31.50 12.19
C LYS A 10 24.05 -30.97 13.28
N LEU A 11 24.28 -31.27 14.55
CA LEU A 11 23.55 -30.64 15.65
C LEU A 11 23.87 -29.14 15.76
N PHE A 12 25.12 -28.72 15.54
CA PHE A 12 25.50 -27.30 15.53
C PHE A 12 24.89 -26.53 14.36
N LEU A 13 24.80 -27.14 13.17
CA LEU A 13 24.10 -26.54 12.03
C LEU A 13 22.57 -26.52 12.23
N ILE A 14 21.98 -27.55 12.85
CA ILE A 14 20.56 -27.56 13.21
C ILE A 14 20.25 -26.57 14.36
N PHE A 15 21.20 -26.32 15.27
CA PHE A 15 21.06 -25.33 16.35
C PHE A 15 21.21 -23.88 15.84
N ALA A 16 21.96 -23.66 14.75
CA ALA A 16 22.05 -22.36 14.08
C ALA A 16 20.79 -22.03 13.23
N LEU A 17 20.03 -23.05 12.81
CA LEU A 17 18.84 -22.92 11.95
C LEU A 17 17.51 -22.76 12.70
N VAL A 18 17.47 -22.96 14.02
CA VAL A 18 16.25 -22.82 14.84
C VAL A 18 16.13 -21.43 15.49
N ILE A 19 17.16 -20.59 15.39
CA ILE A 19 17.20 -19.23 15.96
C ILE A 19 16.62 -18.15 15.01
N THR A 20 16.32 -18.49 13.75
CA THR A 20 15.94 -17.50 12.72
C THR A 20 14.44 -17.15 12.64
N GLY A 21 13.61 -17.60 13.59
CA GLY A 21 12.16 -17.56 13.45
C GLY A 21 11.41 -16.43 14.16
N LEU A 22 12.00 -15.71 15.11
CA LEU A 22 11.23 -14.81 15.99
C LEU A 22 11.83 -13.41 16.20
N THR A 23 12.87 -12.96 15.48
CA THR A 23 13.71 -11.75 15.77
C THR A 23 13.41 -10.42 15.12
N THR A 24 12.34 -10.34 14.36
CA THR A 24 12.40 -9.46 13.19
C THR A 24 12.13 -7.97 13.41
N TYR A 25 11.82 -7.53 14.64
CA TYR A 25 11.25 -6.20 14.85
C TYR A 25 12.20 -5.15 15.44
N GLN A 26 13.23 -5.54 16.18
CA GLN A 26 13.94 -4.63 17.10
C GLN A 26 15.37 -4.26 16.71
N SER A 27 16.10 -5.24 16.19
CA SER A 27 17.21 -5.03 15.25
C SER A 27 16.86 -4.00 14.17
N LYS A 28 15.60 -4.02 13.74
CA LYS A 28 15.06 -3.17 12.69
C LYS A 28 15.38 -1.67 12.87
N GLN A 29 14.85 -1.04 13.91
CA GLN A 29 14.93 0.43 14.03
C GLN A 29 16.37 0.94 14.28
N ALA A 30 17.22 0.14 14.93
CA ALA A 30 18.62 0.47 15.18
C ALA A 30 19.45 0.43 13.88
N ASP A 31 19.23 -0.60 13.07
CA ASP A 31 19.79 -0.70 11.72
C ASP A 31 19.30 0.46 10.85
N ALA A 32 18.00 0.82 10.89
CA ALA A 32 17.49 1.98 10.15
C ALA A 32 18.22 3.29 10.51
N ALA A 33 18.41 3.56 11.80
CA ALA A 33 19.12 4.74 12.29
C ALA A 33 20.60 4.80 11.87
N ALA A 34 21.22 3.65 11.56
CA ALA A 34 22.60 3.58 11.09
C ALA A 34 22.77 4.01 9.62
N TYR A 35 21.68 4.10 8.84
CA TYR A 35 21.69 4.48 7.43
C TYR A 35 20.84 5.73 7.19
N PRO A 36 21.32 6.94 7.52
CA PRO A 36 20.55 8.19 7.42
C PRO A 36 20.34 8.68 5.97
N VAL A 37 20.66 7.85 4.97
CA VAL A 37 20.50 8.14 3.55
C VAL A 37 19.59 7.09 2.93
N ILE A 38 18.52 7.54 2.29
CA ILE A 38 17.66 6.72 1.43
C ILE A 38 18.00 7.07 -0.01
N TYR A 39 18.52 6.10 -0.75
CA TYR A 39 18.71 6.25 -2.18
C TYR A 39 17.38 6.04 -2.91
N THR A 40 17.10 6.85 -3.91
CA THR A 40 15.91 6.68 -4.76
C THR A 40 16.30 6.26 -6.16
N PHE A 41 15.55 5.32 -6.75
CA PHE A 41 15.74 4.87 -8.12
C PHE A 41 14.40 4.86 -8.87
N ASP A 42 14.38 5.43 -10.07
CA ASP A 42 13.16 5.61 -10.84
C ASP A 42 13.04 4.56 -11.95
N LEU A 43 12.26 3.51 -11.71
CA LEU A 43 12.02 2.46 -12.72
C LEU A 43 11.18 2.95 -13.90
N ARG A 44 10.45 4.06 -13.75
CA ARG A 44 9.56 4.60 -14.81
C ARG A 44 10.37 5.20 -15.96
N GLN A 45 11.59 5.64 -15.70
CA GLN A 45 12.50 6.18 -16.72
C GLN A 45 13.00 5.11 -17.69
N ILE A 46 12.95 3.85 -17.27
CA ILE A 46 13.42 2.71 -18.05
C ILE A 46 12.26 2.08 -18.84
N SER A 47 11.02 2.42 -18.49
CA SER A 47 9.79 1.83 -19.04
C SER A 47 9.14 2.69 -20.14
N GLY A 48 9.89 3.01 -21.19
CA GLY A 48 9.30 3.57 -22.42
C GLY A 48 8.35 2.59 -23.14
N SER A 49 8.44 1.30 -22.80
CA SER A 49 7.58 0.22 -23.30
C SER A 49 7.12 -0.63 -22.12
N PHE A 50 5.82 -0.62 -21.81
CA PHE A 50 5.24 -1.54 -20.85
C PHE A 50 5.31 -2.99 -21.39
N ASN A 51 5.53 -3.96 -20.50
CA ASN A 51 5.48 -5.40 -20.78
C ASN A 51 6.48 -5.95 -21.82
N THR A 52 7.79 -5.66 -21.66
CA THR A 52 8.85 -6.31 -22.44
C THR A 52 9.68 -7.26 -21.57
N ALA A 53 10.44 -8.15 -22.21
CA ALA A 53 11.37 -9.02 -21.52
C ALA A 53 12.51 -8.24 -20.83
N GLU A 54 12.98 -7.17 -21.46
CA GLU A 54 13.99 -6.28 -20.88
C GLU A 54 13.44 -5.49 -19.69
N SER A 55 12.20 -4.98 -19.77
CA SER A 55 11.57 -4.30 -18.64
C SER A 55 11.35 -5.25 -17.46
N TYR A 56 10.91 -6.49 -17.71
CA TYR A 56 10.75 -7.50 -16.67
C TYR A 56 12.06 -7.78 -15.96
N ASP A 57 13.13 -8.03 -16.72
CA ASP A 57 14.44 -8.38 -16.17
C ASP A 57 15.04 -7.24 -15.33
N ILE A 58 14.89 -5.99 -15.79
CA ILE A 58 15.34 -4.82 -15.02
C ILE A 58 14.51 -4.66 -13.73
N LYS A 59 13.17 -4.77 -13.80
CA LYS A 59 12.32 -4.68 -12.61
C LYS A 59 12.69 -5.77 -11.60
N LEU A 60 12.87 -7.01 -12.06
CA LEU A 60 13.25 -8.15 -11.22
C LEU A 60 14.63 -7.94 -10.57
N PHE A 61 15.61 -7.48 -11.34
CA PHE A 61 16.93 -7.14 -10.82
C PHE A 61 16.85 -6.06 -9.74
N VAL A 62 16.13 -4.97 -9.99
CA VAL A 62 16.04 -3.84 -9.06
C VAL A 62 15.27 -4.20 -7.80
N THR A 63 14.14 -4.91 -7.87
CA THR A 63 13.37 -5.27 -6.67
C THR A 63 14.08 -6.34 -5.84
N THR A 64 14.80 -7.27 -6.47
CA THR A 64 15.65 -8.22 -5.72
C THR A 64 16.87 -7.53 -5.11
N LEU A 65 17.52 -6.59 -5.79
CA LEU A 65 18.58 -5.76 -5.22
C LEU A 65 18.05 -4.94 -4.04
N GLN A 66 16.89 -4.31 -4.19
CA GLN A 66 16.22 -3.55 -3.14
C GLN A 66 16.00 -4.39 -1.89
N GLY A 67 15.44 -5.59 -2.03
CA GLY A 67 15.27 -6.50 -0.90
C GLY A 67 16.59 -6.87 -0.21
N ILE A 68 17.67 -7.09 -0.97
CA ILE A 68 19.00 -7.43 -0.43
C ILE A 68 19.58 -6.27 0.39
N VAL A 69 19.58 -5.06 -0.18
CA VAL A 69 20.18 -3.89 0.48
C VAL A 69 19.35 -3.43 1.66
N ASN A 70 18.02 -3.60 1.57
CA ASN A 70 17.10 -3.26 2.62
C ASN A 70 17.06 -4.29 3.76
N GLN A 71 17.78 -5.41 3.69
CA GLN A 71 18.02 -6.27 4.86
C GLN A 71 18.79 -5.55 5.99
N LYS A 72 19.50 -4.46 5.67
CA LYS A 72 20.30 -3.68 6.62
C LYS A 72 19.61 -2.38 7.06
N GLY A 73 18.45 -2.02 6.53
CA GLY A 73 17.80 -0.73 6.80
C GLY A 73 17.08 -0.16 5.57
N PRO A 74 16.31 0.93 5.67
CA PRO A 74 15.54 1.52 4.57
C PRO A 74 16.46 2.28 3.59
N ARG A 75 17.33 1.58 2.85
CA ARG A 75 18.43 2.17 2.08
C ARG A 75 18.10 2.47 0.63
N LEU A 76 17.21 1.70 0.00
CA LEU A 76 16.77 1.90 -1.37
C LEU A 76 15.23 1.98 -1.45
N TYR A 77 14.75 3.08 -2.02
CA TYR A 77 13.35 3.35 -2.33
C TYR A 77 13.18 3.44 -3.85
N VAL A 78 12.18 2.78 -4.40
CA VAL A 78 12.02 2.61 -5.85
C VAL A 78 10.71 3.27 -6.28
N TYR A 79 10.77 4.18 -7.25
CA TYR A 79 9.57 4.71 -7.89
C TYR A 79 9.16 3.75 -9.01
N ASN A 80 7.99 3.14 -8.88
CA ASN A 80 7.44 2.19 -9.83
C ASN A 80 6.25 2.80 -10.58
N SER A 81 5.91 2.21 -11.73
CA SER A 81 4.66 2.46 -12.45
C SER A 81 3.70 1.31 -12.18
N PHE A 82 2.47 1.61 -11.77
CA PHE A 82 1.43 0.60 -11.55
C PHE A 82 0.35 0.67 -12.63
N TYR A 83 -0.01 -0.49 -13.17
CA TYR A 83 -1.16 -0.70 -14.04
C TYR A 83 -2.49 -0.64 -13.26
N VAL A 84 -2.87 0.53 -12.75
CA VAL A 84 -4.07 0.65 -11.90
C VAL A 84 -5.33 0.84 -12.73
N GLN A 85 -6.31 -0.05 -12.54
CA GLN A 85 -7.67 0.10 -13.05
C GLN A 85 -8.70 0.28 -11.93
N THR A 86 -8.47 1.21 -10.99
CA THR A 86 -9.49 1.45 -9.97
C THR A 86 -10.38 2.64 -10.31
N PRO A 87 -11.66 2.55 -9.97
CA PRO A 87 -12.61 3.65 -9.98
C PRO A 87 -12.17 4.97 -9.34
N SER A 88 -11.24 4.90 -8.38
CA SER A 88 -10.96 5.97 -7.42
C SER A 88 -9.65 6.72 -7.65
N ILE A 89 -8.75 6.20 -8.49
CA ILE A 89 -7.53 6.90 -8.87
C ILE A 89 -7.31 6.85 -10.38
N THR A 90 -6.76 7.92 -10.94
CA THR A 90 -6.44 8.02 -12.37
C THR A 90 -5.09 7.36 -12.69
N SER A 91 -4.86 7.01 -13.95
CA SER A 91 -3.56 6.48 -14.41
C SER A 91 -2.40 7.47 -14.21
N VAL A 92 -2.67 8.77 -14.15
CA VAL A 92 -1.63 9.78 -13.80
C VAL A 92 -1.31 9.72 -12.31
N GLN A 93 -2.34 9.57 -11.48
CA GLN A 93 -2.18 9.44 -10.03
C GLN A 93 -1.45 8.16 -9.63
N SER A 94 -1.65 7.05 -10.36
CA SER A 94 -0.95 5.79 -10.08
C SER A 94 0.55 5.88 -10.28
N LEU A 95 1.05 6.79 -11.11
CA LEU A 95 2.49 7.01 -11.31
C LEU A 95 3.16 7.75 -10.15
N GLN A 96 2.40 8.33 -9.20
CA GLN A 96 2.92 9.20 -8.14
C GLN A 96 2.74 8.60 -6.73
N ILE A 97 2.35 7.33 -6.63
CA ILE A 97 2.00 6.67 -5.37
C ILE A 97 3.21 6.61 -4.45
N ASP A 98 4.33 6.11 -4.97
CA ASP A 98 5.59 5.94 -4.24
C ASP A 98 6.12 7.30 -3.76
N GLU A 99 6.10 8.35 -4.61
CA GLU A 99 6.48 9.70 -4.16
C GLU A 99 5.60 10.21 -3.03
N LYS A 100 4.29 10.02 -3.12
CA LYS A 100 3.36 10.52 -2.11
C LYS A 100 3.57 9.89 -0.74
N TRP A 101 3.89 8.59 -0.68
CA TRP A 101 4.24 7.96 0.58
C TRP A 101 5.56 8.47 1.14
N LEU A 102 6.60 8.52 0.29
CA LEU A 102 7.90 9.03 0.72
C LEU A 102 7.80 10.49 1.20
N GLU A 103 7.11 11.36 0.46
CA GLU A 103 6.85 12.73 0.87
C GLU A 103 6.07 12.82 2.18
N THR A 104 5.07 11.95 2.35
CA THR A 104 4.26 11.91 3.58
C THR A 104 5.13 11.63 4.80
N PHE A 105 6.00 10.61 4.73
CA PHE A 105 6.83 10.20 5.87
C PHE A 105 8.09 11.04 6.06
N ARG A 106 8.40 11.96 5.13
CA ARG A 106 9.48 12.94 5.26
C ARG A 106 9.04 14.29 5.83
N LYS A 107 7.73 14.53 6.02
CA LYS A 107 7.24 15.76 6.63
C LYS A 107 7.81 15.95 8.04
N PRO A 108 8.02 17.19 8.53
CA PRO A 108 8.53 17.43 9.88
C PRO A 108 7.77 16.65 10.95
N GLY A 109 8.50 15.92 11.80
CA GLY A 109 7.92 15.09 12.85
C GLY A 109 7.56 13.66 12.44
N GLN A 110 7.70 13.30 11.16
CA GLN A 110 7.57 11.92 10.67
C GLN A 110 8.91 11.17 10.70
N TRP A 111 8.85 9.84 10.65
CA TRP A 111 10.02 8.98 10.92
C TRP A 111 11.14 9.08 9.88
N LEU A 112 10.84 9.52 8.65
CA LEU A 112 11.84 9.78 7.60
C LEU A 112 12.25 11.25 7.48
N SER A 113 11.79 12.13 8.39
CA SER A 113 12.04 13.58 8.27
C SER A 113 13.51 13.99 8.35
N GLU A 114 14.33 13.18 9.00
CA GLU A 114 15.78 13.41 9.17
C GLU A 114 16.62 12.64 8.14
N TYR A 115 16.00 11.81 7.30
CA TYR A 115 16.71 11.07 6.26
C TYR A 115 17.03 11.97 5.07
N THR A 116 18.27 11.87 4.62
CA THR A 116 18.70 12.47 3.36
C THR A 116 18.23 11.58 2.21
N VAL A 117 17.49 12.15 1.25
CA VAL A 117 17.10 11.43 0.03
C VAL A 117 18.11 11.74 -1.06
N SER A 118 18.69 10.69 -1.66
CA SER A 118 19.72 10.81 -2.70
C SER A 118 19.30 10.05 -3.96
N PRO A 119 18.92 10.74 -5.05
CA PRO A 119 18.54 10.06 -6.28
C PRO A 119 19.74 9.41 -6.98
N ILE A 120 19.53 8.22 -7.53
CA ILE A 120 20.45 7.48 -8.39
C ILE A 120 19.85 7.45 -9.80
N ALA A 121 20.60 7.97 -10.78
CA ALA A 121 20.10 8.18 -12.13
C ALA A 121 20.27 6.97 -13.07
N THR A 122 21.21 6.05 -12.79
CA THR A 122 21.56 4.97 -13.72
C THR A 122 21.71 3.64 -12.99
N LEU A 123 21.53 2.55 -13.74
CA LEU A 123 21.67 1.20 -13.20
C LEU A 123 23.12 0.90 -12.76
N GLU A 124 24.12 1.44 -13.48
CA GLU A 124 25.54 1.35 -13.10
C GLU A 124 25.78 2.01 -11.75
N ALA A 125 25.28 3.23 -11.57
CA ALA A 125 25.43 3.94 -10.30
C ALA A 125 24.70 3.21 -9.16
N LEU A 126 23.58 2.53 -9.45
CA LEU A 126 22.87 1.71 -8.48
C LEU A 126 23.72 0.51 -8.05
N VAL A 127 24.31 -0.21 -9.00
CA VAL A 127 25.23 -1.33 -8.73
C VAL A 127 26.46 -0.87 -7.96
N ASP A 128 27.08 0.23 -8.37
CA ASP A 128 28.27 0.76 -7.70
C ASP A 128 27.99 1.21 -6.26
N THR A 129 26.84 1.85 -6.02
CA THR A 129 26.43 2.30 -4.68
C THR A 129 26.27 1.14 -3.71
N PHE A 130 25.80 -0.02 -4.19
CA PHE A 130 25.46 -1.16 -3.33
C PHE A 130 26.35 -2.39 -3.56
N ARG A 131 27.48 -2.23 -4.25
CA ARG A 131 28.35 -3.34 -4.65
C ARG A 131 28.76 -4.26 -3.49
N ASP A 132 29.13 -3.66 -2.35
CA ASP A 132 29.58 -4.40 -1.15
C ASP A 132 28.45 -5.17 -0.46
N ASP A 133 27.19 -4.90 -0.82
CA ASP A 133 26.05 -5.67 -0.37
C ASP A 133 25.81 -6.93 -1.21
N LEU A 134 26.37 -7.03 -2.42
CA LEU A 134 26.08 -8.09 -3.37
C LEU A 134 27.17 -9.17 -3.33
N ALA A 135 26.77 -10.44 -3.35
CA ALA A 135 27.69 -11.59 -3.44
C ALA A 135 27.94 -12.08 -4.89
N GLY A 136 27.31 -11.42 -5.86
CA GLY A 136 27.30 -11.81 -7.27
C GLY A 136 25.88 -11.78 -7.84
N LEU A 137 25.65 -12.47 -8.95
CA LEU A 137 24.34 -12.58 -9.61
C LEU A 137 23.80 -14.01 -9.51
N VAL A 138 22.48 -14.13 -9.45
CA VAL A 138 21.78 -15.38 -9.76
C VAL A 138 21.15 -15.25 -11.14
N VAL A 139 21.59 -16.13 -12.05
CA VAL A 139 21.11 -16.14 -13.43
C VAL A 139 19.92 -17.09 -13.54
N TRP A 140 18.76 -16.58 -13.95
CA TRP A 140 17.56 -17.37 -14.21
C TRP A 140 17.44 -17.75 -15.69
N ASP A 141 16.70 -18.82 -15.99
CA ASP A 141 16.55 -19.37 -17.34
C ASP A 141 15.30 -18.81 -18.05
N PRO A 142 15.45 -18.04 -19.15
CA PRO A 142 14.29 -17.59 -19.93
C PRO A 142 13.51 -18.73 -20.60
N LYS A 143 14.05 -19.96 -20.67
CA LYS A 143 13.33 -21.14 -21.18
C LYS A 143 12.49 -21.85 -20.13
N VAL A 144 12.72 -21.56 -18.84
CA VAL A 144 11.99 -22.14 -17.71
C VAL A 144 11.61 -21.01 -16.75
N HIS A 145 10.48 -20.34 -17.04
CA HIS A 145 10.09 -19.09 -16.37
C HIS A 145 10.05 -19.18 -14.83
N ALA A 146 9.67 -20.33 -14.28
CA ALA A 146 9.69 -20.61 -12.85
C ALA A 146 11.05 -20.39 -12.17
N THR A 147 12.16 -20.48 -12.92
CA THR A 147 13.49 -20.23 -12.37
C THR A 147 13.69 -18.77 -11.95
N ALA A 148 12.88 -17.81 -12.40
CA ALA A 148 12.89 -16.43 -11.89
C ALA A 148 12.37 -16.34 -10.44
N ASN A 149 11.36 -17.14 -10.09
CA ASN A 149 10.87 -17.27 -8.71
C ASN A 149 11.89 -17.99 -7.82
N VAL A 150 12.51 -19.05 -8.33
CA VAL A 150 13.63 -19.72 -7.66
C VAL A 150 14.78 -18.75 -7.43
N ALA A 151 15.16 -17.98 -8.45
CA ALA A 151 16.19 -16.95 -8.36
C ALA A 151 15.85 -15.86 -7.33
N THR A 152 14.58 -15.49 -7.18
CA THR A 152 14.14 -14.56 -6.12
C THR A 152 14.34 -15.14 -4.72
N THR A 153 14.02 -16.42 -4.52
CA THR A 153 14.29 -17.12 -3.25
C THR A 153 15.79 -17.16 -2.96
N VAL A 154 16.60 -17.49 -3.97
CA VAL A 154 18.07 -17.47 -3.87
C VAL A 154 18.58 -16.08 -3.52
N ALA A 155 18.06 -15.03 -4.17
CA ALA A 155 18.53 -13.66 -3.99
C ALA A 155 18.46 -13.21 -2.52
N GLY A 156 17.37 -13.53 -1.81
CA GLY A 156 17.23 -13.18 -0.39
C GLY A 156 18.20 -13.92 0.53
N ILE A 157 18.59 -15.15 0.16
CA ILE A 157 19.43 -16.03 0.99
C ILE A 157 20.91 -15.83 0.69
N GLU A 158 21.27 -15.72 -0.58
CA GLU A 158 22.65 -15.69 -1.06
C GLU A 158 23.12 -14.28 -1.44
N ARG A 159 22.25 -13.27 -1.33
CA ARG A 159 22.56 -11.86 -1.63
C ARG A 159 22.98 -11.65 -3.08
N THR A 160 22.28 -12.32 -3.98
CA THR A 160 22.56 -12.33 -5.41
C THR A 160 21.33 -11.82 -6.17
N PRO A 161 21.28 -10.55 -6.63
CA PRO A 161 20.13 -10.07 -7.40
C PRO A 161 19.97 -10.88 -8.69
N ALA A 162 18.70 -11.04 -9.11
CA ALA A 162 18.33 -11.94 -10.20
C ALA A 162 18.44 -11.27 -11.57
N VAL A 163 18.95 -12.01 -12.57
CA VAL A 163 19.10 -11.51 -13.96
C VAL A 163 18.90 -12.63 -15.00
N MET A 164 18.38 -12.29 -16.18
CA MET A 164 18.03 -13.24 -17.23
C MET A 164 19.26 -13.81 -17.94
N GLY A 165 19.36 -15.14 -17.99
CA GLY A 165 20.41 -15.84 -18.73
C GLY A 165 20.41 -15.47 -20.21
N GLY A 166 21.56 -14.98 -20.69
CA GLY A 166 21.72 -14.55 -22.09
C GLY A 166 21.03 -13.23 -22.46
N GLY A 167 20.37 -12.55 -21.52
CA GLY A 167 19.73 -11.26 -21.74
C GLY A 167 20.72 -10.08 -21.84
N ARG A 168 20.25 -8.94 -22.37
CA ARG A 168 21.06 -7.70 -22.50
C ARG A 168 21.56 -7.22 -21.15
N LEU A 169 20.71 -7.26 -20.12
CA LEU A 169 21.07 -6.85 -18.77
C LEU A 169 22.15 -7.76 -18.16
N HIS A 170 22.05 -9.08 -18.35
CA HIS A 170 23.10 -10.00 -17.91
C HIS A 170 24.45 -9.70 -18.55
N ALA A 171 24.49 -9.43 -19.86
CA ALA A 171 25.73 -9.03 -20.54
C ALA A 171 26.25 -7.68 -20.00
N ARG A 172 25.36 -6.71 -19.77
CA ARG A 172 25.69 -5.37 -19.24
C ARG A 172 26.25 -5.40 -17.81
N LEU A 173 25.73 -6.28 -16.95
CA LEU A 173 26.17 -6.40 -15.55
C LEU A 173 27.46 -7.21 -15.38
N THR A 174 27.72 -8.18 -16.26
CA THR A 174 28.91 -9.03 -16.21
C THR A 174 30.12 -8.45 -16.95
N SER A 175 29.90 -7.52 -17.88
CA SER A 175 30.97 -6.78 -18.57
C SER A 175 31.44 -5.54 -17.80
N ALA A 176 32.59 -4.99 -18.19
CA ALA A 176 33.09 -3.73 -17.62
C ALA A 176 32.11 -2.57 -17.98
N PRO A 177 31.87 -1.61 -17.07
CA PRO A 177 32.56 -1.40 -15.80
C PRO A 177 31.98 -2.19 -14.60
N ASN A 178 30.82 -2.83 -14.75
CA ASN A 178 30.11 -3.46 -13.64
C ASN A 178 30.83 -4.73 -13.12
N SER A 179 31.26 -5.61 -14.03
CA SER A 179 32.04 -6.83 -13.77
C SER A 179 31.53 -7.69 -12.60
N LEU A 180 30.21 -7.80 -12.44
CA LEU A 180 29.61 -8.66 -11.41
C LEU A 180 29.82 -10.14 -11.76
N THR A 181 30.18 -10.94 -10.76
CA THR A 181 30.36 -12.39 -10.93
C THR A 181 29.02 -13.12 -10.90
N VAL A 182 28.88 -14.18 -11.71
CA VAL A 182 27.74 -15.10 -11.60
C VAL A 182 28.03 -16.08 -10.46
N ALA A 183 27.34 -15.90 -9.34
CA ALA A 183 27.48 -16.75 -8.16
C ALA A 183 26.61 -18.02 -8.25
N ARG A 184 25.44 -17.90 -8.90
CA ARG A 184 24.56 -19.04 -9.19
C ARG A 184 24.02 -18.95 -10.61
N ASN A 185 24.03 -20.07 -11.33
CA ASN A 185 23.49 -20.16 -12.67
C ASN A 185 22.43 -21.27 -12.73
N LEU A 186 21.17 -20.87 -12.93
CA LEU A 186 20.04 -21.78 -13.14
C LEU A 186 19.75 -22.02 -14.63
N ALA A 187 20.37 -21.27 -15.54
CA ALA A 187 20.16 -21.40 -16.97
C ALA A 187 20.63 -22.76 -17.49
N GLY A 188 19.72 -23.50 -18.13
CA GLY A 188 19.95 -24.85 -18.63
C GLY A 188 19.97 -25.93 -17.54
N GLN A 189 19.73 -25.61 -16.27
CA GLN A 189 19.76 -26.58 -15.17
C GLN A 189 18.56 -27.54 -15.20
N PHE A 190 17.40 -27.07 -15.67
CA PHE A 190 16.15 -27.84 -15.69
C PHE A 190 15.68 -27.99 -17.13
N SER A 191 15.18 -29.18 -17.48
CA SER A 191 14.71 -29.49 -18.83
C SER A 191 13.67 -30.60 -18.80
N GLY A 192 13.00 -30.83 -19.93
CA GLY A 192 11.95 -31.84 -20.05
C GLY A 192 10.57 -31.32 -19.63
N ALA A 193 9.59 -32.23 -19.63
CA ALA A 193 8.19 -31.91 -19.43
C ALA A 193 7.89 -31.23 -18.08
N ASN A 194 8.62 -31.59 -17.02
CA ASN A 194 8.38 -31.13 -15.65
C ASN A 194 9.38 -30.07 -15.17
N ALA A 195 10.13 -29.41 -16.08
CA ALA A 195 11.18 -28.46 -15.71
C ALA A 195 10.71 -27.37 -14.73
N LYS A 196 9.47 -26.88 -14.88
CA LYS A 196 8.83 -25.91 -13.97
C LYS A 196 8.76 -26.43 -12.53
N THR A 197 8.18 -27.61 -12.35
CA THR A 197 8.00 -28.21 -11.02
C THR A 197 9.31 -28.76 -10.45
N ASP A 198 10.21 -29.28 -11.29
CA ASP A 198 11.55 -29.72 -10.88
C ASP A 198 12.38 -28.56 -10.30
N ALA A 199 12.26 -27.34 -10.87
CA ALA A 199 12.91 -26.15 -10.35
C ALA A 199 12.42 -25.80 -8.93
N TYR A 200 11.11 -25.85 -8.69
CA TYR A 200 10.54 -25.59 -7.37
C TYR A 200 10.83 -26.70 -6.36
N VAL A 201 10.79 -27.97 -6.77
CA VAL A 201 11.17 -29.11 -5.91
C VAL A 201 12.64 -29.00 -5.50
N TRP A 202 13.52 -28.63 -6.43
CA TRP A 202 14.92 -28.36 -6.12
C TRP A 202 15.05 -27.21 -5.11
N ALA A 203 14.40 -26.07 -5.37
CA ALA A 203 14.47 -24.92 -4.46
C ALA A 203 13.93 -25.25 -3.06
N LYS A 204 12.83 -25.99 -2.98
CA LYS A 204 12.24 -26.48 -1.74
C LYS A 204 13.27 -27.33 -0.97
N GLN A 205 13.91 -28.29 -1.62
CA GLN A 205 14.89 -29.17 -0.98
C GLN A 205 16.15 -28.42 -0.53
N GLN A 206 16.62 -27.44 -1.31
CA GLN A 206 17.85 -26.70 -1.01
C GLN A 206 17.64 -25.63 0.07
N TYR A 207 16.49 -24.96 0.08
CA TYR A 207 16.28 -23.75 0.88
C TYR A 207 15.13 -23.87 1.88
N LEU A 208 13.98 -24.41 1.51
CA LEU A 208 12.83 -24.49 2.42
C LEU A 208 12.99 -25.62 3.44
N ASP A 209 13.23 -26.84 2.98
CA ASP A 209 13.37 -28.03 3.83
C ASP A 209 14.60 -27.96 4.75
N THR A 210 15.62 -27.17 4.36
CA THR A 210 16.80 -26.91 5.18
C THR A 210 16.59 -25.80 6.21
N GLY A 211 15.50 -25.02 6.12
CA GLY A 211 15.20 -23.87 6.97
C GLY A 211 15.98 -22.59 6.61
N LEU A 212 16.66 -22.54 5.46
CA LEU A 212 17.34 -21.34 4.98
C LEU A 212 16.35 -20.28 4.48
N ALA A 213 15.30 -20.70 3.79
CA ALA A 213 14.14 -19.87 3.46
C ALA A 213 13.20 -19.80 4.67
N ASN A 214 12.61 -18.61 4.89
CA ASN A 214 11.65 -18.39 5.95
C ASN A 214 10.31 -19.06 5.61
N ALA A 215 10.04 -20.21 6.25
CA ALA A 215 8.80 -20.97 6.07
C ALA A 215 7.52 -20.22 6.48
N GLY A 216 7.63 -19.11 7.23
CA GLY A 216 6.50 -18.26 7.60
C GLY A 216 6.15 -17.18 6.57
N VAL A 217 6.92 -17.05 5.49
CA VAL A 217 6.73 -16.04 4.45
C VAL A 217 6.78 -16.70 3.08
N LEU A 218 5.62 -16.77 2.43
CA LEU A 218 5.49 -17.33 1.08
C LEU A 218 5.12 -16.24 0.08
N GLY A 219 5.64 -16.35 -1.14
CA GLY A 219 5.25 -15.53 -2.27
C GLY A 219 4.54 -16.37 -3.32
N TYR A 220 3.23 -16.18 -3.52
CA TYR A 220 2.54 -16.71 -4.71
C TYR A 220 2.60 -15.63 -5.80
N ILE A 221 3.74 -15.59 -6.50
CA ILE A 221 4.10 -14.50 -7.40
C ILE A 221 4.18 -15.04 -8.82
N GLU A 222 3.49 -14.41 -9.77
CA GLU A 222 3.61 -14.76 -11.18
C GLU A 222 5.09 -14.82 -11.61
N ASP A 223 5.47 -15.93 -12.25
CA ASP A 223 6.84 -16.15 -12.71
C ASP A 223 7.20 -15.32 -13.96
N ALA A 224 8.32 -15.62 -14.62
CA ALA A 224 8.77 -14.86 -15.79
C ALA A 224 7.88 -15.01 -17.02
N TYR A 225 6.74 -15.72 -16.95
CA TYR A 225 5.73 -15.68 -17.99
C TYR A 225 5.24 -14.26 -18.28
N ALA A 226 5.19 -13.39 -17.26
CA ALA A 226 4.88 -11.96 -17.35
C ALA A 226 5.85 -11.13 -18.24
N MET A 227 6.95 -11.72 -18.72
CA MET A 227 7.88 -11.08 -19.64
C MET A 227 7.38 -11.08 -21.09
N LEU A 228 6.40 -11.94 -21.41
CA LEU A 228 5.89 -12.10 -22.77
C LEU A 228 4.98 -10.93 -23.15
N PRO A 229 5.03 -10.41 -24.39
CA PRO A 229 4.21 -9.25 -24.80
C PRO A 229 2.70 -9.43 -24.68
N ALA A 230 2.23 -10.68 -24.61
CA ALA A 230 0.80 -11.02 -24.52
C ALA A 230 0.26 -11.05 -23.08
N THR A 231 1.09 -10.77 -22.07
CA THR A 231 0.64 -10.68 -20.66
C THR A 231 0.13 -9.29 -20.30
N HIS A 232 -0.67 -9.23 -19.25
CA HIS A 232 -1.38 -8.00 -18.90
C HIS A 232 -0.50 -6.99 -18.18
N SER A 233 0.30 -7.44 -17.20
CA SER A 233 1.14 -6.55 -16.41
C SER A 233 2.38 -7.26 -15.87
N GLN A 234 3.26 -6.49 -15.21
CA GLN A 234 4.44 -7.00 -14.50
C GLN A 234 4.38 -6.64 -13.00
N GLU A 235 3.19 -6.34 -12.47
CA GLU A 235 3.04 -5.74 -11.12
C GLU A 235 3.47 -6.67 -9.99
N TYR A 236 3.32 -7.98 -10.19
CA TYR A 236 3.77 -9.02 -9.27
C TYR A 236 5.28 -8.92 -8.92
N VAL A 237 6.09 -8.28 -9.77
CA VAL A 237 7.52 -8.07 -9.51
C VAL A 237 7.77 -7.09 -8.34
N SER A 238 6.84 -6.18 -8.06
CA SER A 238 7.01 -5.11 -7.07
C SER A 238 7.18 -5.62 -5.63
N ALA A 239 6.44 -6.67 -5.24
CA ALA A 239 6.50 -7.24 -3.89
C ALA A 239 7.72 -8.15 -3.64
N ARG A 240 8.60 -8.32 -4.63
CA ARG A 240 9.80 -9.16 -4.46
C ARG A 240 10.80 -8.55 -3.47
N ASP A 241 10.75 -7.24 -3.25
CA ASP A 241 11.61 -6.56 -2.28
C ASP A 241 11.39 -7.07 -0.84
N ILE A 242 10.15 -7.16 -0.38
CA ILE A 242 9.79 -7.68 0.95
C ILE A 242 10.07 -9.19 1.04
N LEU A 243 9.80 -9.95 -0.03
CA LEU A 243 10.06 -11.38 -0.06
C LEU A 243 11.56 -11.68 0.05
N VAL A 244 12.41 -10.95 -0.68
CA VAL A 244 13.87 -11.09 -0.61
C VAL A 244 14.40 -10.62 0.74
N MET A 245 13.93 -9.48 1.25
CA MET A 245 14.36 -8.96 2.55
C MET A 245 14.03 -9.94 3.69
N ARG A 246 12.85 -10.58 3.66
CA ARG A 246 12.40 -11.56 4.67
C ARG A 246 12.81 -13.01 4.36
N ARG A 247 13.61 -13.23 3.30
CA ARG A 247 14.06 -14.55 2.83
C ARG A 247 12.91 -15.53 2.56
N GLY A 248 11.80 -15.03 2.02
CA GLY A 248 10.61 -15.81 1.72
C GLY A 248 10.82 -16.81 0.58
N PHE A 249 9.94 -17.82 0.51
CA PHE A 249 9.95 -18.82 -0.54
C PHE A 249 8.91 -18.46 -1.62
N VAL A 250 9.35 -18.33 -2.87
CA VAL A 250 8.52 -17.81 -3.97
C VAL A 250 8.18 -18.90 -4.98
N PHE A 251 6.91 -19.01 -5.35
CA PHE A 251 6.42 -19.99 -6.31
C PHE A 251 5.21 -19.50 -7.13
N ASP A 252 4.94 -20.23 -8.20
CA ASP A 252 3.80 -20.05 -9.09
C ASP A 252 3.40 -21.41 -9.67
N LEU A 253 2.27 -21.95 -9.18
CA LEU A 253 1.83 -23.31 -9.45
C LEU A 253 0.32 -23.34 -9.55
N SER A 254 -0.21 -23.93 -10.63
CA SER A 254 -1.65 -24.12 -10.79
C SER A 254 -2.25 -24.85 -9.58
N PRO A 255 -3.39 -24.37 -9.03
CA PRO A 255 -4.10 -25.07 -7.96
C PRO A 255 -4.90 -26.28 -8.46
N TRP A 256 -4.87 -26.56 -9.77
CA TRP A 256 -5.69 -27.57 -10.43
C TRP A 256 -4.94 -28.88 -10.67
N GLY A 257 -5.66 -30.00 -10.48
CA GLY A 257 -5.14 -31.35 -10.70
C GLY A 257 -5.65 -32.03 -11.97
N ASP A 258 -6.69 -31.46 -12.57
CA ASP A 258 -7.50 -31.99 -13.67
C ASP A 258 -7.16 -31.37 -15.03
N GLU A 259 -6.36 -30.31 -15.05
CA GLU A 259 -5.82 -29.72 -16.27
C GLU A 259 -4.30 -29.52 -16.23
N ARG A 260 -3.70 -29.40 -17.41
CA ARG A 260 -2.30 -29.00 -17.53
C ARG A 260 -2.22 -27.49 -17.53
N PRO A 261 -1.23 -26.89 -16.86
CA PRO A 261 -1.11 -25.45 -16.84
C PRO A 261 -0.77 -24.91 -18.24
N PHE A 262 -1.41 -23.80 -18.63
CA PHE A 262 -1.28 -23.20 -19.95
C PHE A 262 0.16 -22.76 -20.29
N ASP A 263 0.93 -22.34 -19.27
CA ASP A 263 2.32 -21.93 -19.40
C ASP A 263 3.31 -23.11 -19.46
N ALA A 264 2.85 -24.34 -19.23
CA ALA A 264 3.65 -25.56 -19.36
C ALA A 264 2.79 -26.72 -19.91
N PRO A 265 2.34 -26.65 -21.18
CA PRO A 265 1.37 -27.59 -21.75
C PRO A 265 1.87 -29.05 -21.83
N ASN A 266 3.19 -29.23 -21.83
CA ASN A 266 3.82 -30.54 -21.86
C ASN A 266 3.95 -31.18 -20.46
N GLN A 267 3.68 -30.43 -19.38
CA GLN A 267 3.85 -30.90 -18.01
C GLN A 267 2.97 -32.11 -17.69
N THR A 268 3.46 -33.00 -16.83
CA THR A 268 2.67 -34.11 -16.29
C THR A 268 1.41 -33.56 -15.60
N LEU A 269 0.25 -34.12 -15.93
CA LEU A 269 -1.05 -33.73 -15.38
C LEU A 269 -1.02 -33.79 -13.84
N GLY A 270 -1.50 -32.74 -13.19
CA GLY A 270 -1.56 -32.62 -11.72
C GLY A 270 -0.24 -32.34 -11.01
N LYS A 271 0.89 -32.21 -11.73
CA LYS A 271 2.21 -32.03 -11.12
C LYS A 271 2.39 -30.67 -10.44
N ASP A 272 1.74 -29.62 -10.94
CA ASP A 272 1.73 -28.30 -10.30
C ASP A 272 1.07 -28.38 -8.91
N LEU A 273 -0.13 -28.95 -8.82
CA LEU A 273 -0.84 -29.14 -7.55
C LEU A 273 -0.06 -30.02 -6.57
N GLU A 274 0.54 -31.13 -7.04
CA GLU A 274 1.39 -31.98 -6.20
C GLU A 274 2.55 -31.18 -5.57
N THR A 275 3.21 -30.35 -6.39
CA THR A 275 4.35 -29.52 -5.96
C THR A 275 3.90 -28.40 -5.02
N PHE A 276 2.74 -27.79 -5.28
CA PHE A 276 2.14 -26.76 -4.44
C PHE A 276 1.85 -27.31 -3.04
N LEU A 277 1.17 -28.45 -2.95
CA LEU A 277 0.89 -29.12 -1.68
C LEU A 277 2.18 -29.54 -0.95
N ALA A 278 3.21 -29.96 -1.68
CA ALA A 278 4.51 -30.31 -1.07
C ALA A 278 5.20 -29.08 -0.43
N ILE A 279 5.17 -27.92 -1.07
CA ILE A 279 5.69 -26.66 -0.51
C ILE A 279 4.91 -26.28 0.75
N LEU A 280 3.58 -26.27 0.68
CA LEU A 280 2.72 -25.94 1.83
C LEU A 280 2.92 -26.91 3.00
N GLN A 281 3.10 -28.20 2.72
CA GLN A 281 3.36 -29.20 3.75
C GLN A 281 4.69 -28.96 4.48
N SER A 282 5.75 -28.56 3.77
CA SER A 282 7.02 -28.18 4.39
C SER A 282 6.89 -26.91 5.21
N ALA A 283 6.25 -25.87 4.65
CA ALA A 283 6.02 -24.61 5.35
C ALA A 283 5.20 -24.81 6.63
N TYR A 284 4.15 -25.63 6.58
CA TYR A 284 3.35 -26.01 7.74
C TYR A 284 4.16 -26.74 8.82
N ALA A 285 4.96 -27.73 8.42
CA ALA A 285 5.73 -28.53 9.36
C ALA A 285 6.78 -27.69 10.13
N LEU A 286 7.38 -26.71 9.43
CA LEU A 286 8.40 -25.82 9.99
C LEU A 286 7.79 -24.65 10.79
N HIS A 287 6.66 -24.10 10.33
CA HIS A 287 6.07 -22.84 10.83
C HIS A 287 4.56 -22.89 11.08
N GLY A 288 3.77 -23.31 10.09
CA GLY A 288 2.29 -23.22 10.11
C GLY A 288 1.61 -23.96 11.27
N ASN A 289 2.27 -24.94 11.88
CA ASN A 289 1.80 -25.63 13.09
C ASN A 289 1.95 -24.83 14.40
N LYS A 290 2.59 -23.66 14.37
CA LYS A 290 2.83 -22.79 15.54
C LYS A 290 2.14 -21.44 15.40
N THR A 291 2.18 -20.86 14.21
CA THR A 291 1.59 -19.57 13.88
C THR A 291 1.22 -19.53 12.39
N MET A 292 0.34 -18.62 11.98
CA MET A 292 -0.07 -18.53 10.58
C MET A 292 1.11 -18.16 9.68
N ILE A 293 1.09 -18.69 8.45
CA ILE A 293 2.02 -18.35 7.36
C ILE A 293 1.46 -17.14 6.63
N GLU A 294 2.28 -16.10 6.43
CA GLU A 294 1.91 -14.90 5.68
C GLU A 294 2.23 -15.11 4.20
N VAL A 295 1.23 -14.94 3.33
CA VAL A 295 1.37 -15.07 1.87
C VAL A 295 1.25 -13.69 1.22
N TYR A 296 2.22 -13.37 0.37
CA TYR A 296 2.22 -12.19 -0.49
C TYR A 296 1.99 -12.63 -1.93
N GLY A 297 1.12 -11.94 -2.67
CA GLY A 297 0.74 -12.33 -4.03
C GLY A 297 -0.67 -12.89 -4.11
N PHE A 298 -1.02 -13.38 -5.30
CA PHE A 298 -2.39 -13.80 -5.62
C PHE A 298 -2.41 -14.75 -6.81
N PHE A 299 -3.55 -15.41 -7.01
CA PHE A 299 -3.80 -16.25 -8.17
C PHE A 299 -3.76 -15.41 -9.46
N PRO A 300 -2.85 -15.70 -10.43
CA PRO A 300 -2.60 -14.85 -11.61
C PRO A 300 -3.68 -15.02 -12.70
N TRP A 301 -4.94 -14.77 -12.36
CA TRP A 301 -6.11 -15.17 -13.15
C TRP A 301 -6.19 -14.60 -14.56
N TRP A 302 -5.53 -13.49 -14.86
CA TRP A 302 -5.53 -12.81 -16.16
C TRP A 302 -4.60 -13.50 -17.15
N ASP A 303 -3.48 -13.97 -16.61
CA ASP A 303 -2.36 -14.45 -17.40
C ASP A 303 -2.27 -15.96 -17.40
N LYS A 304 -2.75 -16.65 -16.34
CA LYS A 304 -2.64 -18.11 -16.21
C LYS A 304 -3.81 -18.74 -15.42
N TYR A 305 -4.04 -20.03 -15.67
CA TYR A 305 -4.85 -20.97 -14.90
C TYR A 305 -6.36 -20.67 -14.79
N SER A 306 -6.86 -19.70 -15.55
CA SER A 306 -8.29 -19.41 -15.59
C SER A 306 -8.82 -19.39 -17.03
N THR A 307 -10.15 -19.41 -17.18
CA THR A 307 -10.83 -19.27 -18.47
C THR A 307 -10.59 -17.91 -19.13
N TYR A 308 -10.06 -16.92 -18.41
CA TYR A 308 -9.70 -15.63 -18.97
C TYR A 308 -8.70 -15.80 -20.13
N GLY A 309 -9.04 -15.26 -21.29
CA GLY A 309 -8.23 -15.39 -22.51
C GLY A 309 -8.06 -16.83 -23.01
N GLY A 310 -8.86 -17.79 -22.53
CA GLY A 310 -8.78 -19.20 -22.92
C GLY A 310 -7.58 -19.97 -22.34
N LYS A 311 -7.05 -19.53 -21.18
CA LYS A 311 -5.80 -20.04 -20.58
C LYS A 311 -6.01 -21.07 -19.45
N GLY A 312 -7.18 -21.71 -19.42
CA GLY A 312 -7.62 -22.66 -18.40
C GLY A 312 -9.09 -23.05 -18.58
N SER A 313 -9.55 -24.01 -17.79
CA SER A 313 -10.94 -24.52 -17.81
C SER A 313 -11.80 -24.06 -16.63
N HIS A 314 -11.19 -23.48 -15.60
CA HIS A 314 -11.85 -22.97 -14.39
C HIS A 314 -11.92 -21.44 -14.41
N THR A 315 -12.98 -20.85 -13.88
CA THR A 315 -13.15 -19.39 -13.82
C THR A 315 -12.15 -18.73 -12.86
N GLU A 316 -11.98 -17.41 -13.01
CA GLU A 316 -11.19 -16.57 -12.11
C GLU A 316 -11.60 -16.72 -10.65
N PHE A 317 -12.91 -16.75 -10.37
CA PHE A 317 -13.46 -16.93 -9.03
C PHE A 317 -13.20 -18.33 -8.46
N GLU A 318 -13.35 -19.37 -9.28
CA GLU A 318 -13.02 -20.74 -8.88
C GLU A 318 -11.53 -20.87 -8.53
N GLY A 319 -10.66 -20.24 -9.30
CA GLY A 319 -9.20 -20.24 -9.08
C GLY A 319 -8.75 -19.50 -7.84
N GLU A 320 -9.32 -18.32 -7.59
CA GLU A 320 -9.12 -17.58 -6.34
C GLU A 320 -9.53 -18.44 -5.14
N TRP A 321 -10.77 -18.94 -5.12
CA TRP A 321 -11.30 -19.68 -3.98
C TRP A 321 -10.58 -21.00 -3.77
N LYS A 322 -10.16 -21.67 -4.86
CA LYS A 322 -9.36 -22.87 -4.75
C LYS A 322 -8.00 -22.60 -4.15
N THR A 323 -7.34 -21.51 -4.56
CA THR A 323 -6.04 -21.10 -4.00
C THR A 323 -6.15 -20.86 -2.50
N VAL A 324 -7.14 -20.07 -2.06
CA VAL A 324 -7.31 -19.76 -0.62
C VAL A 324 -7.73 -20.97 0.19
N GLU A 325 -8.54 -21.88 -0.38
CA GLU A 325 -8.84 -23.19 0.23
C GLU A 325 -7.54 -23.97 0.51
N LEU A 326 -6.66 -24.10 -0.50
CA LEU A 326 -5.40 -24.84 -0.36
C LEU A 326 -4.50 -24.19 0.69
N LEU A 327 -4.35 -22.87 0.69
CA LEU A 327 -3.56 -22.15 1.70
C LEU A 327 -4.10 -22.34 3.12
N SER A 328 -5.42 -22.21 3.29
CA SER A 328 -6.08 -22.30 4.61
C SER A 328 -5.87 -23.67 5.26
N LYS A 329 -5.88 -24.75 4.48
CA LYS A 329 -5.61 -26.14 4.92
C LYS A 329 -4.20 -26.35 5.49
N TYR A 330 -3.33 -25.36 5.37
CA TYR A 330 -1.97 -25.37 5.91
C TYR A 330 -1.68 -24.16 6.81
N ASN A 331 -2.73 -23.53 7.36
CA ASN A 331 -2.62 -22.34 8.20
C ASN A 331 -1.87 -21.19 7.50
N ALA A 332 -2.13 -20.98 6.21
CA ALA A 332 -1.59 -19.85 5.44
C ALA A 332 -2.72 -18.87 5.06
N ALA A 333 -2.43 -17.57 5.15
CA ALA A 333 -3.37 -16.49 4.83
C ALA A 333 -2.69 -15.45 3.93
N ILE A 334 -3.42 -14.93 2.95
CA ILE A 334 -2.91 -13.87 2.07
C ILE A 334 -3.02 -12.53 2.79
N VAL A 335 -1.89 -11.85 2.99
CA VAL A 335 -1.82 -10.57 3.70
C VAL A 335 -1.68 -9.36 2.77
N SER A 336 -1.21 -9.61 1.54
CA SER A 336 -1.11 -8.61 0.47
C SER A 336 -1.46 -9.28 -0.86
N ILE A 337 -2.48 -8.77 -1.54
CA ILE A 337 -2.98 -9.30 -2.82
C ILE A 337 -2.33 -8.50 -3.95
N LEU A 338 -1.64 -9.16 -4.85
CA LEU A 338 -1.08 -8.52 -6.04
C LEU A 338 -1.98 -8.86 -7.22
N ASP A 339 -2.47 -7.85 -7.92
CA ASP A 339 -3.38 -8.00 -9.07
C ASP A 339 -3.01 -6.90 -10.10
N THR A 340 -3.96 -6.07 -10.56
CA THR A 340 -3.68 -4.74 -11.18
C THR A 340 -2.90 -3.78 -10.28
N MET A 341 -2.65 -4.21 -9.05
CA MET A 341 -2.06 -3.45 -7.97
C MET A 341 -0.75 -4.15 -7.60
N GLY A 342 0.34 -3.40 -7.60
CA GLY A 342 1.59 -3.87 -7.00
C GLY A 342 1.71 -3.46 -5.53
N ASP A 343 2.77 -3.92 -4.87
CA ASP A 343 3.13 -3.58 -3.50
C ASP A 343 4.64 -3.32 -3.43
N SER A 344 5.06 -2.17 -3.95
CA SER A 344 6.46 -1.72 -3.97
C SER A 344 6.94 -1.33 -2.56
N ASN A 345 8.25 -1.17 -2.36
CA ASN A 345 8.81 -0.49 -1.19
C ASN A 345 8.40 -1.04 0.19
N MET A 346 7.76 -2.20 0.25
CA MET A 346 7.37 -2.83 1.50
C MET A 346 8.59 -3.20 2.33
N SER A 347 9.73 -3.46 1.68
CA SER A 347 11.02 -3.58 2.35
C SER A 347 11.44 -2.32 3.10
N VAL A 348 11.04 -1.11 2.66
CA VAL A 348 11.29 0.17 3.37
C VAL A 348 10.25 0.37 4.48
N HIS A 349 8.96 0.24 4.15
CA HIS A 349 7.86 0.44 5.11
C HIS A 349 7.92 -0.54 6.27
N TRP A 350 8.52 -1.72 6.05
CA TRP A 350 8.89 -2.64 7.11
C TRP A 350 9.65 -1.86 8.19
N TRP A 351 10.72 -1.13 7.87
CA TRP A 351 11.60 -0.45 8.85
C TRP A 351 10.97 0.66 9.70
N SER A 352 9.73 1.05 9.41
CA SER A 352 9.00 2.04 10.19
C SER A 352 8.86 1.67 11.68
N PRO A 353 8.74 2.69 12.57
CA PRO A 353 8.45 2.45 13.97
C PRO A 353 7.16 1.65 14.21
N VAL A 354 7.11 0.80 15.25
CA VAL A 354 5.91 -0.02 15.50
C VAL A 354 4.82 0.89 15.96
N ALA A 355 3.66 0.72 15.34
CA ALA A 355 2.41 1.03 15.98
C ALA A 355 2.12 -0.04 17.05
N THR A 356 2.69 0.07 18.26
CA THR A 356 2.28 -0.80 19.38
C THR A 356 1.10 -0.20 20.14
N ASN A 357 0.16 -1.06 20.53
CA ASN A 357 -0.99 -0.71 21.36
C ASN A 357 -1.85 0.42 20.79
N LEU A 358 -2.03 0.39 19.45
CA LEU A 358 -3.01 1.24 18.80
C LEU A 358 -4.37 1.01 19.47
N LYS A 359 -5.04 2.11 19.81
CA LYS A 359 -6.45 2.08 20.23
C LYS A 359 -7.32 2.31 19.01
N PRO A 360 -8.56 1.79 18.96
CA PRO A 360 -9.47 2.06 17.86
C PRO A 360 -9.41 3.53 17.44
N ALA A 361 -9.25 3.79 16.13
CA ALA A 361 -9.12 5.15 15.61
C ALA A 361 -10.28 6.05 16.08
N ASN A 362 -11.47 5.46 16.20
CA ASN A 362 -12.62 6.03 16.88
C ASN A 362 -13.19 5.02 17.89
N GLU A 363 -13.49 5.48 19.11
CA GLU A 363 -14.21 4.69 20.11
C GLU A 363 -15.73 4.74 19.87
N ALA A 364 -16.47 3.84 20.52
CA ALA A 364 -17.93 3.88 20.43
C ALA A 364 -18.49 5.15 21.08
N GLY A 365 -19.38 5.83 20.38
CA GLY A 365 -20.12 6.98 20.92
C GLY A 365 -21.18 6.59 21.96
N SER A 366 -22.04 7.54 22.31
CA SER A 366 -23.18 7.29 23.19
C SER A 366 -24.11 6.21 22.62
N ARG A 367 -24.68 5.36 23.49
CA ARG A 367 -25.62 4.31 23.05
C ARG A 367 -26.82 4.92 22.32
N PRO A 368 -27.08 4.52 21.05
CA PRO A 368 -28.21 5.03 20.29
C PRO A 368 -29.53 4.42 20.80
N THR A 369 -30.66 5.07 20.48
CA THR A 369 -31.99 4.52 20.71
C THR A 369 -32.52 3.92 19.40
N LEU A 370 -33.04 2.69 19.45
CA LEU A 370 -33.64 2.05 18.29
C LEU A 370 -34.89 2.79 17.81
N ALA A 371 -34.80 3.41 16.64
CA ALA A 371 -35.91 4.07 15.96
C ALA A 371 -36.31 3.33 14.66
N ASN A 372 -37.53 3.60 14.19
CA ASN A 372 -38.09 3.08 12.94
C ASN A 372 -37.42 3.79 11.74
N LYS A 373 -36.33 3.19 11.25
CA LYS A 373 -35.49 3.69 10.16
C LYS A 373 -34.85 2.52 9.41
N THR A 374 -34.37 2.78 8.21
CA THR A 374 -33.46 1.87 7.49
C THR A 374 -32.01 2.31 7.71
N TYR A 375 -31.30 1.60 8.57
CA TYR A 375 -29.90 1.88 8.88
C TYR A 375 -28.97 1.26 7.85
N ILE A 376 -27.98 2.01 7.40
CA ILE A 376 -26.97 1.61 6.43
C ILE A 376 -25.60 1.62 7.10
N LEU A 377 -24.87 0.50 7.03
CA LEU A 377 -23.44 0.44 7.27
C LEU A 377 -22.69 0.39 5.94
N TRP A 378 -21.78 1.33 5.72
CA TRP A 378 -20.86 1.32 4.58
C TRP A 378 -19.55 0.65 4.99
N GLY A 379 -19.29 -0.57 4.50
CA GLY A 379 -18.01 -1.26 4.70
C GLY A 379 -17.16 -1.26 3.44
N MET A 380 -16.21 -0.34 3.34
CA MET A 380 -15.28 -0.30 2.21
C MET A 380 -14.39 -1.54 2.22
N GLY A 381 -14.65 -2.46 1.29
CA GLY A 381 -14.03 -3.77 1.16
C GLY A 381 -12.83 -3.81 0.22
N ASP A 382 -12.19 -4.99 0.19
CA ASP A 382 -11.05 -5.31 -0.67
C ASP A 382 -9.80 -4.46 -0.35
N HIS A 383 -9.61 -4.12 0.93
CA HIS A 383 -8.46 -3.39 1.44
C HIS A 383 -7.46 -4.33 2.14
N ASP A 384 -6.87 -5.22 1.37
CA ASP A 384 -5.59 -5.86 1.72
C ASP A 384 -4.44 -4.82 1.77
N SER A 385 -3.25 -5.26 2.20
CA SER A 385 -2.13 -4.34 2.45
C SER A 385 -1.71 -3.56 1.19
N SER A 386 -1.66 -4.22 0.03
CA SER A 386 -1.37 -3.58 -1.25
C SER A 386 -2.42 -2.54 -1.62
N THR A 387 -3.70 -2.80 -1.33
CA THR A 387 -4.75 -1.81 -1.58
C THR A 387 -4.64 -0.55 -0.76
N VAL A 388 -4.31 -0.71 0.51
CA VAL A 388 -3.97 0.43 1.36
C VAL A 388 -2.77 1.18 0.78
N HIS A 389 -1.75 0.47 0.31
CA HIS A 389 -0.58 1.07 -0.31
C HIS A 389 -0.98 1.97 -1.50
N TYR A 390 -1.66 1.46 -2.52
CA TYR A 390 -1.81 2.20 -3.76
C TYR A 390 -2.96 3.23 -3.73
N GLN A 391 -4.07 2.96 -3.02
CA GLN A 391 -5.30 3.76 -3.14
C GLN A 391 -5.34 4.92 -2.13
N PHE A 392 -4.83 4.71 -0.92
CA PHE A 392 -5.01 5.63 0.19
C PHE A 392 -4.26 6.97 0.07
N PRO A 393 -3.15 7.10 -0.67
CA PRO A 393 -2.57 8.41 -0.97
C PRO A 393 -3.54 9.41 -1.62
N TYR A 394 -4.67 8.93 -2.15
CA TYR A 394 -5.71 9.75 -2.76
C TYR A 394 -7.04 9.66 -2.02
N VAL A 395 -7.55 8.45 -1.77
CA VAL A 395 -8.87 8.27 -1.14
C VAL A 395 -8.87 8.68 0.33
N TRP A 396 -7.72 8.53 1.02
CA TRP A 396 -7.58 8.94 2.41
C TRP A 396 -7.09 10.39 2.56
N ASN A 397 -6.15 10.80 1.71
CA ASN A 397 -5.44 12.08 1.88
C ASN A 397 -6.05 13.25 1.10
N ALA A 398 -6.75 12.98 -0.01
CA ALA A 398 -7.13 14.01 -0.97
C ALA A 398 -8.63 14.08 -1.27
N ASP A 399 -9.42 13.08 -0.85
CA ASP A 399 -10.87 13.09 -1.09
C ASP A 399 -11.59 14.07 -0.13
N PRO A 400 -12.21 15.15 -0.65
CA PRO A 400 -12.88 16.16 0.17
C PRO A 400 -14.18 15.67 0.81
N ALA A 401 -14.69 14.50 0.45
CA ALA A 401 -15.88 13.90 1.07
C ALA A 401 -15.56 13.02 2.28
N ARG A 402 -14.28 12.72 2.53
CA ARG A 402 -13.87 11.87 3.65
C ARG A 402 -14.33 12.44 4.98
N GLY A 403 -14.85 11.57 5.84
CA GLY A 403 -15.39 11.93 7.16
C GLY A 403 -16.80 12.52 7.16
N LYS A 404 -17.42 12.78 6.00
CA LYS A 404 -18.82 13.28 5.94
C LYS A 404 -19.86 12.19 6.16
N THR A 405 -19.55 10.95 5.76
CA THR A 405 -20.36 9.75 6.00
C THR A 405 -19.52 8.77 6.80
N PRO A 406 -20.05 8.14 7.85
CA PRO A 406 -19.32 7.09 8.56
C PRO A 406 -19.01 5.91 7.64
N ILE A 407 -17.74 5.51 7.59
CA ILE A 407 -17.25 4.39 6.79
C ILE A 407 -16.51 3.41 7.70
N ALA A 408 -16.86 2.12 7.58
CA ALA A 408 -16.07 1.03 8.10
C ALA A 408 -15.04 0.64 7.03
N TRP A 409 -13.77 0.98 7.23
CA TRP A 409 -12.68 0.64 6.33
C TRP A 409 -12.22 -0.79 6.65
N ASN A 410 -12.52 -1.75 5.77
CA ASN A 410 -12.22 -3.17 5.95
C ASN A 410 -10.74 -3.48 5.65
N ILE A 411 -9.83 -2.92 6.44
CA ILE A 411 -8.38 -3.06 6.28
C ILE A 411 -7.90 -4.32 6.99
N VAL A 412 -7.07 -5.12 6.34
CA VAL A 412 -6.48 -6.30 7.01
C VAL A 412 -5.52 -5.87 8.13
N PRO A 413 -5.65 -6.39 9.37
CA PRO A 413 -4.76 -6.05 10.48
C PRO A 413 -3.27 -6.34 10.20
N ALA A 414 -2.97 -7.28 9.30
CA ALA A 414 -1.60 -7.56 8.86
C ALA A 414 -0.91 -6.36 8.16
N THR A 415 -1.67 -5.34 7.74
CA THR A 415 -1.13 -4.04 7.29
C THR A 415 -0.21 -3.40 8.33
N ARG A 416 -0.28 -3.81 9.62
CA ARG A 416 0.70 -3.45 10.66
C ARG A 416 2.16 -3.71 10.28
N ASN A 417 2.40 -4.59 9.29
CA ASN A 417 3.73 -4.87 8.75
C ASN A 417 4.32 -3.64 8.02
N ALA A 418 3.49 -2.70 7.58
CA ALA A 418 3.83 -1.29 7.28
C ALA A 418 3.37 -0.39 8.44
N GLY A 419 4.18 -0.33 9.50
CA GLY A 419 3.84 0.36 10.75
C GLY A 419 3.58 1.86 10.58
N ASP A 420 4.31 2.51 9.68
CA ASP A 420 4.14 3.91 9.30
C ASP A 420 2.80 4.18 8.63
N ILE A 421 2.41 3.37 7.64
CA ILE A 421 1.12 3.46 6.97
C ILE A 421 0.01 3.23 7.99
N MET A 422 0.09 2.16 8.78
CA MET A 422 -0.93 1.85 9.79
C MET A 422 -1.05 3.00 10.81
N GLN A 423 0.05 3.46 11.40
CA GLN A 423 0.03 4.58 12.35
C GLN A 423 -0.53 5.86 11.71
N PHE A 424 -0.16 6.14 10.47
CA PHE A 424 -0.68 7.29 9.72
C PHE A 424 -2.20 7.26 9.59
N LEU A 425 -2.79 6.10 9.30
CA LEU A 425 -4.25 5.97 9.26
C LEU A 425 -4.89 6.29 10.62
N TYR A 426 -4.32 5.80 11.73
CA TYR A 426 -4.84 6.15 13.06
C TYR A 426 -4.69 7.63 13.38
N ASP A 427 -3.52 8.21 13.10
CA ASP A 427 -3.20 9.60 13.43
C ASP A 427 -4.04 10.60 12.64
N THR A 428 -4.51 10.21 11.46
CA THR A 428 -5.22 11.10 10.53
C THR A 428 -6.68 10.72 10.34
N ALA A 429 -7.18 9.70 11.03
CA ALA A 429 -8.59 9.30 11.02
C ALA A 429 -9.51 10.49 11.37
N THR A 430 -10.54 10.73 10.56
CA THR A 430 -11.62 11.66 10.89
C THR A 430 -12.60 10.97 11.85
N PRO A 431 -13.53 11.71 12.48
CA PRO A 431 -14.61 11.10 13.27
C PRO A 431 -15.52 10.13 12.48
N GLY A 432 -15.45 10.14 11.14
CA GLY A 432 -16.20 9.22 10.27
C GLY A 432 -15.43 7.96 9.85
N ASP A 433 -14.17 7.80 10.23
CA ASP A 433 -13.33 6.68 9.77
C ASP A 433 -13.19 5.59 10.83
N TYR A 434 -13.77 4.42 10.58
CA TYR A 434 -13.72 3.30 11.50
C TYR A 434 -12.93 2.16 10.88
N LEU A 435 -11.80 1.79 11.47
CA LEU A 435 -11.01 0.67 10.97
C LEU A 435 -11.57 -0.64 11.52
N VAL A 436 -11.90 -1.57 10.62
CA VAL A 436 -12.46 -2.89 10.93
C VAL A 436 -11.73 -3.94 10.09
N ALA A 437 -11.62 -5.19 10.54
CA ALA A 437 -10.80 -6.17 9.84
C ALA A 437 -11.42 -6.59 8.51
N GLY A 438 -10.61 -6.57 7.45
CA GLY A 438 -10.94 -7.08 6.13
C GLY A 438 -10.69 -8.58 5.96
N ALA A 439 -11.13 -9.10 4.80
CA ALA A 439 -10.89 -10.43 4.24
C ALA A 439 -10.51 -11.52 5.26
N GLY A 440 -11.46 -11.99 6.07
CA GLY A 440 -11.22 -13.11 6.98
C GLY A 440 -10.44 -12.76 8.25
N ALA A 441 -10.50 -11.53 8.77
CA ALA A 441 -9.77 -11.06 9.95
C ALA A 441 -8.30 -10.71 9.65
N GLY A 442 -7.32 -11.45 10.18
CA GLY A 442 -5.90 -11.11 10.10
C GLY A 442 -5.33 -11.02 8.68
N GLY A 443 -5.92 -11.76 7.75
CA GLY A 443 -5.61 -11.81 6.32
C GLY A 443 -6.54 -12.83 5.63
N TYR A 444 -6.53 -12.88 4.30
CA TYR A 444 -7.48 -13.67 3.53
C TYR A 444 -7.24 -15.18 3.69
N ALA A 445 -8.16 -15.82 4.41
CA ALA A 445 -8.27 -17.26 4.61
C ALA A 445 -9.74 -17.69 4.70
N ASN A 446 -10.00 -18.98 4.55
CA ASN A 446 -11.31 -19.59 4.74
C ASN A 446 -11.34 -20.25 6.14
N PRO A 447 -12.06 -19.68 7.13
CA PRO A 447 -12.04 -20.14 8.51
C PRO A 447 -12.33 -21.64 8.68
N ASP A 448 -13.25 -22.20 7.89
CA ASP A 448 -13.62 -23.62 7.99
C ASP A 448 -12.58 -24.59 7.40
N PHE A 449 -11.60 -24.08 6.65
CA PHE A 449 -10.49 -24.88 6.16
C PHE A 449 -9.20 -24.72 6.99
N ILE A 450 -9.19 -23.83 7.97
CA ILE A 450 -8.07 -23.70 8.90
C ILE A 450 -7.81 -25.05 9.58
N LYS A 451 -6.58 -25.52 9.47
CA LYS A 451 -6.18 -26.83 9.99
C LYS A 451 -6.09 -26.85 11.51
N ASP A 452 -5.55 -25.79 12.11
CA ASP A 452 -5.41 -25.66 13.56
C ASP A 452 -6.08 -24.36 14.04
N VAL A 453 -7.32 -24.48 14.51
CA VAL A 453 -8.14 -23.33 14.92
C VAL A 453 -7.53 -22.54 16.08
N SER A 454 -6.73 -23.20 16.92
CA SER A 454 -6.01 -22.57 18.03
C SER A 454 -4.92 -21.60 17.53
N VAL A 455 -4.22 -21.97 16.46
CA VAL A 455 -3.22 -21.14 15.78
C VAL A 455 -3.89 -19.90 15.19
N TRP A 456 -5.01 -20.09 14.48
CA TRP A 456 -5.80 -18.99 13.92
C TRP A 456 -6.32 -18.02 14.98
N LYS A 457 -6.90 -18.55 16.07
CA LYS A 457 -7.35 -17.76 17.22
C LYS A 457 -6.20 -16.95 17.81
N GLY A 458 -5.08 -17.58 18.11
CA GLY A 458 -3.93 -16.94 18.76
C GLY A 458 -3.33 -15.82 17.91
N TRP A 459 -3.16 -16.07 16.59
CA TRP A 459 -2.66 -15.08 15.65
C TRP A 459 -3.56 -13.84 15.56
N ASN A 460 -4.88 -14.04 15.45
CA ASN A 460 -5.84 -12.94 15.39
C ASN A 460 -5.97 -12.19 16.72
N GLU A 461 -5.99 -12.86 17.87
CA GLU A 461 -5.98 -12.18 19.17
C GLU A 461 -4.74 -11.28 19.34
N GLN A 462 -3.57 -11.71 18.85
CA GLN A 462 -2.36 -10.89 18.86
C GLN A 462 -2.49 -9.69 17.92
N LEU A 463 -2.96 -9.92 16.68
CA LEU A 463 -3.17 -8.85 15.69
C LEU A 463 -4.11 -7.78 16.24
N TYR A 464 -5.30 -8.17 16.70
CA TYR A 464 -6.34 -7.25 17.16
C TYR A 464 -5.90 -6.47 18.40
N ARG A 465 -5.15 -7.11 19.32
CA ARG A 465 -4.55 -6.37 20.46
C ARG A 465 -3.53 -5.35 20.02
N SER A 466 -2.65 -5.71 19.07
CA SER A 466 -1.62 -4.79 18.59
C SER A 466 -2.18 -3.62 17.78
N THR A 467 -3.28 -3.83 17.06
CA THR A 467 -3.90 -2.83 16.19
C THR A 467 -5.09 -2.12 16.85
N GLY A 468 -5.61 -2.60 17.97
CA GLY A 468 -6.80 -2.05 18.61
C GLY A 468 -8.11 -2.38 17.90
N TYR A 469 -8.12 -3.35 17.00
CA TYR A 469 -9.34 -3.77 16.31
C TYR A 469 -10.26 -4.50 17.30
N THR A 470 -11.58 -4.35 17.12
CA THR A 470 -12.59 -5.10 17.90
C THR A 470 -13.65 -5.77 17.03
N MET A 471 -13.53 -5.63 15.70
CA MET A 471 -14.54 -6.02 14.72
C MET A 471 -13.91 -6.58 13.45
N SER A 472 -14.64 -7.47 12.78
CA SER A 472 -14.37 -7.98 11.44
C SER A 472 -15.49 -7.50 10.52
N GLY A 473 -15.15 -6.62 9.59
CA GLY A 473 -16.10 -6.06 8.63
C GLY A 473 -16.26 -6.87 7.35
N PHE A 474 -15.39 -7.87 7.11
CA PHE A 474 -15.51 -8.74 5.95
C PHE A 474 -14.88 -10.10 6.22
N VAL A 475 -15.69 -11.12 6.49
CA VAL A 475 -15.25 -12.52 6.70
C VAL A 475 -15.63 -13.36 5.50
N LEU A 476 -14.62 -13.81 4.76
CA LEU A 476 -14.77 -14.70 3.61
C LEU A 476 -14.62 -16.17 4.02
N ASN A 477 -15.30 -17.07 3.31
CA ASN A 477 -15.20 -18.52 3.52
C ASN A 477 -15.18 -19.33 2.22
N GLY A 478 -15.22 -18.66 1.05
CA GLY A 478 -15.04 -19.23 -0.29
C GLY A 478 -15.68 -20.60 -0.50
N ASN A 479 -14.88 -21.58 -0.96
CA ASN A 479 -15.31 -22.96 -1.21
C ASN A 479 -15.85 -23.73 0.02
N ALA A 480 -15.68 -23.22 1.25
CA ALA A 480 -16.30 -23.84 2.42
C ALA A 480 -17.78 -23.42 2.58
N GLY A 481 -18.25 -22.43 1.81
CA GLY A 481 -19.64 -21.97 1.84
C GLY A 481 -19.93 -21.10 3.06
N VAL A 482 -21.09 -21.29 3.69
CA VAL A 482 -21.47 -20.53 4.88
C VAL A 482 -20.55 -20.90 6.06
N VAL A 483 -20.05 -19.88 6.78
CA VAL A 483 -19.19 -20.09 7.95
C VAL A 483 -19.89 -20.99 8.98
N SER A 484 -19.24 -22.08 9.38
CA SER A 484 -19.80 -23.00 10.37
C SER A 484 -19.92 -22.35 11.75
N PRO A 485 -20.88 -22.76 12.60
CA PRO A 485 -21.00 -22.25 13.97
C PRO A 485 -19.72 -22.38 14.80
N SER A 486 -18.95 -23.46 14.59
CA SER A 486 -17.66 -23.66 15.29
C SER A 486 -16.61 -22.64 14.88
N SER A 487 -16.50 -22.32 13.60
CA SER A 487 -15.55 -21.32 13.12
C SER A 487 -15.99 -19.90 13.46
N GLU A 488 -17.30 -19.64 13.40
CA GLU A 488 -17.89 -18.36 13.84
C GLU A 488 -17.62 -18.11 15.33
N GLU A 489 -17.73 -19.12 16.19
CA GLU A 489 -17.48 -18.99 17.63
C GLU A 489 -16.07 -18.49 17.95
N VAL A 490 -15.08 -18.80 17.10
CA VAL A 490 -13.69 -18.36 17.27
C VAL A 490 -13.57 -16.83 17.22
N TYR A 491 -14.38 -16.18 16.38
CA TYR A 491 -14.36 -14.72 16.23
C TYR A 491 -14.79 -13.99 17.50
N ARG A 492 -15.58 -14.60 18.38
CA ARG A 492 -15.98 -13.98 19.66
C ARG A 492 -14.78 -13.62 20.56
N TRP A 493 -13.62 -14.25 20.33
CA TRP A 493 -12.42 -14.06 21.14
C TRP A 493 -11.67 -12.76 20.84
N PHE A 494 -11.77 -12.26 19.60
CA PHE A 494 -11.06 -11.06 19.14
C PHE A 494 -11.96 -10.04 18.42
N SER A 495 -13.14 -10.44 17.93
CA SER A 495 -14.07 -9.65 17.10
C SER A 495 -15.50 -9.59 17.69
N ASN A 496 -15.62 -9.54 19.01
CA ASN A 496 -16.91 -9.71 19.69
C ASN A 496 -17.90 -8.54 19.51
N ASP A 497 -17.44 -7.38 19.04
CA ASP A 497 -18.33 -6.25 18.78
C ASP A 497 -19.22 -6.51 17.54
N LEU A 498 -18.63 -6.98 16.45
CA LEU A 498 -19.27 -7.19 15.15
C LEU A 498 -18.44 -8.14 14.29
N SER A 499 -19.09 -9.11 13.63
CA SER A 499 -18.49 -9.95 12.59
C SER A 499 -19.42 -10.02 11.38
N LEU A 500 -19.01 -9.41 10.27
CA LEU A 500 -19.79 -9.37 9.02
C LEU A 500 -19.30 -10.49 8.11
N VAL A 501 -20.11 -11.53 7.94
CA VAL A 501 -19.80 -12.69 7.12
C VAL A 501 -20.31 -12.45 5.71
N TYR A 502 -19.49 -12.72 4.71
CA TYR A 502 -19.89 -12.64 3.32
C TYR A 502 -20.70 -13.88 2.94
N ASN A 503 -21.93 -13.69 2.47
CA ASN A 503 -22.74 -14.73 1.84
C ASN A 503 -23.32 -14.23 0.50
N PRO A 504 -22.88 -14.79 -0.64
CA PRO A 504 -23.37 -14.37 -1.95
C PRO A 504 -24.79 -14.84 -2.29
N ASN A 505 -25.39 -15.74 -1.50
CA ASN A 505 -26.60 -16.50 -1.88
C ASN A 505 -27.89 -16.13 -1.11
N LEU A 506 -27.88 -15.10 -0.27
CA LEU A 506 -29.03 -14.71 0.54
C LEU A 506 -29.61 -13.37 0.07
N SER A 507 -30.87 -13.39 -0.34
CA SER A 507 -31.59 -12.23 -0.89
C SER A 507 -32.32 -11.39 0.18
N SER A 508 -32.16 -11.69 1.48
CA SER A 508 -32.90 -11.03 2.56
C SER A 508 -32.05 -10.88 3.83
N PRO A 509 -31.43 -9.70 4.04
CA PRO A 509 -30.56 -9.41 5.18
C PRO A 509 -31.20 -9.74 6.52
N LYS A 510 -30.63 -10.73 7.22
CA LYS A 510 -31.04 -11.11 8.58
C LYS A 510 -29.92 -10.81 9.58
N PRO A 511 -29.93 -9.61 10.19
CA PRO A 511 -29.02 -9.35 11.30
C PRO A 511 -29.39 -10.26 12.47
N ASP A 512 -28.38 -10.81 13.13
CA ASP A 512 -28.58 -11.72 14.25
C ASP A 512 -27.53 -11.49 15.35
N VAL A 513 -27.78 -12.06 16.52
CA VAL A 513 -26.89 -12.01 17.67
C VAL A 513 -26.52 -13.43 18.09
N ARG A 514 -25.24 -13.75 17.98
CA ARG A 514 -24.65 -15.07 18.26
C ARG A 514 -23.86 -15.02 19.56
N SER A 515 -23.58 -16.20 20.13
CA SER A 515 -22.68 -16.34 21.29
C SER A 515 -22.98 -15.30 22.39
N THR A 516 -24.26 -15.21 22.74
CA THR A 516 -24.85 -14.24 23.68
C THR A 516 -24.95 -12.79 23.18
N ASN A 517 -23.92 -12.22 22.52
CA ASN A 517 -23.89 -10.79 22.15
C ASN A 517 -23.07 -10.39 20.90
N MET A 518 -22.41 -11.32 20.21
CA MET A 518 -21.69 -10.99 18.99
C MET A 518 -22.68 -10.72 17.86
N VAL A 519 -22.61 -9.55 17.24
CA VAL A 519 -23.49 -9.24 16.10
C VAL A 519 -22.94 -9.90 14.85
N VAL A 520 -23.79 -10.64 14.14
CA VAL A 520 -23.47 -11.27 12.88
C VAL A 520 -24.46 -10.82 11.81
N MET A 521 -23.94 -10.56 10.62
CA MET A 521 -24.74 -10.27 9.44
C MET A 521 -24.15 -11.04 8.26
N GLY A 522 -24.98 -11.86 7.61
CA GLY A 522 -24.57 -12.72 6.50
C GLY A 522 -24.69 -12.08 5.12
N ASP A 523 -25.50 -11.02 4.98
CA ASP A 523 -25.91 -10.55 3.65
C ASP A 523 -25.46 -9.12 3.43
N ASN A 524 -24.85 -8.87 2.29
CA ASN A 524 -24.42 -7.55 1.87
C ASN A 524 -25.02 -7.20 0.51
N VAL A 525 -25.36 -5.93 0.35
CA VAL A 525 -25.69 -5.38 -0.98
C VAL A 525 -24.36 -5.15 -1.71
N PRO A 526 -24.12 -5.81 -2.85
CA PRO A 526 -22.91 -5.60 -3.65
C PRO A 526 -22.91 -4.21 -4.28
N ILE A 527 -21.75 -3.80 -4.79
CA ILE A 527 -21.57 -2.51 -5.44
C ILE A 527 -21.83 -2.58 -6.96
N ALA A 528 -22.41 -1.52 -7.53
CA ALA A 528 -22.27 -1.17 -8.95
C ALA A 528 -21.20 -0.08 -9.07
N THR A 529 -19.98 -0.44 -9.45
CA THR A 529 -18.81 0.46 -9.45
C THR A 529 -19.06 1.73 -10.29
N ASN A 530 -18.72 2.89 -9.71
CA ASN A 530 -18.78 4.21 -10.36
C ASN A 530 -20.12 4.61 -11.01
N ASN A 531 -21.22 3.96 -10.65
CA ASN A 531 -22.53 4.27 -11.19
C ASN A 531 -23.53 4.56 -10.07
N VAL A 532 -23.64 5.84 -9.74
CA VAL A 532 -24.51 6.33 -8.66
C VAL A 532 -25.96 5.88 -8.85
N ASN A 533 -26.43 5.85 -10.10
CA ASN A 533 -27.80 5.43 -10.42
C ASN A 533 -27.99 3.92 -10.21
N ALA A 534 -27.06 3.11 -10.70
CA ALA A 534 -27.12 1.66 -10.53
C ALA A 534 -27.02 1.26 -9.05
N GLN A 535 -26.14 1.92 -8.29
CA GLN A 535 -26.03 1.65 -6.86
C GLN A 535 -27.26 2.07 -6.08
N ALA A 536 -27.80 3.25 -6.36
CA ALA A 536 -29.04 3.71 -5.73
C ALA A 536 -30.19 2.73 -6.03
N ALA A 537 -30.28 2.24 -7.27
CA ALA A 537 -31.27 1.22 -7.66
C ALA A 537 -31.06 -0.11 -6.91
N GLN A 538 -29.82 -0.59 -6.75
CA GLN A 538 -29.54 -1.81 -5.98
C GLN A 538 -29.91 -1.67 -4.51
N ILE A 539 -29.58 -0.53 -3.89
CA ILE A 539 -29.97 -0.24 -2.49
C ILE A 539 -31.49 -0.16 -2.37
N TYR A 540 -32.16 0.48 -3.33
CA TYR A 540 -33.62 0.52 -3.39
C TYR A 540 -34.22 -0.89 -3.47
N SER A 541 -33.76 -1.73 -4.41
CA SER A 541 -34.26 -3.10 -4.57
C SER A 541 -34.05 -3.94 -3.30
N ALA A 542 -32.88 -3.84 -2.66
CA ALA A 542 -32.62 -4.51 -1.39
C ALA A 542 -33.53 -3.98 -0.27
N THR A 543 -33.80 -2.69 -0.23
CA THR A 543 -34.69 -2.06 0.77
C THR A 543 -36.15 -2.46 0.58
N ALA A 544 -36.63 -2.45 -0.67
CA ALA A 544 -38.00 -2.80 -1.04
C ALA A 544 -38.32 -4.28 -0.75
N ALA A 545 -37.31 -5.15 -0.70
CA ALA A 545 -37.44 -6.54 -0.30
C ALA A 545 -37.56 -6.75 1.22
N LEU A 546 -37.32 -5.72 2.03
CA LEU A 546 -37.45 -5.81 3.49
C LEU A 546 -38.90 -5.67 3.94
N THR A 547 -39.22 -6.23 5.11
CA THR A 547 -40.52 -6.04 5.73
C THR A 547 -40.62 -4.64 6.33
N SER A 548 -41.61 -3.85 5.85
CA SER A 548 -41.96 -2.53 6.37
C SER A 548 -40.77 -1.55 6.54
N PRO A 549 -39.94 -1.35 5.49
CA PRO A 549 -38.78 -0.45 5.53
C PRO A 549 -39.17 0.97 5.93
N GLY A 550 -38.32 1.65 6.71
CA GLY A 550 -38.55 3.00 7.21
C GLY A 550 -39.62 3.14 8.30
N THR A 551 -40.52 2.16 8.45
CA THR A 551 -41.59 2.15 9.47
C THR A 551 -41.35 1.12 10.57
N THR A 552 -40.40 0.21 10.37
CA THR A 552 -39.77 -0.60 11.40
C THR A 552 -38.24 -0.46 11.32
N PRO A 553 -37.48 -0.87 12.34
CA PRO A 553 -36.02 -0.84 12.25
C PRO A 553 -35.51 -1.92 11.30
N ASN A 554 -34.78 -1.49 10.27
CA ASN A 554 -34.19 -2.33 9.22
C ASN A 554 -32.69 -2.03 9.07
N PHE A 555 -31.91 -2.99 8.59
CA PHE A 555 -30.45 -2.93 8.56
C PHE A 555 -29.92 -3.42 7.22
N LEU A 556 -29.09 -2.62 6.57
CA LEU A 556 -28.40 -2.95 5.34
C LEU A 556 -26.89 -2.78 5.52
N TYR A 557 -26.15 -3.79 5.10
CA TYR A 557 -24.70 -3.71 4.96
C TYR A 557 -24.35 -3.56 3.48
N ILE A 558 -23.68 -2.47 3.12
CA ILE A 558 -23.26 -2.19 1.75
C ILE A 558 -21.74 -2.34 1.72
N LYS A 559 -21.24 -3.22 0.84
CA LYS A 559 -19.80 -3.45 0.69
C LYS A 559 -19.29 -2.87 -0.64
N PRO A 560 -18.95 -1.57 -0.70
CA PRO A 560 -18.24 -1.03 -1.86
C PRO A 560 -16.81 -1.58 -1.95
N ALA A 561 -16.29 -1.70 -3.17
CA ALA A 561 -14.90 -2.06 -3.45
C ALA A 561 -14.26 -0.94 -4.29
N PHE A 562 -13.03 -0.55 -3.94
CA PHE A 562 -12.17 0.36 -4.72
C PHE A 562 -12.76 1.74 -5.10
N THR A 563 -13.79 2.22 -4.39
CA THR A 563 -14.50 3.49 -4.71
C THR A 563 -14.07 4.68 -3.85
N SER A 564 -14.51 5.89 -4.22
CA SER A 564 -14.27 7.13 -3.46
C SER A 564 -15.36 7.39 -2.41
N THR A 565 -15.04 8.21 -1.41
CA THR A 565 -16.03 8.64 -0.40
C THR A 565 -17.02 9.66 -0.97
N GLU A 566 -16.61 10.42 -2.00
CA GLU A 566 -17.50 11.31 -2.75
C GLU A 566 -18.60 10.52 -3.47
N TYR A 567 -18.24 9.39 -4.10
CA TYR A 567 -19.22 8.48 -4.71
C TYR A 567 -20.28 8.01 -3.71
N ILE A 568 -19.85 7.56 -2.52
CA ILE A 568 -20.76 7.14 -1.44
C ILE A 568 -21.68 8.29 -1.03
N SER A 569 -21.14 9.51 -0.91
CA SER A 569 -21.92 10.71 -0.57
C SER A 569 -23.01 10.99 -1.60
N GLN A 570 -22.70 10.86 -2.89
CA GLN A 570 -23.65 11.05 -3.99
C GLN A 570 -24.76 10.00 -3.97
N VAL A 571 -24.42 8.72 -3.75
CA VAL A 571 -25.40 7.63 -3.61
C VAL A 571 -26.33 7.90 -2.43
N MET A 572 -25.79 8.26 -1.27
CA MET A 572 -26.57 8.57 -0.08
C MET A 572 -27.53 9.75 -0.28
N LYS A 573 -27.06 10.82 -0.96
CA LYS A 573 -27.90 11.97 -1.31
C LYS A 573 -29.03 11.57 -2.25
N LYS A 574 -28.75 10.74 -3.25
CA LYS A 574 -29.73 10.28 -4.25
C LYS A 574 -30.82 9.40 -3.62
N ILE A 575 -30.47 8.33 -2.90
CA ILE A 575 -31.47 7.43 -2.32
C ILE A 575 -32.39 8.14 -1.32
N LYS A 576 -31.88 9.12 -0.57
CA LYS A 576 -32.69 9.94 0.35
C LYS A 576 -33.65 10.88 -0.38
N ALA A 577 -33.25 11.38 -1.54
CA ALA A 577 -34.07 12.27 -2.35
C ALA A 577 -35.17 11.50 -3.11
N GLU A 578 -34.85 10.32 -3.63
CA GLU A 578 -35.77 9.50 -4.43
C GLU A 578 -36.73 8.67 -3.57
N HIS A 579 -36.28 8.21 -2.40
CA HIS A 579 -37.05 7.34 -1.51
C HIS A 579 -37.07 7.82 -0.05
N PRO A 580 -37.58 9.05 0.21
CA PRO A 580 -37.66 9.58 1.58
C PRO A 580 -38.52 8.73 2.52
N GLU A 581 -39.46 7.95 1.98
CA GLU A 581 -40.35 7.04 2.73
C GLU A 581 -39.59 5.95 3.50
N TYR A 582 -38.39 5.57 3.08
CA TYR A 582 -37.60 4.52 3.73
C TYR A 582 -36.68 5.03 4.86
N ASN A 583 -36.64 6.35 5.09
CA ASN A 583 -35.96 6.98 6.23
C ASN A 583 -34.52 6.46 6.45
N TYR A 584 -33.70 6.57 5.41
CA TYR A 584 -32.32 6.06 5.41
C TYR A 584 -31.40 6.81 6.38
N GLU A 585 -30.59 6.08 7.14
CA GLU A 585 -29.56 6.64 8.01
C GLU A 585 -28.24 5.85 7.89
N ALA A 586 -27.17 6.51 7.44
CA ALA A 586 -25.84 5.93 7.49
C ALA A 586 -25.29 6.03 8.91
N VAL A 587 -24.79 4.93 9.46
CA VAL A 587 -24.30 4.84 10.84
C VAL A 587 -22.93 4.19 10.91
N ASP A 588 -22.17 4.51 11.95
CA ASP A 588 -20.90 3.87 12.25
C ASP A 588 -21.09 2.41 12.72
N PRO A 589 -20.06 1.54 12.66
CA PRO A 589 -20.20 0.13 12.99
C PRO A 589 -20.55 -0.15 14.47
N TYR A 590 -20.18 0.71 15.43
CA TYR A 590 -20.57 0.54 16.83
C TYR A 590 -22.05 0.84 17.07
N THR A 591 -22.54 1.92 16.45
CA THR A 591 -23.97 2.28 16.43
C THR A 591 -24.78 1.19 15.74
N TYR A 592 -24.31 0.70 14.58
CA TYR A 592 -24.92 -0.39 13.84
C TYR A 592 -25.09 -1.66 14.70
N ALA A 593 -24.00 -2.11 15.33
CA ALA A 593 -24.02 -3.28 16.22
C ALA A 593 -24.95 -3.08 17.43
N SER A 594 -24.96 -1.89 18.05
CA SER A 594 -25.84 -1.59 19.19
C SER A 594 -27.32 -1.62 18.83
N LEU A 595 -27.68 -1.08 17.67
CA LEU A 595 -29.06 -1.07 17.18
C LEU A 595 -29.54 -2.48 16.82
N ILE A 596 -28.70 -3.32 16.21
CA ILE A 596 -29.02 -4.73 15.96
C ILE A 596 -29.26 -5.49 17.27
N ARG A 597 -28.40 -5.31 18.28
CA ARG A 597 -28.62 -5.94 19.61
C ARG A 597 -29.97 -5.54 20.19
N GLN A 598 -30.35 -4.26 20.10
CA GLN A 598 -31.66 -3.78 20.55
C GLN A 598 -32.82 -4.39 19.75
N LYS A 599 -32.67 -4.55 18.43
CA LYS A 599 -33.69 -5.16 17.57
C LYS A 599 -33.92 -6.64 17.89
N VAL A 600 -32.84 -7.39 18.09
CA VAL A 600 -32.88 -8.84 18.29
C VAL A 600 -33.21 -9.22 19.74
N LYS A 601 -32.61 -8.54 20.72
CA LYS A 601 -32.74 -8.87 22.14
C LYS A 601 -33.69 -7.97 22.93
N GLY A 602 -34.16 -6.87 22.32
CA GLY A 602 -34.86 -5.80 23.02
C GLY A 602 -33.91 -4.85 23.77
N ASN A 603 -34.47 -3.83 24.42
CA ASN A 603 -33.69 -2.87 25.20
C ASN A 603 -33.29 -3.44 26.57
N VAL A 604 -32.23 -4.25 26.58
CA VAL A 604 -31.70 -4.87 27.81
C VAL A 604 -30.98 -3.85 28.69
N ALA A 605 -31.28 -3.86 30.00
CA ALA A 605 -30.66 -2.95 30.98
C ALA A 605 -29.21 -3.30 31.28
N ASN A 606 -28.96 -4.55 31.68
CA ASN A 606 -27.63 -5.06 32.02
C ASN A 606 -27.16 -5.99 30.92
N ASP A 607 -26.19 -5.57 30.12
CA ASP A 607 -25.67 -6.42 29.05
C ASP A 607 -24.21 -6.09 28.75
N ALA A 608 -23.40 -7.12 28.51
CA ALA A 608 -21.95 -7.00 28.38
C ALA A 608 -21.40 -7.88 27.26
N ILE A 609 -20.32 -7.44 26.63
CA ILE A 609 -19.43 -8.30 25.85
C ILE A 609 -18.04 -8.30 26.47
N ILE A 610 -17.33 -9.42 26.38
CA ILE A 610 -15.92 -9.49 26.76
C ILE A 610 -15.11 -9.30 25.49
N LEU A 611 -14.26 -8.28 25.44
CA LEU A 611 -13.42 -7.94 24.30
C LEU A 611 -12.07 -8.64 24.36
N ASP A 612 -11.47 -8.74 25.55
CA ASP A 612 -10.16 -9.37 25.75
C ASP A 612 -10.10 -10.13 27.09
N LEU A 613 -9.36 -11.24 27.09
CA LEU A 613 -9.06 -12.05 28.28
C LEU A 613 -7.58 -12.44 28.23
N GLN A 614 -6.80 -11.88 29.14
CA GLN A 614 -5.38 -12.17 29.27
C GLN A 614 -5.15 -13.07 30.47
N LEU A 615 -4.74 -14.29 30.18
CA LEU A 615 -4.32 -15.32 31.13
C LEU A 615 -3.42 -16.31 30.38
N PRO A 616 -2.33 -16.81 30.94
CA PRO A 616 -1.51 -17.84 30.29
C PRO A 616 -2.32 -19.11 29.96
N ASP A 617 -2.04 -19.74 28.81
CA ASP A 617 -2.59 -21.06 28.48
C ASP A 617 -1.98 -22.17 29.37
N GLN A 618 -0.78 -21.92 29.90
CA GLN A 618 -0.07 -22.83 30.79
C GLN A 618 0.40 -22.11 32.06
N MET A 619 0.21 -22.75 33.22
CA MET A 619 0.60 -22.25 34.53
C MET A 619 1.42 -23.29 35.30
N ILE A 620 2.32 -22.84 36.17
CA ILE A 620 3.06 -23.72 37.06
C ILE A 620 2.24 -23.95 38.33
N ALA A 621 2.18 -25.22 38.78
CA ALA A 621 1.43 -25.61 39.95
C ALA A 621 1.70 -24.73 41.19
N GLY A 622 0.63 -24.25 41.84
CA GLY A 622 0.66 -23.39 43.03
C GLY A 622 1.01 -21.92 42.79
N GLN A 623 1.44 -21.53 41.59
CA GLN A 623 1.85 -20.15 41.29
C GLN A 623 0.66 -19.23 41.00
N LYS A 624 0.82 -17.94 41.30
CA LYS A 624 -0.14 -16.88 40.94
C LYS A 624 0.24 -16.23 39.60
N TYR A 625 -0.74 -15.81 38.82
CA TYR A 625 -0.54 -15.07 37.57
C TYR A 625 -1.53 -13.90 37.50
N THR A 626 -1.10 -12.77 36.94
CA THR A 626 -2.01 -11.65 36.68
C THR A 626 -2.99 -12.03 35.57
N ALA A 627 -4.28 -11.89 35.84
CA ALA A 627 -5.35 -11.97 34.86
C ALA A 627 -5.86 -10.57 34.54
N SER A 628 -6.22 -10.34 33.28
CA SER A 628 -6.90 -9.11 32.85
C SER A 628 -8.12 -9.45 32.00
N VAL A 629 -9.27 -8.81 32.27
CA VAL A 629 -10.52 -9.00 31.53
C VAL A 629 -11.08 -7.66 31.11
N THR A 630 -11.16 -7.41 29.81
CA THR A 630 -11.72 -6.18 29.24
C THR A 630 -13.14 -6.42 28.76
N VAL A 631 -14.09 -5.65 29.29
CA VAL A 631 -15.52 -5.75 28.99
C VAL A 631 -16.05 -4.45 28.38
N ARG A 632 -17.08 -4.53 27.54
CA ARG A 632 -17.86 -3.36 27.07
C ARG A 632 -19.28 -3.45 27.60
N ASN A 633 -19.79 -2.33 28.12
CA ASN A 633 -21.20 -2.18 28.47
C ASN A 633 -22.04 -1.99 27.22
N VAL A 634 -22.84 -2.99 26.83
CA VAL A 634 -23.76 -2.90 25.67
C VAL A 634 -25.22 -2.72 26.10
N GLY A 635 -25.49 -2.71 27.41
CA GLY A 635 -26.80 -2.45 28.02
C GLY A 635 -27.15 -0.96 28.11
N SER A 636 -28.37 -0.65 28.55
CA SER A 636 -28.81 0.74 28.79
C SER A 636 -28.39 1.30 30.15
N ALA A 637 -28.10 0.46 31.14
CA ALA A 637 -27.75 0.91 32.49
C ALA A 637 -26.25 1.18 32.63
N ALA A 638 -25.89 2.30 33.26
CA ALA A 638 -24.51 2.53 33.69
C ALA A 638 -24.14 1.60 34.85
N TRP A 639 -22.92 1.04 34.82
CA TRP A 639 -22.43 0.17 35.87
C TRP A 639 -21.66 0.95 36.92
N THR A 640 -22.03 0.78 38.18
CA THR A 640 -21.34 1.39 39.33
C THR A 640 -21.17 0.37 40.45
N ALA A 641 -20.15 0.57 41.29
CA ALA A 641 -19.95 -0.25 42.49
C ALA A 641 -21.17 -0.17 43.44
N ALA A 642 -21.76 1.02 43.61
CA ALA A 642 -22.94 1.25 44.45
C ALA A 642 -24.17 0.45 44.01
N ASN A 643 -24.30 0.18 42.71
CA ASN A 643 -25.38 -0.63 42.15
C ASN A 643 -25.04 -2.13 42.04
N ASN A 644 -23.95 -2.56 42.68
CA ASN A 644 -23.49 -3.94 42.78
C ASN A 644 -23.10 -4.62 41.46
N PHE A 645 -22.62 -3.84 40.48
CA PHE A 645 -22.03 -4.40 39.25
C PHE A 645 -20.59 -4.85 39.48
N ARG A 646 -20.27 -6.08 39.08
CA ARG A 646 -19.01 -6.76 39.38
C ARG A 646 -18.63 -7.74 38.26
N LEU A 647 -17.34 -8.09 38.17
CA LEU A 647 -16.91 -9.27 37.43
C LEU A 647 -17.03 -10.49 38.34
N ALA A 648 -17.51 -11.61 37.81
CA ALA A 648 -17.72 -12.86 38.56
C ALA A 648 -17.05 -14.05 37.90
N ALA A 649 -16.63 -15.01 38.74
CA ALA A 649 -16.30 -16.35 38.28
C ALA A 649 -17.59 -17.09 37.88
N THR A 650 -17.54 -17.88 36.80
CA THR A 650 -18.64 -18.81 36.47
C THR A 650 -18.65 -19.99 37.44
N ALA A 651 -19.80 -20.67 37.58
CA ALA A 651 -19.96 -21.75 38.55
C ALA A 651 -19.00 -22.93 38.34
N ASP A 652 -18.54 -23.15 37.10
CA ASP A 652 -17.59 -24.19 36.68
C ASP A 652 -16.12 -23.75 36.70
N ASN A 653 -15.83 -22.53 37.16
CA ASN A 653 -14.46 -22.07 37.32
C ASN A 653 -13.74 -22.88 38.41
N ALA A 654 -12.54 -23.35 38.10
CA ALA A 654 -11.71 -24.19 38.96
C ALA A 654 -10.46 -23.48 39.51
N LEU A 655 -10.21 -22.22 39.09
CA LEU A 655 -9.03 -21.45 39.49
C LEU A 655 -9.36 -20.44 40.58
N VAL A 656 -8.52 -20.31 41.61
CA VAL A 656 -8.75 -19.37 42.71
C VAL A 656 -8.24 -17.99 42.33
N TRP A 657 -9.06 -16.95 42.54
CA TRP A 657 -8.77 -15.55 42.27
C TRP A 657 -8.42 -14.85 43.58
N SER A 658 -7.55 -13.85 43.53
CA SER A 658 -7.07 -13.11 44.69
C SER A 658 -6.55 -11.73 44.29
N ASP A 659 -6.15 -10.94 45.29
CA ASP A 659 -5.46 -9.65 45.10
C ASP A 659 -6.27 -8.68 44.22
N PHE A 660 -7.50 -8.38 44.67
CA PHE A 660 -8.45 -7.51 43.97
C PHE A 660 -8.17 -6.03 44.28
N PRO A 661 -7.65 -5.21 43.34
CA PRO A 661 -7.21 -3.85 43.63
C PRO A 661 -8.32 -2.94 44.17
N ASP A 662 -9.52 -3.07 43.60
CA ASP A 662 -10.70 -2.26 43.95
C ASP A 662 -11.65 -2.99 44.92
N GLY A 663 -11.18 -4.07 45.54
CA GLY A 663 -11.97 -4.95 46.38
C GLY A 663 -12.61 -6.11 45.63
N GLY A 664 -13.04 -7.12 46.38
CA GLY A 664 -13.53 -8.39 45.84
C GLY A 664 -13.53 -9.47 46.91
N TYR A 665 -13.94 -10.68 46.53
CA TYR A 665 -13.86 -11.84 47.41
C TYR A 665 -13.68 -13.13 46.61
N SER A 666 -13.14 -14.16 47.28
CA SER A 666 -13.10 -15.54 46.80
C SER A 666 -13.62 -16.46 47.89
N LEU A 667 -14.87 -16.90 47.78
CA LEU A 667 -15.51 -17.80 48.76
C LEU A 667 -15.32 -19.27 48.38
N ALA A 668 -15.37 -19.56 47.08
CA ALA A 668 -15.07 -20.85 46.47
C ALA A 668 -14.65 -20.61 45.01
N ALA A 669 -14.00 -21.59 44.35
CA ALA A 669 -13.54 -21.40 42.97
C ALA A 669 -14.67 -20.97 42.00
N GLY A 670 -15.87 -21.53 42.14
CA GLY A 670 -17.04 -21.12 41.35
C GLY A 670 -17.80 -19.88 41.87
N ASN A 671 -17.35 -19.25 42.97
CA ASN A 671 -18.01 -18.10 43.59
C ASN A 671 -17.01 -17.03 44.06
N GLN A 672 -16.62 -16.18 43.11
CA GLN A 672 -15.62 -15.13 43.29
C GLN A 672 -16.06 -13.86 42.59
N ARG A 673 -15.66 -12.70 43.12
CA ARG A 673 -16.02 -11.37 42.59
C ARG A 673 -14.82 -10.44 42.57
N VAL A 674 -14.73 -9.65 41.51
CA VAL A 674 -13.86 -8.47 41.41
C VAL A 674 -14.76 -7.24 41.32
N PHE A 675 -14.57 -6.28 42.21
CA PHE A 675 -15.44 -5.10 42.29
C PHE A 675 -14.98 -4.02 41.30
N LEU A 676 -15.91 -3.11 40.99
CA LEU A 676 -15.59 -1.82 40.41
C LEU A 676 -15.04 -0.89 41.50
N ALA A 677 -14.19 0.07 41.12
CA ALA A 677 -13.79 1.14 42.02
C ALA A 677 -15.01 1.98 42.44
N SER A 678 -14.97 2.60 43.62
CA SER A 678 -16.07 3.43 44.11
C SER A 678 -16.37 4.64 43.21
N SER A 679 -15.37 5.12 42.47
CA SER A 679 -15.48 6.20 41.48
C SER A 679 -15.86 5.73 40.07
N ASP A 680 -15.88 4.41 39.80
CA ASP A 680 -16.21 3.90 38.47
C ASP A 680 -17.69 4.12 38.15
N SER A 681 -17.94 4.68 36.98
CA SER A 681 -19.25 4.71 36.32
C SER A 681 -19.07 4.35 34.85
N VAL A 682 -19.29 3.07 34.52
CA VAL A 682 -19.12 2.55 33.16
C VAL A 682 -20.42 2.80 32.40
N ALA A 683 -20.47 3.88 31.63
CA ALA A 683 -21.63 4.25 30.84
C ALA A 683 -21.89 3.24 29.70
N PRO A 684 -23.11 3.20 29.13
CA PRO A 684 -23.36 2.45 27.91
C PRO A 684 -22.33 2.74 26.82
N GLN A 685 -21.92 1.70 26.10
CA GLN A 685 -20.85 1.62 25.10
C GLN A 685 -19.41 1.77 25.60
N GLN A 686 -19.19 2.16 26.87
CA GLN A 686 -17.83 2.26 27.45
C GLN A 686 -17.26 0.90 27.82
N THR A 687 -15.94 0.85 27.94
CA THR A 687 -15.18 -0.34 28.34
C THR A 687 -14.61 -0.22 29.76
N LYS A 688 -14.42 -1.37 30.43
CA LYS A 688 -13.69 -1.48 31.71
C LYS A 688 -12.77 -2.69 31.64
N THR A 689 -11.55 -2.53 32.13
CA THR A 689 -10.61 -3.63 32.34
C THR A 689 -10.51 -3.95 33.82
N PHE A 690 -10.71 -5.21 34.18
CA PHE A 690 -10.49 -5.74 35.53
C PHE A 690 -9.15 -6.45 35.57
N THR A 691 -8.34 -6.18 36.60
CA THR A 691 -7.05 -6.84 36.81
C THR A 691 -7.01 -7.46 38.21
N PHE A 692 -6.59 -8.72 38.31
CA PHE A 692 -6.53 -9.47 39.57
C PHE A 692 -5.53 -10.63 39.43
N GLN A 693 -5.23 -11.34 40.53
CA GLN A 693 -4.37 -12.52 40.51
C GLN A 693 -5.20 -13.80 40.42
N VAL A 694 -4.72 -14.78 39.65
CA VAL A 694 -5.26 -16.14 39.55
C VAL A 694 -4.21 -17.13 40.02
N GLN A 695 -4.54 -17.94 41.01
CA GLN A 695 -3.68 -18.99 41.55
C GLN A 695 -3.94 -20.32 40.84
N ALA A 696 -2.88 -20.90 40.30
CA ALA A 696 -2.86 -22.24 39.76
C ALA A 696 -3.00 -23.28 40.90
N PRO A 697 -3.84 -24.30 40.74
CA PRO A 697 -3.87 -25.48 41.61
C PRO A 697 -2.48 -26.08 41.86
N THR A 698 -2.27 -26.69 43.02
CA THR A 698 -1.00 -27.37 43.36
C THR A 698 -0.86 -28.72 42.66
N THR A 699 -1.94 -29.26 42.12
CA THR A 699 -1.95 -30.51 41.36
C THR A 699 -1.86 -30.18 39.86
N PRO A 700 -0.90 -30.75 39.12
CA PRO A 700 -0.88 -30.64 37.66
C PRO A 700 -2.13 -31.22 37.03
N GLY A 701 -2.64 -30.60 35.97
CA GLY A 701 -3.86 -31.00 35.29
C GLY A 701 -4.47 -29.90 34.43
N SER A 702 -5.62 -30.20 33.84
CA SER A 702 -6.38 -29.26 33.01
C SER A 702 -7.48 -28.61 33.84
N TYR A 703 -7.48 -27.28 33.95
CA TYR A 703 -8.41 -26.52 34.78
C TYR A 703 -9.14 -25.45 33.98
N LEU A 704 -10.40 -25.20 34.31
CA LEU A 704 -11.19 -24.19 33.63
C LEU A 704 -11.11 -22.84 34.36
N PHE A 705 -10.72 -21.80 33.65
CA PHE A 705 -10.99 -20.42 34.02
C PHE A 705 -12.32 -20.00 33.40
N GLY A 706 -13.21 -19.38 34.15
CA GLY A 706 -14.48 -18.91 33.62
C GLY A 706 -14.95 -17.60 34.25
N THR A 707 -15.39 -16.65 33.43
CA THR A 707 -15.80 -15.32 33.90
C THR A 707 -17.01 -14.74 33.14
N SER A 708 -17.83 -13.96 33.85
CA SER A 708 -18.92 -13.16 33.30
C SER A 708 -19.19 -11.93 34.16
N MET A 709 -19.94 -10.95 33.63
CA MET A 709 -20.44 -9.84 34.45
C MET A 709 -21.64 -10.28 35.30
N ILE A 710 -21.77 -9.69 36.49
CA ILE A 710 -22.90 -9.92 37.40
C ILE A 710 -23.38 -8.60 38.02
N ARG A 711 -24.68 -8.53 38.29
CA ARG A 711 -25.22 -7.59 39.27
C ARG A 711 -25.61 -8.39 40.50
N ASP A 712 -24.82 -8.28 41.56
CA ASP A 712 -25.03 -9.07 42.78
C ASP A 712 -26.43 -8.81 43.36
N GLY A 713 -27.11 -9.88 43.77
CA GLY A 713 -28.53 -9.85 44.18
C GLY A 713 -29.53 -9.89 43.04
N VAL A 714 -29.08 -9.89 41.77
CA VAL A 714 -29.95 -9.98 40.58
C VAL A 714 -29.61 -11.23 39.76
N ALA A 715 -28.62 -11.17 38.87
CA ALA A 715 -28.20 -12.28 38.01
C ALA A 715 -26.87 -11.97 37.30
N ALA A 716 -26.20 -13.01 36.80
CA ALA A 716 -25.17 -12.87 35.79
C ALA A 716 -25.79 -12.40 34.47
N PHE A 717 -25.06 -11.61 33.69
CA PHE A 717 -25.58 -11.02 32.46
C PHE A 717 -24.49 -10.86 31.40
N GLY A 718 -24.93 -10.72 30.15
CA GLY A 718 -24.04 -10.59 29.01
C GLY A 718 -23.22 -11.84 28.71
N ASP A 719 -22.15 -11.63 27.95
CA ASP A 719 -21.22 -12.66 27.51
C ASP A 719 -20.46 -13.30 28.68
N ASN A 720 -20.06 -14.56 28.51
CA ASN A 720 -19.15 -15.26 29.40
C ASN A 720 -17.97 -15.83 28.61
N ARG A 721 -16.77 -15.80 29.20
CA ARG A 721 -15.57 -16.41 28.61
C ARG A 721 -15.08 -17.54 29.48
N LYS A 722 -14.76 -18.66 28.83
CA LYS A 722 -14.21 -19.86 29.45
C LYS A 722 -12.93 -20.23 28.72
N LYS A 723 -11.86 -20.43 29.48
CA LYS A 723 -10.52 -20.76 28.97
C LYS A 723 -9.97 -21.94 29.74
N THR A 724 -9.54 -22.98 29.03
CA THR A 724 -8.82 -24.09 29.64
C THR A 724 -7.37 -23.68 29.87
N VAL A 725 -6.87 -23.91 31.08
CA VAL A 725 -5.50 -23.63 31.51
C VAL A 725 -4.83 -24.94 31.89
N GLN A 726 -3.68 -25.22 31.29
CA GLN A 726 -2.85 -26.38 31.63
C GLN A 726 -1.93 -26.05 32.81
N VAL A 727 -2.12 -26.73 33.93
CA VAL A 727 -1.24 -26.61 35.10
C VAL A 727 -0.19 -27.71 35.05
N VAL A 728 1.09 -27.32 35.03
CA VAL A 728 2.23 -28.23 34.91
C VAL A 728 3.02 -28.34 36.23
N PRO A 729 3.79 -29.43 36.44
CA PRO A 729 4.70 -29.55 37.58
C PRO A 729 5.72 -28.41 37.62
N VAL A 730 6.23 -28.09 38.83
CA VAL A 730 7.29 -27.09 39.03
C VAL A 730 8.58 -27.53 38.30
N PRO A 731 9.05 -26.80 37.28
CA PRO A 731 10.26 -27.16 36.55
C PRO A 731 11.54 -26.97 37.38
N ALA A 732 12.63 -27.64 36.97
CA ALA A 732 13.93 -27.50 37.64
C ALA A 732 14.47 -26.06 37.60
N ASN A 733 14.32 -25.38 36.46
CA ASN A 733 14.64 -23.97 36.29
C ASN A 733 13.34 -23.21 36.02
N ALA A 734 12.90 -22.38 36.96
CA ALA A 734 11.75 -21.51 36.78
C ALA A 734 11.99 -20.21 37.54
N ALA A 735 11.72 -19.08 36.89
CA ALA A 735 11.95 -17.75 37.41
C ALA A 735 10.66 -16.93 37.35
N ARG A 736 10.49 -15.99 38.28
CA ARG A 736 9.38 -15.04 38.30
C ARG A 736 9.88 -13.62 38.44
N ILE A 737 9.50 -12.73 37.54
CA ILE A 737 9.85 -11.30 37.67
C ILE A 737 8.89 -10.67 38.66
N THR A 738 9.42 -10.07 39.72
CA THR A 738 8.61 -9.52 40.83
C THR A 738 8.60 -8.00 40.89
N ALA A 739 9.61 -7.34 40.30
CA ALA A 739 9.65 -5.88 40.19
C ALA A 739 10.56 -5.46 39.03
N VAL A 740 10.20 -4.38 38.34
CA VAL A 740 11.06 -3.75 37.33
C VAL A 740 10.95 -2.23 37.46
N THR A 741 12.09 -1.55 37.38
CA THR A 741 12.17 -0.09 37.24
C THR A 741 12.77 0.21 35.87
N VAL A 742 11.95 0.75 34.98
CA VAL A 742 12.33 1.17 33.63
C VAL A 742 11.58 2.47 33.30
N PRO A 743 12.23 3.49 32.72
CA PRO A 743 11.55 4.71 32.33
C PRO A 743 10.58 4.44 31.19
N SER A 744 9.35 4.93 31.29
CA SER A 744 8.35 4.84 30.21
C SER A 744 8.57 5.87 29.09
N VAL A 745 9.41 6.88 29.34
CA VAL A 745 9.81 7.91 28.37
C VAL A 745 11.30 8.19 28.52
N MET A 746 12.01 8.27 27.40
CA MET A 746 13.41 8.67 27.31
C MET A 746 13.58 9.66 26.15
N ASN A 747 14.52 10.58 26.26
CA ASN A 747 14.93 11.37 25.11
C ASN A 747 15.82 10.55 24.16
N GLU A 748 15.89 10.95 22.90
CA GLU A 748 16.86 10.40 21.94
C GLU A 748 18.26 10.34 22.56
N GLU A 749 18.93 9.19 22.42
CA GLU A 749 20.26 8.90 22.98
C GLU A 749 20.40 8.96 24.51
N GLN A 750 19.32 9.22 25.25
CA GLN A 750 19.38 9.24 26.71
C GLN A 750 19.83 7.88 27.25
N VAL A 751 20.69 7.90 28.26
CA VAL A 751 21.07 6.70 29.03
C VAL A 751 20.38 6.75 30.39
N SER A 752 19.73 5.66 30.77
CA SER A 752 18.99 5.56 32.04
C SER A 752 19.31 4.25 32.77
N THR A 753 19.46 4.32 34.10
CA THR A 753 19.62 3.12 34.93
C THR A 753 18.29 2.41 35.11
N VAL A 754 18.30 1.08 34.96
CA VAL A 754 17.14 0.19 35.17
C VAL A 754 17.44 -0.86 36.24
N SER A 755 16.39 -1.45 36.78
CA SER A 755 16.50 -2.59 37.68
C SER A 755 15.44 -3.66 37.40
N VAL A 756 15.82 -4.93 37.55
CA VAL A 756 14.94 -6.09 37.37
C VAL A 756 15.12 -7.03 38.56
N THR A 757 14.07 -7.24 39.34
CA THR A 757 14.05 -8.19 40.46
C THR A 757 13.38 -9.48 40.02
N VAL A 758 14.10 -10.59 40.17
CA VAL A 758 13.66 -11.94 39.78
C VAL A 758 13.70 -12.88 40.99
N LYS A 759 12.65 -13.67 41.18
CA LYS A 759 12.52 -14.72 42.19
C LYS A 759 12.71 -16.10 41.56
N ASN A 760 13.49 -16.96 42.22
CA ASN A 760 13.61 -18.37 41.87
C ASN A 760 12.39 -19.15 42.33
N ILE A 761 11.61 -19.67 41.39
CA ILE A 761 10.42 -20.50 41.66
C ILE A 761 10.60 -21.95 41.16
N GLY A 762 11.80 -22.29 40.68
CA GLY A 762 12.17 -23.66 40.32
C GLY A 762 12.76 -24.41 41.50
N THR A 763 13.25 -25.62 41.24
CA THR A 763 13.89 -26.46 42.26
C THR A 763 15.41 -26.35 42.31
N SER A 764 16.05 -25.75 41.28
CA SER A 764 17.51 -25.60 41.20
C SER A 764 17.97 -24.26 41.79
N THR A 765 19.06 -24.28 42.55
CA THR A 765 19.75 -23.06 43.02
C THR A 765 20.52 -22.39 41.88
N TRP A 766 20.37 -21.07 41.72
CA TRP A 766 21.07 -20.29 40.69
C TRP A 766 22.41 -19.75 41.19
N THR A 767 23.46 -19.96 40.43
CA THR A 767 24.81 -19.44 40.69
C THR A 767 25.49 -19.04 39.38
N ALA A 768 26.48 -18.15 39.46
CA ALA A 768 27.30 -17.77 38.31
C ALA A 768 28.05 -18.97 37.70
N ALA A 769 28.58 -19.87 38.54
CA ALA A 769 29.30 -21.07 38.11
C ALA A 769 28.45 -22.05 37.29
N ASN A 770 27.14 -22.08 37.56
CA ASN A 770 26.17 -22.89 36.81
C ASN A 770 25.55 -22.14 35.62
N ASN A 771 26.14 -21.01 35.24
CA ASN A 771 25.75 -20.17 34.09
C ASN A 771 24.34 -19.59 34.15
N PHE A 772 23.82 -19.29 35.35
CA PHE A 772 22.57 -18.55 35.50
C PHE A 772 22.79 -17.04 35.39
N ARG A 773 22.03 -16.38 34.50
CA ARG A 773 22.21 -14.97 34.13
C ARG A 773 20.85 -14.34 33.82
N LEU A 774 20.76 -13.01 33.86
CA LEU A 774 19.65 -12.29 33.22
C LEU A 774 20.06 -12.02 31.77
N ALA A 775 19.17 -12.29 30.83
CA ALA A 775 19.40 -12.11 29.41
C ALA A 775 18.42 -11.11 28.83
N ALA A 776 18.88 -10.32 27.85
CA ALA A 776 17.98 -9.74 26.88
C ALA A 776 17.26 -10.90 26.21
N ILE A 777 15.94 -10.81 26.10
CA ILE A 777 15.18 -11.74 25.28
C ILE A 777 15.58 -11.39 23.85
N PRO A 778 16.20 -12.32 23.11
CA PRO A 778 16.42 -12.12 21.69
C PRO A 778 15.10 -11.65 21.10
N ASP A 779 15.11 -10.68 20.19
CA ASP A 779 13.93 -10.38 19.36
C ASP A 779 12.95 -9.40 19.98
N SER A 780 12.98 -9.31 21.31
CA SER A 780 12.03 -8.54 22.10
C SER A 780 12.70 -7.38 22.85
N ASN A 781 14.03 -7.28 22.90
CA ASN A 781 14.73 -6.14 23.52
C ASN A 781 15.37 -5.16 22.50
N GLN A 782 14.97 -3.88 22.56
CA GLN A 782 15.16 -2.86 21.53
C GLN A 782 16.17 -1.78 21.97
N VAL A 783 16.72 -1.92 23.17
CA VAL A 783 17.62 -0.95 23.80
C VAL A 783 18.96 -1.58 24.16
N LEU A 784 20.05 -0.85 23.95
CA LEU A 784 21.39 -1.31 24.30
C LEU A 784 21.61 -1.20 25.81
N TRP A 785 22.16 -2.25 26.41
CA TRP A 785 22.47 -2.36 27.82
C TRP A 785 23.96 -2.06 28.04
N SER A 786 24.26 -1.39 29.14
CA SER A 786 25.62 -1.02 29.51
C SER A 786 25.74 -0.91 31.03
N ALA A 787 26.94 -0.58 31.52
CA ALA A 787 27.21 -0.36 32.94
C ALA A 787 26.72 -1.51 33.83
N PHE A 788 27.09 -2.74 33.47
CA PHE A 788 26.76 -3.94 34.24
C PHE A 788 27.40 -3.88 35.62
N GLY A 789 26.65 -4.24 36.67
CA GLY A 789 27.14 -4.25 38.05
C GLY A 789 28.31 -5.21 38.30
N SER A 790 28.64 -5.47 39.58
CA SER A 790 29.85 -6.21 39.99
C SER A 790 29.99 -7.65 39.46
N GLY A 791 28.90 -8.28 38.99
CA GLY A 791 28.97 -9.58 38.31
C GLY A 791 29.47 -9.50 36.86
N GLY A 792 29.47 -8.30 36.27
CA GLY A 792 29.77 -8.07 34.86
C GLY A 792 28.59 -8.38 33.94
N GLY A 793 28.87 -8.33 32.65
CA GLY A 793 27.92 -8.58 31.58
C GLY A 793 28.55 -8.27 30.23
N TYR A 794 27.79 -8.48 29.15
CA TYR A 794 28.19 -8.01 27.83
C TYR A 794 26.96 -7.55 27.04
N SER A 795 27.23 -6.71 26.05
CA SER A 795 26.27 -6.29 25.04
C SER A 795 26.88 -6.53 23.67
N ASN A 796 26.17 -7.28 22.82
CA ASN A 796 26.56 -7.53 21.43
C ASN A 796 25.31 -7.36 20.54
N GLY A 797 24.88 -6.10 20.38
CA GLY A 797 23.60 -5.75 19.77
C GLY A 797 22.43 -5.84 20.77
N ALA A 798 21.28 -5.27 20.42
CA ALA A 798 20.12 -5.18 21.32
C ALA A 798 19.55 -6.56 21.70
N ASP A 799 19.67 -7.55 20.80
CA ASP A 799 19.11 -8.90 20.94
C ASP A 799 20.03 -9.91 21.66
N ASN A 800 21.29 -9.56 21.93
CA ASN A 800 22.25 -10.47 22.57
C ASN A 800 23.04 -9.79 23.68
N GLN A 801 22.44 -9.74 24.86
CA GLN A 801 22.99 -9.06 26.04
C GLN A 801 22.79 -9.89 27.29
N ARG A 802 23.75 -9.84 28.22
CA ARG A 802 23.72 -10.60 29.47
C ARG A 802 24.15 -9.73 30.64
N VAL A 803 23.46 -9.91 31.76
CA VAL A 803 23.89 -9.44 33.08
C VAL A 803 24.16 -10.65 33.94
N TYR A 804 25.39 -10.75 34.44
CA TYR A 804 25.84 -11.94 35.17
C TYR A 804 25.49 -11.82 36.66
N LEU A 805 25.30 -12.99 37.28
CA LEU A 805 25.36 -13.11 38.74
C LEU A 805 26.80 -12.87 39.20
N GLY A 806 26.97 -12.24 40.37
CA GLY A 806 28.27 -12.11 41.01
C GLY A 806 28.80 -13.47 41.49
N ALA A 807 30.11 -13.59 41.64
CA ALA A 807 30.74 -14.85 42.06
C ALA A 807 30.23 -15.40 43.41
N ALA A 808 29.74 -14.51 44.29
CA ALA A 808 29.17 -14.86 45.59
C ALA A 808 27.64 -15.07 45.59
N ASP A 809 26.95 -14.81 44.46
CA ASP A 809 25.49 -14.97 44.39
C ASP A 809 25.09 -16.45 44.37
N SER A 810 24.20 -16.84 45.29
CA SER A 810 23.58 -18.17 45.37
C SER A 810 22.09 -18.04 45.68
N ILE A 811 21.24 -18.17 44.66
CA ILE A 811 19.80 -17.91 44.76
C ILE A 811 19.07 -19.24 44.84
N ALA A 812 18.83 -19.70 46.08
CA ALA A 812 18.08 -20.92 46.35
C ALA A 812 16.61 -20.81 45.90
N PRO A 813 15.89 -21.95 45.73
CA PRO A 813 14.44 -21.94 45.53
C PRO A 813 13.73 -21.03 46.55
N GLY A 814 12.89 -20.12 46.05
CA GLY A 814 12.20 -19.09 46.84
C GLY A 814 12.97 -17.78 47.04
N GLY A 815 14.29 -17.74 46.80
CA GLY A 815 15.11 -16.53 46.90
C GLY A 815 14.94 -15.56 45.72
N SER A 816 15.37 -14.31 45.86
CA SER A 816 15.29 -13.26 44.84
C SER A 816 16.62 -12.56 44.59
N LYS A 817 16.82 -12.05 43.37
CA LYS A 817 17.96 -11.22 42.97
C LYS A 817 17.47 -9.99 42.20
N THR A 818 18.02 -8.83 42.53
CA THR A 818 17.88 -7.62 41.69
C THR A 818 19.12 -7.45 40.83
N PHE A 819 18.91 -7.32 39.53
CA PHE A 819 19.91 -6.93 38.54
C PHE A 819 19.78 -5.43 38.30
N SER A 820 20.90 -4.70 38.25
CA SER A 820 20.95 -3.27 37.96
C SER A 820 21.99 -3.00 36.88
N PHE A 821 21.61 -2.24 35.86
CA PHE A 821 22.41 -1.89 34.69
C PHE A 821 21.79 -0.67 33.99
N SER A 822 22.44 -0.12 32.98
CA SER A 822 21.92 1.02 32.20
C SER A 822 21.38 0.57 30.85
N ILE A 823 20.41 1.31 30.32
CA ILE A 823 19.92 1.20 28.94
C ILE A 823 20.11 2.52 28.20
N ALA A 824 20.26 2.48 26.88
CA ALA A 824 20.33 3.64 26.01
C ALA A 824 19.15 3.69 25.03
N ALA A 825 18.49 4.85 24.93
CA ALA A 825 17.45 5.12 23.96
C ALA A 825 18.05 5.32 22.55
N PRO A 826 17.41 4.80 21.48
CA PRO A 826 17.87 5.05 20.12
C PRO A 826 17.74 6.51 19.66
N ARG A 827 18.35 6.86 18.53
CA ARG A 827 18.23 8.19 17.90
C ARG A 827 16.88 8.40 17.21
N THR A 828 16.24 7.33 16.78
CA THR A 828 14.96 7.40 16.06
C THR A 828 13.81 7.51 17.05
N ARG A 829 12.82 8.35 16.75
CA ARG A 829 11.61 8.48 17.58
C ARG A 829 10.74 7.25 17.46
N GLY A 830 10.02 6.91 18.52
CA GLY A 830 9.10 5.79 18.49
C GLY A 830 8.91 5.15 19.85
N VAL A 831 8.22 4.01 19.87
CA VAL A 831 8.10 3.16 21.04
C VAL A 831 9.05 1.98 20.88
N TYR A 832 9.91 1.81 21.87
CA TYR A 832 10.96 0.81 21.95
C TYR A 832 10.66 -0.10 23.13
N SER A 833 10.84 -1.41 23.03
CA SER A 833 10.67 -2.25 24.21
C SER A 833 11.99 -2.66 24.86
N PHE A 834 11.98 -2.73 26.18
CA PHE A 834 13.02 -3.33 27.00
C PHE A 834 12.52 -4.73 27.41
N ALA A 835 13.23 -5.79 27.04
CA ALA A 835 12.80 -7.15 27.33
C ALA A 835 13.86 -8.04 27.99
N VAL A 836 13.43 -8.74 29.02
CA VAL A 836 14.31 -9.49 29.93
C VAL A 836 13.72 -10.82 30.34
N GLN A 837 14.58 -11.85 30.42
CA GLN A 837 14.24 -13.16 30.96
C GLN A 837 15.49 -13.82 31.56
N MET A 838 15.33 -14.75 32.49
CA MET A 838 16.45 -15.54 33.00
C MET A 838 16.92 -16.55 31.95
N ILE A 839 18.23 -16.79 31.91
CA ILE A 839 18.85 -17.82 31.07
C ILE A 839 19.73 -18.74 31.90
N LYS A 840 19.76 -20.02 31.52
CA LYS A 840 20.89 -20.91 31.84
C LYS A 840 21.73 -21.01 30.58
N ASP A 841 22.82 -20.27 30.52
CA ASP A 841 23.63 -20.16 29.30
C ASP A 841 24.21 -21.52 28.91
N GLY A 842 24.11 -21.85 27.62
CA GLY A 842 24.36 -23.18 27.07
C GLY A 842 23.18 -24.17 27.18
N THR A 843 22.02 -23.73 27.70
CA THR A 843 20.79 -24.53 27.74
C THR A 843 19.63 -23.80 27.07
N ALA A 844 18.95 -22.89 27.77
CA ALA A 844 17.77 -22.17 27.28
C ALA A 844 17.37 -21.02 28.23
N LEU A 845 16.57 -20.08 27.71
CA LEU A 845 15.81 -19.11 28.49
C LEU A 845 14.75 -19.83 29.33
N PHE A 846 14.41 -19.30 30.50
CA PHE A 846 13.39 -19.89 31.38
C PHE A 846 12.71 -18.86 32.30
N GLY A 847 11.50 -19.20 32.76
CA GLY A 847 10.71 -18.37 33.68
C GLY A 847 9.99 -17.21 32.99
N ASP A 848 9.55 -16.23 33.79
CA ASP A 848 8.79 -15.08 33.30
C ASP A 848 9.59 -14.22 32.32
N THR A 849 8.88 -13.76 31.30
CA THR A 849 9.31 -12.75 30.33
C THR A 849 8.81 -11.39 30.79
N GLY A 850 9.71 -10.41 30.91
CA GLY A 850 9.35 -9.00 31.09
C GLY A 850 9.55 -8.27 29.78
N VAL A 851 8.54 -7.54 29.30
CA VAL A 851 8.63 -6.66 28.12
C VAL A 851 7.98 -5.33 28.51
N TYR A 852 8.71 -4.23 28.33
CA TYR A 852 8.31 -2.90 28.80
C TYR A 852 8.52 -1.86 27.72
N ASP A 853 7.46 -1.13 27.37
CA ASP A 853 7.54 -0.06 26.37
C ASP A 853 8.21 1.20 26.94
N ILE A 854 9.10 1.78 26.13
CA ILE A 854 9.85 3.00 26.35
C ILE A 854 9.57 3.90 25.16
N ARG A 855 8.89 5.02 25.40
CA ARG A 855 8.69 6.03 24.36
C ARG A 855 9.94 6.89 24.24
N VAL A 856 10.52 6.95 23.04
CA VAL A 856 11.63 7.85 22.75
C VAL A 856 11.10 9.14 22.13
N THR A 857 11.37 10.26 22.79
CA THR A 857 10.93 11.62 22.42
C THR A 857 12.12 12.49 21.99
N PRO A 858 11.89 13.58 21.23
CA PRO A 858 12.95 14.52 20.91
C PRO A 858 13.60 15.07 22.18
N GLY A 859 14.93 15.20 22.20
CA GLY A 859 15.63 15.87 23.29
C GLY A 859 15.18 17.34 23.41
N GLY A 860 14.66 17.74 24.58
CA GLY A 860 14.40 19.15 24.91
C GLY A 860 12.99 19.69 24.60
N ALA A 861 11.98 18.84 24.35
CA ALA A 861 10.61 19.29 24.12
C ALA A 861 10.01 20.03 25.33
N SER A 862 9.38 21.18 25.09
CA SER A 862 8.72 21.97 26.13
C SER A 862 7.37 21.36 26.52
N ALA A 863 6.83 21.73 27.70
CA ALA A 863 5.57 21.16 28.18
C ALA A 863 4.38 21.41 27.22
N ASN A 864 4.39 22.54 26.52
CA ASN A 864 3.39 22.88 25.51
C ASN A 864 4.11 23.14 24.19
N ASP A 865 4.11 22.14 23.31
CA ASP A 865 4.74 22.25 22.01
C ASP A 865 3.88 21.62 20.92
N ALA A 866 4.02 22.12 19.70
CA ALA A 866 3.22 21.67 18.58
C ALA A 866 3.94 21.87 17.24
N VAL A 867 3.75 20.91 16.34
CA VAL A 867 4.13 21.03 14.93
C VAL A 867 2.89 21.03 14.04
N SER A 868 2.81 21.97 13.09
CA SER A 868 1.75 21.94 12.08
C SER A 868 2.09 20.95 10.97
N PHE A 869 1.11 20.19 10.46
CA PHE A 869 1.39 19.15 9.45
C PHE A 869 0.43 19.11 8.25
N HIS A 870 -0.70 19.83 8.31
CA HIS A 870 -1.66 19.90 7.20
C HIS A 870 -2.52 21.17 7.31
N ASP A 871 -2.80 21.84 6.19
CA ASP A 871 -3.66 23.03 6.15
C ASP A 871 -4.49 23.02 4.86
N ASN A 872 -5.75 23.46 4.96
CA ASN A 872 -6.64 23.71 3.84
C ASN A 872 -7.03 25.20 3.87
N ILE A 873 -6.23 26.02 3.19
CA ILE A 873 -6.41 27.47 3.10
C ILE A 873 -6.58 27.85 1.62
N PRO A 874 -7.68 28.49 1.21
CA PRO A 874 -7.85 28.96 -0.15
C PRO A 874 -6.87 30.10 -0.46
N GLU A 875 -6.18 30.00 -1.59
CA GLU A 875 -5.26 31.04 -2.06
C GLU A 875 -6.04 32.30 -2.53
N TYR A 876 -7.24 32.11 -3.11
CA TYR A 876 -8.11 33.17 -3.64
C TYR A 876 -9.54 33.05 -3.12
N VAL A 877 -10.18 34.19 -2.84
CA VAL A 877 -11.57 34.29 -2.38
C VAL A 877 -12.23 35.51 -3.02
N ALA A 878 -13.54 35.48 -3.31
CA ALA A 878 -14.21 36.68 -3.83
C ALA A 878 -14.44 37.71 -2.72
N PRO A 879 -14.54 39.01 -3.05
CA PRO A 879 -14.85 40.04 -2.07
C PRO A 879 -16.13 39.74 -1.29
N GLY A 880 -16.04 39.71 0.05
CA GLY A 880 -17.18 39.43 0.93
C GLY A 880 -17.51 37.95 1.17
N ASP A 881 -16.83 37.01 0.50
CA ASP A 881 -17.09 35.58 0.65
C ASP A 881 -16.86 35.08 2.08
N VAL A 882 -17.61 34.02 2.44
CA VAL A 882 -17.41 33.28 3.70
C VAL A 882 -16.98 31.86 3.37
N VAL A 883 -15.68 31.59 3.47
CA VAL A 883 -15.06 30.34 3.01
C VAL A 883 -14.62 29.42 4.15
N PRO A 884 -14.73 28.09 4.03
CA PRO A 884 -14.21 27.16 5.01
C PRO A 884 -12.69 27.09 4.94
N VAL A 885 -12.04 27.01 6.10
CA VAL A 885 -10.60 26.77 6.25
C VAL A 885 -10.34 25.75 7.34
N SER A 886 -9.21 25.05 7.26
CA SER A 886 -8.74 24.20 8.35
C SER A 886 -7.23 24.18 8.49
N VAL A 887 -6.73 24.02 9.71
CA VAL A 887 -5.31 23.87 10.02
C VAL A 887 -5.11 22.76 11.04
N SER A 888 -4.05 21.98 10.88
CA SER A 888 -3.79 20.78 11.67
C SER A 888 -2.46 20.86 12.39
N PHE A 889 -2.51 20.60 13.69
CA PHE A 889 -1.36 20.58 14.58
C PHE A 889 -1.24 19.22 15.24
N ARG A 890 0.00 18.75 15.40
CA ARG A 890 0.34 17.59 16.23
C ARG A 890 0.92 18.10 17.54
N ASN A 891 0.46 17.52 18.65
CA ASN A 891 0.97 17.86 19.97
C ASN A 891 2.35 17.24 20.21
N THR A 892 3.43 18.02 20.13
CA THR A 892 4.79 17.54 20.40
C THR A 892 5.22 17.81 21.85
N GLY A 893 4.36 18.47 22.63
CA GLY A 893 4.59 18.76 24.05
C GLY A 893 4.17 17.62 24.97
N THR A 894 4.60 17.70 26.23
CA THR A 894 4.27 16.69 27.26
C THR A 894 2.88 16.85 27.87
N ASN A 895 2.23 18.00 27.69
CA ASN A 895 0.88 18.24 28.21
C ASN A 895 -0.19 17.87 27.19
N ASP A 896 -1.24 17.20 27.66
CA ASP A 896 -2.44 16.96 26.86
C ASP A 896 -3.23 18.25 26.64
N TRP A 897 -3.66 18.49 25.41
CA TRP A 897 -4.54 19.62 25.12
C TRP A 897 -5.98 19.24 25.40
N THR A 898 -6.67 20.04 26.19
CA THR A 898 -8.08 19.84 26.53
C THR A 898 -8.81 21.17 26.55
N ARG A 899 -10.13 21.15 26.34
CA ARG A 899 -10.98 22.32 26.55
C ARG A 899 -10.88 22.87 27.98
N ALA A 900 -10.88 21.99 28.98
CA ALA A 900 -10.75 22.37 30.39
C ALA A 900 -9.40 23.04 30.71
N GLY A 901 -8.34 22.66 29.98
CA GLY A 901 -7.02 23.30 30.02
C GLY A 901 -6.90 24.58 29.19
N ASN A 902 -8.01 25.12 28.65
CA ASN A 902 -8.04 26.31 27.79
C ASN A 902 -7.16 26.23 26.53
N TYR A 903 -6.91 25.03 26.01
CA TYR A 903 -6.20 24.87 24.75
C TYR A 903 -7.12 25.26 23.57
N THR A 904 -6.66 26.20 22.77
CA THR A 904 -7.42 26.81 21.66
C THR A 904 -6.50 27.16 20.51
N LEU A 905 -7.07 27.35 19.31
CA LEU A 905 -6.40 28.07 18.23
C LEU A 905 -6.81 29.53 18.30
N LYS A 906 -5.85 30.43 18.43
CA LYS A 906 -6.08 31.87 18.60
C LYS A 906 -5.56 32.64 17.40
N SER A 907 -6.28 33.67 16.97
CA SER A 907 -5.78 34.60 15.95
C SER A 907 -4.54 35.32 16.46
N ALA A 908 -3.49 35.37 15.66
CA ALA A 908 -2.33 36.18 15.97
C ALA A 908 -2.64 37.68 15.79
N SER A 909 -1.80 38.55 16.36
CA SER A 909 -1.97 40.00 16.26
C SER A 909 -1.92 40.53 14.82
N THR A 910 -1.27 39.79 13.91
CA THR A 910 -1.15 40.11 12.47
C THR A 910 -2.34 39.66 11.64
N ASN A 911 -3.32 38.96 12.21
CA ASN A 911 -4.49 38.50 11.47
C ASN A 911 -5.41 39.66 11.07
N GLN A 912 -5.82 39.68 9.81
CA GLN A 912 -6.65 40.72 9.22
C GLN A 912 -8.06 40.25 8.84
N LEU A 913 -8.35 38.96 9.03
CA LEU A 913 -9.55 38.32 8.53
C LEU A 913 -10.51 37.91 9.64
N THR A 914 -11.80 38.12 9.46
CA THR A 914 -12.82 37.72 10.44
C THR A 914 -13.09 36.23 10.35
N TRP A 915 -13.11 35.54 11.50
CA TRP A 915 -13.38 34.12 11.62
C TRP A 915 -14.81 33.90 12.13
N SER A 916 -15.47 32.86 11.64
CA SER A 916 -16.85 32.53 12.00
C SER A 916 -17.12 31.02 11.91
N ARG A 917 -18.35 30.62 12.27
CA ARG A 917 -18.87 29.25 12.11
C ARG A 917 -17.95 28.18 12.72
N PHE A 918 -17.61 28.36 14.00
CA PHE A 918 -16.78 27.44 14.77
C PHE A 918 -17.55 26.16 15.14
N PRO A 919 -17.14 24.97 14.67
CA PRO A 919 -17.90 23.73 14.89
C PRO A 919 -18.17 23.38 16.35
N TYR A 920 -17.23 23.71 17.25
CA TYR A 920 -17.34 23.46 18.69
C TYR A 920 -17.45 24.76 19.50
N GLY A 921 -17.85 25.85 18.85
CA GLY A 921 -17.87 27.19 19.44
C GLY A 921 -16.50 27.89 19.38
N GLY A 922 -16.54 29.18 19.66
CA GLY A 922 -15.39 30.08 19.56
C GLY A 922 -15.79 31.50 19.89
N THR A 923 -14.86 32.42 19.79
CA THR A 923 -15.11 33.87 19.93
C THR A 923 -14.53 34.60 18.72
N SER A 924 -15.22 35.65 18.27
CA SER A 924 -14.74 36.59 17.27
C SER A 924 -15.10 37.99 17.74
N VAL A 925 -14.15 38.66 18.40
CA VAL A 925 -14.34 40.01 18.96
C VAL A 925 -13.78 41.07 18.01
N SER A 926 -12.62 40.80 17.44
CA SER A 926 -11.97 41.60 16.39
C SER A 926 -11.08 40.68 15.56
N ALA A 927 -10.59 41.12 14.39
CA ALA A 927 -9.72 40.29 13.54
C ALA A 927 -8.50 39.72 14.30
N SER A 928 -7.94 40.46 15.27
CA SER A 928 -6.78 40.02 16.07
C SER A 928 -7.14 39.34 17.40
N ASN A 929 -8.42 39.21 17.74
CA ASN A 929 -8.88 38.56 18.97
C ASN A 929 -10.04 37.59 18.69
N GLN A 930 -9.66 36.40 18.23
CA GLN A 930 -10.57 35.33 17.85
C GLN A 930 -10.01 34.00 18.35
N ASN A 931 -10.89 33.10 18.77
CA ASN A 931 -10.50 31.80 19.28
C ASN A 931 -11.41 30.72 18.71
N VAL A 932 -10.81 29.62 18.25
CA VAL A 932 -11.50 28.40 17.88
C VAL A 932 -11.34 27.40 19.02
N TYR A 933 -12.46 26.93 19.58
CA TYR A 933 -12.44 26.01 20.70
C TYR A 933 -12.41 24.55 20.24
N MET A 934 -11.78 23.70 21.05
CA MET A 934 -11.86 22.24 20.94
C MET A 934 -13.21 21.73 21.45
N SER A 935 -13.59 20.48 21.18
CA SER A 935 -14.78 19.90 21.83
C SER A 935 -14.57 19.76 23.34
N SER A 936 -15.64 19.82 24.14
CA SER A 936 -15.55 19.66 25.61
C SER A 936 -15.10 18.27 26.05
N SER A 937 -15.31 17.24 25.22
CA SER A 937 -14.89 15.86 25.47
C SER A 937 -13.52 15.50 24.90
N GLU A 938 -12.89 16.41 24.16
CA GLU A 938 -11.68 16.12 23.38
C GLU A 938 -10.40 16.32 24.21
N ARG A 939 -9.48 15.36 24.08
CA ARG A 939 -8.18 15.32 24.75
C ARG A 939 -7.10 14.90 23.77
N ILE A 940 -6.22 15.83 23.39
CA ILE A 940 -5.16 15.61 22.40
C ILE A 940 -3.87 15.33 23.15
N LYS A 941 -3.51 14.07 23.20
CA LYS A 941 -2.29 13.61 23.87
C LYS A 941 -1.06 13.88 23.03
N THR A 942 0.12 13.75 23.62
CA THR A 942 1.38 13.83 22.89
C THR A 942 1.40 12.90 21.67
N GLU A 943 1.82 13.45 20.54
CA GLU A 943 1.81 12.95 19.15
C GLU A 943 0.44 12.81 18.48
N GLN A 944 -0.67 13.08 19.18
CA GLN A 944 -1.97 13.14 18.53
C GLN A 944 -2.14 14.44 17.75
N ALA A 945 -2.85 14.34 16.63
CA ALA A 945 -3.20 15.46 15.80
C ALA A 945 -4.53 16.10 16.21
N LYS A 946 -4.64 17.40 15.97
CA LYS A 946 -5.88 18.17 16.02
C LYS A 946 -6.00 19.04 14.79
N THR A 947 -7.08 18.85 14.04
CA THR A 947 -7.52 19.79 13.01
C THR A 947 -8.51 20.78 13.59
N PHE A 948 -8.22 22.07 13.45
CA PHE A 948 -9.12 23.17 13.75
C PHE A 948 -9.75 23.63 12.44
N SER A 949 -11.08 23.56 12.34
CA SER A 949 -11.85 24.02 11.19
C SER A 949 -12.72 25.21 11.59
N PHE A 950 -12.80 26.21 10.72
CA PHE A 950 -13.61 27.41 10.90
C PHE A 950 -13.85 28.06 9.54
N PHE A 951 -14.62 29.15 9.50
CA PHE A 951 -14.83 29.92 8.28
C PHE A 951 -14.14 31.26 8.38
N VAL A 952 -13.67 31.78 7.25
CA VAL A 952 -13.07 33.11 7.13
C VAL A 952 -13.95 33.97 6.23
N THR A 953 -14.24 35.19 6.67
CA THR A 953 -14.93 36.20 5.86
C THR A 953 -13.89 37.09 5.17
N ALA A 954 -13.91 37.05 3.84
CA ALA A 954 -13.11 37.89 2.96
C ALA A 954 -13.56 39.36 3.05
N PRO A 955 -12.63 40.31 3.16
CA PRO A 955 -12.94 41.74 2.99
C PRO A 955 -13.58 42.04 1.64
N SER A 956 -14.32 43.15 1.56
CA SER A 956 -14.97 43.61 0.32
C SER A 956 -14.02 44.31 -0.66
N THR A 957 -12.78 44.58 -0.25
CA THR A 957 -11.77 45.24 -1.08
C THR A 957 -10.79 44.18 -1.61
N PRO A 958 -10.51 44.12 -2.92
CA PRO A 958 -9.45 43.27 -3.45
C PRO A 958 -8.09 43.58 -2.83
N GLY A 959 -7.28 42.55 -2.63
CA GLY A 959 -5.96 42.69 -2.01
C GLY A 959 -5.47 41.44 -1.31
N ASN A 960 -4.26 41.50 -0.78
CA ASN A 960 -3.67 40.43 0.02
C ASN A 960 -3.97 40.66 1.49
N TYR A 961 -4.59 39.66 2.12
CA TYR A 961 -4.94 39.71 3.53
C TYR A 961 -4.28 38.58 4.29
N THR A 962 -3.79 38.93 5.48
CA THR A 962 -3.10 37.98 6.34
C THR A 962 -4.09 37.17 7.18
N LEU A 963 -4.09 35.85 6.98
CA LEU A 963 -4.69 34.89 7.90
C LEU A 963 -3.60 34.39 8.84
N SER A 964 -3.63 34.76 10.13
CA SER A 964 -2.57 34.38 11.07
C SER A 964 -3.11 33.84 12.40
N MET A 965 -2.46 32.81 12.93
CA MET A 965 -2.94 32.05 14.08
C MET A 965 -1.83 31.33 14.83
N GLN A 966 -2.06 31.05 16.10
CA GLN A 966 -1.17 30.26 16.94
C GLN A 966 -1.98 29.47 17.98
N LEU A 967 -1.48 28.32 18.42
CA LEU A 967 -2.07 27.61 19.56
C LEU A 967 -1.86 28.41 20.84
N ASN A 968 -2.83 28.31 21.76
CA ASN A 968 -2.83 29.02 23.03
C ASN A 968 -3.37 28.11 24.13
N ASN A 969 -2.77 28.16 25.33
CA ASN A 969 -3.17 27.34 26.49
C ASN A 969 -3.96 28.14 27.56
N GLY A 970 -4.54 29.27 27.18
CA GLY A 970 -5.21 30.22 28.08
C GLY A 970 -4.28 31.24 28.74
N SER A 971 -2.98 30.96 28.85
CA SER A 971 -1.98 31.87 29.45
C SER A 971 -0.99 32.44 28.43
N ALA A 972 -0.54 31.63 27.47
CA ALA A 972 0.44 32.01 26.46
C ALA A 972 0.21 31.29 25.14
N GLY A 973 0.70 31.90 24.05
CA GLY A 973 0.81 31.24 22.74
C GLY A 973 1.98 30.25 22.73
N PHE A 974 1.82 29.10 22.08
CA PHE A 974 2.86 28.09 21.96
C PHE A 974 2.82 27.41 20.59
N GLY A 975 3.89 26.69 20.25
CA GLY A 975 4.13 26.20 18.90
C GLY A 975 4.39 27.33 17.89
N THR A 976 4.64 26.96 16.63
CA THR A 976 4.93 27.94 15.57
C THR A 976 3.65 28.66 15.13
N ALA A 977 3.67 30.00 15.10
CA ALA A 977 2.57 30.78 14.53
C ALA A 977 2.47 30.55 13.03
N LYS A 978 1.27 30.25 12.55
CA LYS A 978 0.95 30.03 11.14
C LYS A 978 0.45 31.32 10.53
N THR A 979 1.00 31.67 9.38
CA THR A 979 0.60 32.86 8.64
C THR A 979 0.42 32.48 7.17
N PHE A 980 -0.75 32.77 6.64
CA PHE A 980 -1.11 32.57 5.24
C PHE A 980 -1.52 33.90 4.63
N THR A 981 -1.34 34.02 3.32
CA THR A 981 -1.89 35.11 2.54
C THR A 981 -3.11 34.60 1.82
N ILE A 982 -4.28 35.15 2.14
CA ILE A 982 -5.50 34.97 1.35
C ILE A 982 -5.62 36.19 0.45
N ARG A 983 -5.67 35.95 -0.86
CA ARG A 983 -5.87 37.03 -1.83
C ARG A 983 -7.36 37.19 -2.10
N VAL A 984 -7.93 38.31 -1.67
CA VAL A 984 -9.26 38.72 -2.10
C VAL A 984 -9.13 39.14 -3.56
N ALA A 985 -9.80 38.38 -4.41
CA ALA A 985 -9.65 38.42 -5.85
C ALA A 985 -10.05 39.80 -6.41
N ASP A 986 -9.22 40.33 -7.32
CA ASP A 986 -9.62 41.40 -8.23
C ASP A 986 -10.78 40.92 -9.12
N PRO A 987 -11.65 41.80 -9.65
CA PRO A 987 -12.75 41.38 -10.51
C PRO A 987 -12.31 40.51 -11.69
N ARG A 988 -11.10 40.73 -12.22
CA ARG A 988 -10.51 39.95 -13.31
C ARG A 988 -9.06 39.66 -13.00
N ASP A 989 -8.74 38.39 -12.75
CA ASP A 989 -7.37 37.91 -12.58
C ASP A 989 -7.26 36.48 -13.08
N ALA A 990 -6.08 36.07 -13.51
CA ALA A 990 -5.81 34.76 -14.07
C ALA A 990 -4.44 34.23 -13.64
N LYS A 991 -4.38 32.92 -13.34
CA LYS A 991 -3.15 32.23 -12.99
C LYS A 991 -2.95 31.04 -13.91
N PHE A 992 -1.85 31.02 -14.65
CA PHE A 992 -1.45 29.85 -15.44
C PHE A 992 -1.13 28.67 -14.50
N ALA A 993 -1.78 27.53 -14.73
CA ALA A 993 -1.80 26.40 -13.81
C ALA A 993 -1.08 25.13 -14.34
N GLY A 994 -0.90 25.04 -15.65
CA GLY A 994 -0.27 23.91 -16.35
C GLY A 994 -0.18 24.20 -17.85
N TRP A 995 0.71 23.52 -18.56
CA TRP A 995 0.81 23.65 -20.01
C TRP A 995 1.57 22.49 -20.65
N GLU A 996 1.19 22.16 -21.87
CA GLU A 996 1.94 21.33 -22.81
C GLU A 996 2.35 22.22 -23.97
N VAL A 997 3.58 22.75 -23.89
CA VAL A 997 4.17 23.63 -24.92
C VAL A 997 5.53 23.05 -25.30
N PRO A 998 5.81 22.82 -26.59
CA PRO A 998 7.09 22.28 -27.01
C PRO A 998 8.24 23.24 -26.69
N THR A 999 9.38 22.71 -26.24
CA THR A 999 10.60 23.51 -26.01
C THR A 999 11.51 23.55 -27.25
N VAL A 1000 11.26 22.68 -28.23
CA VAL A 1000 11.97 22.62 -29.52
C VAL A 1000 10.96 22.31 -30.64
N MET A 1001 11.11 22.94 -31.81
CA MET A 1001 10.28 22.71 -33.00
C MET A 1001 11.13 22.74 -34.28
N ALA A 1002 10.76 22.00 -35.32
CA ALA A 1002 11.38 22.18 -36.64
C ALA A 1002 10.90 23.49 -37.30
N ALA A 1003 11.76 24.16 -38.07
CA ALA A 1003 11.45 25.40 -38.77
C ALA A 1003 10.19 25.24 -39.66
N GLY A 1004 9.23 26.14 -39.51
CA GLY A 1004 7.96 26.13 -40.27
C GLY A 1004 6.89 25.12 -39.82
N SER A 1005 7.24 24.19 -38.93
CA SER A 1005 6.36 23.11 -38.46
C SER A 1005 5.23 23.60 -37.54
N LYS A 1006 4.18 22.79 -37.40
CA LYS A 1006 3.09 23.00 -36.43
C LYS A 1006 3.16 22.01 -35.26
N ALA A 1007 2.77 22.45 -34.08
CA ALA A 1007 2.62 21.60 -32.90
C ALA A 1007 1.36 21.95 -32.11
N GLY A 1008 0.67 20.93 -31.60
CA GLY A 1008 -0.43 21.13 -30.65
C GLY A 1008 0.08 21.65 -29.30
N VAL A 1009 -0.67 22.57 -28.69
CA VAL A 1009 -0.42 23.10 -27.35
C VAL A 1009 -1.68 23.05 -26.51
N SER A 1010 -1.50 22.81 -25.22
CA SER A 1010 -2.56 22.92 -24.21
C SER A 1010 -2.09 23.87 -23.11
N ILE A 1011 -2.93 24.83 -22.72
CA ILE A 1011 -2.62 25.83 -21.70
C ILE A 1011 -3.75 25.86 -20.68
N ASP A 1012 -3.44 25.48 -19.45
CA ASP A 1012 -4.37 25.53 -18.32
C ASP A 1012 -4.27 26.87 -17.62
N VAL A 1013 -5.40 27.55 -17.50
CA VAL A 1013 -5.51 28.81 -16.78
C VAL A 1013 -6.60 28.70 -15.72
N GLN A 1014 -6.26 29.06 -14.49
CA GLN A 1014 -7.18 29.18 -13.37
C GLN A 1014 -7.79 30.59 -13.34
N ASN A 1015 -9.11 30.67 -13.15
CA ASN A 1015 -9.77 31.92 -12.82
C ASN A 1015 -9.38 32.35 -11.40
N ALA A 1016 -8.51 33.35 -11.30
CA ALA A 1016 -8.07 33.93 -10.04
C ALA A 1016 -8.89 35.19 -9.68
N GLY A 1017 -9.81 35.61 -10.55
CA GLY A 1017 -10.66 36.78 -10.39
C GLY A 1017 -12.03 36.45 -9.80
N ALA A 1018 -12.73 37.48 -9.32
CA ALA A 1018 -14.07 37.34 -8.76
C ALA A 1018 -15.18 37.16 -9.82
N ASN A 1019 -14.95 37.59 -11.05
CA ASN A 1019 -15.92 37.44 -12.14
C ASN A 1019 -15.80 36.06 -12.78
N GLU A 1020 -16.94 35.42 -13.03
CA GLU A 1020 -16.99 34.22 -13.86
C GLU A 1020 -16.58 34.52 -15.30
N TRP A 1021 -15.79 33.64 -15.90
CA TRP A 1021 -15.44 33.76 -17.31
C TRP A 1021 -16.46 33.03 -18.17
N THR A 1022 -17.01 33.74 -19.14
CA THR A 1022 -17.92 33.18 -20.15
C THR A 1022 -17.57 33.74 -21.52
N GLU A 1023 -17.87 33.00 -22.59
CA GLU A 1023 -17.69 33.51 -23.95
C GLU A 1023 -18.63 34.69 -24.23
N ALA A 1024 -19.84 34.70 -23.65
CA ALA A 1024 -20.80 35.80 -23.77
C ALA A 1024 -20.23 37.14 -23.25
N ASN A 1025 -19.39 37.08 -22.22
CA ASN A 1025 -18.69 38.24 -21.67
C ASN A 1025 -17.31 38.48 -22.29
N MET A 1026 -16.98 37.76 -23.36
CA MET A 1026 -15.75 37.86 -24.17
C MET A 1026 -14.44 37.61 -23.41
N TYR A 1027 -14.43 36.68 -22.46
CA TYR A 1027 -13.20 36.21 -21.81
C TYR A 1027 -12.46 35.20 -22.67
N ARG A 1028 -11.18 35.47 -22.99
CA ARG A 1028 -10.41 34.73 -23.98
C ARG A 1028 -8.94 34.59 -23.58
N LEU A 1029 -8.28 33.56 -24.08
CA LEU A 1029 -6.81 33.50 -24.09
C LEU A 1029 -6.31 34.31 -25.29
N TYR A 1030 -5.31 35.17 -25.11
CA TYR A 1030 -4.71 35.97 -26.17
C TYR A 1030 -3.21 35.71 -26.33
N ALA A 1031 -2.71 35.87 -27.54
CA ALA A 1031 -1.27 35.86 -27.80
C ALA A 1031 -0.61 37.09 -27.16
N GLY A 1032 0.31 36.83 -26.22
CA GLY A 1032 1.04 37.88 -25.51
C GLY A 1032 1.85 38.77 -26.46
N PRO A 1033 2.23 39.98 -26.00
CA PRO A 1033 2.89 40.97 -26.85
C PRO A 1033 4.26 40.53 -27.40
N THR A 1034 4.90 39.53 -26.80
CA THR A 1034 6.18 38.95 -27.23
C THR A 1034 6.03 37.68 -28.06
N ASN A 1035 4.80 37.28 -28.40
CA ASN A 1035 4.55 36.02 -29.10
C ASN A 1035 5.03 36.10 -30.57
N GLN A 1036 5.79 35.10 -31.00
CA GLN A 1036 6.37 35.00 -32.34
C GLN A 1036 5.80 33.80 -33.15
N PHE A 1037 4.76 33.13 -32.66
CA PHE A 1037 4.19 31.92 -33.25
C PHE A 1037 2.77 32.18 -33.78
N GLY A 1038 2.43 31.70 -34.98
CA GLY A 1038 1.04 31.70 -35.46
C GLY A 1038 0.21 30.62 -34.75
N TRP A 1039 -1.03 30.90 -34.39
CA TRP A 1039 -1.96 30.00 -33.72
C TRP A 1039 -3.01 29.51 -34.73
N SER A 1040 -3.35 28.23 -34.71
CA SER A 1040 -4.39 27.64 -35.56
C SER A 1040 -5.12 26.50 -34.85
N ASP A 1041 -6.09 25.87 -35.51
CA ASP A 1041 -6.69 24.62 -35.06
C ASP A 1041 -7.33 24.71 -33.65
N PHE A 1042 -8.02 25.82 -33.39
CA PHE A 1042 -8.68 26.10 -32.11
C PHE A 1042 -9.84 25.13 -31.86
N VAL A 1043 -9.82 24.43 -30.72
CA VAL A 1043 -10.87 23.47 -30.37
C VAL A 1043 -12.22 24.13 -30.11
N SER A 1044 -12.24 25.32 -29.50
CA SER A 1044 -13.46 26.02 -29.10
C SER A 1044 -13.67 27.34 -29.86
N GLY A 1045 -13.07 27.44 -31.04
CA GLY A 1045 -13.05 28.67 -31.84
C GLY A 1045 -11.94 29.64 -31.44
N GLY A 1046 -11.62 30.55 -32.35
CA GLY A 1046 -10.53 31.50 -32.21
C GLY A 1046 -10.17 32.14 -33.54
N TYR A 1047 -9.21 33.05 -33.52
CA TYR A 1047 -8.66 33.66 -34.74
C TYR A 1047 -7.17 33.94 -34.61
N SER A 1048 -6.51 34.06 -35.76
CA SER A 1048 -5.12 34.50 -35.88
C SER A 1048 -5.02 35.55 -36.98
N LEU A 1049 -4.75 36.81 -36.60
CA LEU A 1049 -4.59 37.93 -37.54
C LEU A 1049 -3.11 38.34 -37.70
N SER A 1050 -2.32 38.19 -36.64
CA SER A 1050 -0.86 38.37 -36.63
C SER A 1050 -0.28 37.66 -35.41
N ALA A 1051 1.06 37.51 -35.32
CA ALA A 1051 1.69 36.80 -34.21
C ALA A 1051 1.30 37.35 -32.82
N THR A 1052 0.99 38.64 -32.68
CA THR A 1052 0.59 39.26 -31.40
C THR A 1052 -0.90 39.58 -31.31
N ASN A 1053 -1.69 39.29 -32.34
CA ASN A 1053 -3.13 39.50 -32.35
C ASN A 1053 -3.89 38.20 -32.70
N GLN A 1054 -4.02 37.36 -31.69
CA GLN A 1054 -4.65 36.04 -31.78
C GLN A 1054 -5.49 35.79 -30.54
N ARG A 1055 -6.56 35.01 -30.68
CA ARG A 1055 -7.47 34.66 -29.59
C ARG A 1055 -7.86 33.19 -29.68
N ALA A 1056 -7.93 32.53 -28.53
CA ALA A 1056 -8.66 31.28 -28.35
C ALA A 1056 -9.88 31.54 -27.45
N PHE A 1057 -11.04 31.07 -27.88
CA PHE A 1057 -12.33 31.35 -27.26
C PHE A 1057 -12.71 30.30 -26.22
N LEU A 1058 -13.65 30.66 -25.34
CA LEU A 1058 -14.35 29.69 -24.49
C LEU A 1058 -15.51 29.05 -25.28
N PRO A 1059 -15.89 27.80 -24.97
CA PRO A 1059 -17.15 27.23 -25.45
C PRO A 1059 -18.36 28.07 -25.01
N GLY A 1060 -19.34 28.24 -25.91
CA GLY A 1060 -20.47 29.15 -25.71
C GLY A 1060 -21.39 28.85 -24.51
N SER A 1061 -21.34 27.64 -23.93
CA SER A 1061 -22.14 27.23 -22.77
C SER A 1061 -21.34 27.11 -21.47
N GLU A 1062 -20.03 27.38 -21.50
CA GLU A 1062 -19.14 27.15 -20.36
C GLU A 1062 -18.99 28.41 -19.50
N THR A 1063 -19.07 28.22 -18.17
CA THR A 1063 -18.85 29.26 -17.16
C THR A 1063 -17.71 28.80 -16.25
N ILE A 1064 -16.63 29.57 -16.19
CA ILE A 1064 -15.49 29.28 -15.32
C ILE A 1064 -15.59 30.14 -14.06
N ALA A 1065 -16.03 29.53 -12.96
CA ALA A 1065 -16.15 30.21 -11.67
C ALA A 1065 -14.78 30.47 -11.04
N THR A 1066 -14.73 31.33 -10.02
CA THR A 1066 -13.53 31.62 -9.22
C THR A 1066 -12.87 30.32 -8.75
N SER A 1067 -11.54 30.25 -8.87
CA SER A 1067 -10.70 29.08 -8.59
C SER A 1067 -10.86 27.86 -9.53
N GLN A 1068 -11.79 27.85 -10.48
CA GLN A 1068 -11.86 26.80 -11.50
C GLN A 1068 -10.79 26.99 -12.59
N ARG A 1069 -10.41 25.89 -13.24
CA ARG A 1069 -9.41 25.88 -14.32
C ARG A 1069 -10.06 25.62 -15.67
N LYS A 1070 -9.49 26.22 -16.71
CA LYS A 1070 -9.82 25.97 -18.11
C LYS A 1070 -8.56 25.66 -18.91
N SER A 1071 -8.60 24.56 -19.66
CA SER A 1071 -7.61 24.22 -20.68
C SER A 1071 -7.99 24.85 -22.02
N PHE A 1072 -7.08 25.62 -22.60
CA PHE A 1072 -7.16 26.10 -23.98
C PHE A 1072 -6.25 25.24 -24.86
N THR A 1073 -6.84 24.60 -25.87
CA THR A 1073 -6.11 23.73 -26.80
C THR A 1073 -6.20 24.27 -28.22
N PHE A 1074 -5.04 24.40 -28.86
CA PHE A 1074 -4.86 24.90 -30.23
C PHE A 1074 -3.48 24.46 -30.75
N SER A 1075 -3.14 24.77 -32.00
CA SER A 1075 -1.79 24.53 -32.55
C SER A 1075 -1.01 25.82 -32.67
N ILE A 1076 0.32 25.75 -32.53
CA ILE A 1076 1.26 26.83 -32.83
C ILE A 1076 2.12 26.46 -34.06
N GLN A 1077 2.49 27.45 -34.87
CA GLN A 1077 3.39 27.30 -36.00
C GLN A 1077 4.73 28.00 -35.73
N ALA A 1078 5.82 27.24 -35.85
CA ALA A 1078 7.18 27.75 -35.71
C ALA A 1078 7.57 28.67 -36.88
N PRO A 1079 8.37 29.71 -36.63
CA PRO A 1079 9.05 30.47 -37.67
C PRO A 1079 9.83 29.59 -38.66
N ALA A 1080 9.94 30.03 -39.91
CA ALA A 1080 10.60 29.28 -40.98
C ALA A 1080 12.14 29.29 -40.90
N THR A 1081 12.72 30.00 -39.93
CA THR A 1081 14.17 30.11 -39.76
C THR A 1081 14.55 29.53 -38.40
N PRO A 1082 15.56 28.64 -38.33
CA PRO A 1082 16.10 28.16 -37.06
C PRO A 1082 16.55 29.31 -36.15
N GLY A 1083 16.40 29.14 -34.84
CA GLY A 1083 16.71 30.16 -33.84
C GLY A 1083 15.88 30.00 -32.57
N THR A 1084 16.15 30.82 -31.57
CA THR A 1084 15.38 30.81 -30.32
C THR A 1084 14.26 31.85 -30.39
N TYR A 1085 13.02 31.41 -30.18
CA TYR A 1085 11.84 32.25 -30.31
C TYR A 1085 10.97 32.22 -29.06
N THR A 1086 10.20 33.28 -28.89
CA THR A 1086 9.31 33.48 -27.75
C THR A 1086 7.88 33.12 -28.12
N PHE A 1087 7.30 32.15 -27.42
CA PHE A 1087 5.86 31.91 -27.39
C PHE A 1087 5.30 32.58 -26.14
N SER A 1088 4.19 33.32 -26.23
CA SER A 1088 3.60 33.93 -25.04
C SER A 1088 2.08 34.01 -25.12
N ALA A 1089 1.42 33.86 -23.97
CA ALA A 1089 -0.03 33.90 -23.85
C ALA A 1089 -0.46 34.63 -22.57
N GLY A 1090 -1.62 35.28 -22.60
CA GLY A 1090 -2.26 35.89 -21.43
C GLY A 1090 -3.77 35.79 -21.50
N MET A 1091 -4.49 36.28 -20.49
CA MET A 1091 -5.94 36.38 -20.52
C MET A 1091 -6.40 37.81 -20.86
N ILE A 1092 -7.51 37.91 -21.58
CA ILE A 1092 -8.14 39.17 -21.95
C ILE A 1092 -9.65 39.07 -21.83
N GLN A 1093 -10.28 40.17 -21.45
CA GLN A 1093 -11.69 40.40 -21.74
C GLN A 1093 -11.75 41.36 -22.92
N ASP A 1094 -12.10 40.87 -24.11
CA ASP A 1094 -12.05 41.69 -25.32
C ASP A 1094 -12.97 42.91 -25.18
N GLY A 1095 -12.49 44.06 -25.63
CA GLY A 1095 -13.17 45.35 -25.44
C GLY A 1095 -13.03 45.97 -24.05
N VAL A 1096 -12.34 45.32 -23.10
CA VAL A 1096 -12.11 45.89 -21.77
C VAL A 1096 -10.64 45.98 -21.38
N ALA A 1097 -9.97 44.87 -21.07
CA ALA A 1097 -8.55 44.88 -20.68
C ALA A 1097 -7.95 43.47 -20.69
N THR A 1098 -6.63 43.39 -20.86
CA THR A 1098 -5.84 42.21 -20.48
C THR A 1098 -5.75 42.10 -18.97
N PHE A 1099 -5.72 40.89 -18.43
CA PHE A 1099 -5.64 40.67 -16.99
C PHE A 1099 -4.84 39.40 -16.66
N GLY A 1100 -4.40 39.29 -15.40
CA GLY A 1100 -3.41 38.30 -14.99
C GLY A 1100 -2.02 38.57 -15.57
N THR A 1101 -1.10 37.63 -15.31
CA THR A 1101 0.26 37.71 -15.84
C THR A 1101 0.34 37.08 -17.23
N VAL A 1102 1.12 37.68 -18.12
CA VAL A 1102 1.45 37.03 -19.41
C VAL A 1102 2.49 35.96 -19.14
N LYS A 1103 2.22 34.73 -19.60
CA LYS A 1103 3.15 33.62 -19.55
C LYS A 1103 3.98 33.59 -20.83
N THR A 1104 5.27 33.35 -20.67
CA THR A 1104 6.24 33.31 -21.77
C THR A 1104 7.02 31.99 -21.74
N TRP A 1105 7.24 31.41 -22.92
CA TRP A 1105 8.01 30.21 -23.15
C TRP A 1105 9.09 30.49 -24.21
N THR A 1106 10.26 29.90 -24.00
CA THR A 1106 11.35 29.91 -24.97
C THR A 1106 11.33 28.61 -25.75
N ILE A 1107 11.22 28.69 -27.07
CA ILE A 1107 11.16 27.53 -27.97
C ILE A 1107 12.32 27.63 -28.95
N ASN A 1108 13.16 26.59 -29.01
CA ASN A 1108 14.24 26.49 -29.97
C ASN A 1108 13.72 25.93 -31.29
N VAL A 1109 13.88 26.68 -32.37
CA VAL A 1109 13.52 26.24 -33.71
C VAL A 1109 14.77 25.70 -34.41
N VAL A 1110 14.71 24.47 -34.92
CA VAL A 1110 15.83 23.74 -35.55
C VAL A 1110 15.56 23.46 -37.03
N ASP A 1111 16.58 23.07 -37.80
CA ASP A 1111 16.43 22.76 -39.23
C ASP A 1111 15.37 21.67 -39.50
N ALA A 1112 14.55 21.89 -40.54
CA ALA A 1112 13.61 20.90 -41.04
C ALA A 1112 14.33 19.83 -41.87
N TYR A 1113 14.00 18.55 -41.67
CA TYR A 1113 14.46 17.43 -42.49
C TYR A 1113 13.25 16.59 -42.92
N GLU A 1114 13.17 16.27 -44.20
CA GLU A 1114 12.15 15.40 -44.77
C GLU A 1114 12.69 14.63 -45.97
N GLN A 1115 12.50 13.31 -46.00
CA GLN A 1115 12.87 12.46 -47.13
C GLN A 1115 11.78 11.42 -47.40
N ARG A 1116 11.40 11.28 -48.67
CA ARG A 1116 10.42 10.29 -49.17
C ARG A 1116 11.04 9.42 -50.25
N VAL A 1117 10.81 8.12 -50.19
CA VAL A 1117 11.45 7.13 -51.06
C VAL A 1117 10.40 6.25 -51.73
N ASN A 1118 10.38 6.27 -53.07
CA ASN A 1118 9.59 5.34 -53.88
C ASN A 1118 10.36 4.01 -54.03
N VAL A 1119 10.21 3.12 -53.05
CA VAL A 1119 11.11 1.98 -52.86
C VAL A 1119 11.04 1.00 -54.03
N GLY A 1120 12.20 0.56 -54.51
CA GLY A 1120 12.36 -0.33 -55.65
C GLY A 1120 12.23 0.34 -57.02
N SER A 1121 11.83 1.61 -57.09
CA SER A 1121 11.68 2.32 -58.35
C SER A 1121 12.94 3.11 -58.74
N SER A 1122 13.30 3.09 -60.03
CA SER A 1122 14.37 3.92 -60.59
C SER A 1122 13.93 5.34 -60.97
N THR A 1123 12.65 5.67 -60.76
CA THR A 1123 12.07 6.97 -61.11
C THR A 1123 11.34 7.58 -59.91
N SER A 1124 11.47 8.90 -59.74
CA SER A 1124 10.69 9.64 -58.75
C SER A 1124 9.20 9.65 -59.10
N TYR A 1125 8.35 9.78 -58.10
CA TYR A 1125 6.90 9.83 -58.24
C TYR A 1125 6.30 10.98 -57.44
N SER A 1126 5.31 11.67 -57.98
CA SER A 1126 4.51 12.65 -57.22
C SER A 1126 3.18 12.01 -56.86
N ASP A 1127 2.88 11.97 -55.57
CA ASP A 1127 1.62 11.40 -55.08
C ASP A 1127 0.41 12.31 -55.32
N ALA A 1128 -0.79 11.81 -55.02
CA ALA A 1128 -2.05 12.50 -55.18
C ALA A 1128 -2.15 13.80 -54.35
N SER A 1129 -1.29 13.97 -53.34
CA SER A 1129 -1.18 15.20 -52.53
C SER A 1129 -0.12 16.17 -53.05
N GLY A 1130 0.56 15.83 -54.16
CA GLY A 1130 1.60 16.63 -54.79
C GLY A 1130 2.99 16.48 -54.14
N LEU A 1131 3.18 15.53 -53.23
CA LEU A 1131 4.47 15.32 -52.56
C LEU A 1131 5.39 14.48 -53.44
N LEU A 1132 6.65 14.89 -53.53
CA LEU A 1132 7.66 14.20 -54.34
C LEU A 1132 8.31 13.06 -53.54
N TRP A 1133 8.23 11.86 -54.08
CA TRP A 1133 8.90 10.64 -53.64
C TRP A 1133 10.11 10.40 -54.54
N ALA A 1134 11.31 10.42 -53.98
CA ALA A 1134 12.54 10.25 -54.75
C ALA A 1134 12.67 8.82 -55.29
N ALA A 1135 13.37 8.67 -56.41
CA ALA A 1135 13.78 7.36 -56.93
C ALA A 1135 14.64 6.65 -55.87
N ASP A 1136 14.45 5.34 -55.73
CA ASP A 1136 15.21 4.54 -54.78
C ASP A 1136 16.69 4.45 -55.17
N GLN A 1137 17.58 4.44 -54.19
CA GLN A 1137 19.03 4.50 -54.40
C GLN A 1137 19.80 3.76 -53.30
N PRO A 1138 21.01 3.24 -53.60
CA PRO A 1138 21.86 2.62 -52.60
C PRO A 1138 22.43 3.66 -51.63
N TYR A 1139 22.60 3.28 -50.37
CA TYR A 1139 23.27 4.10 -49.37
C TYR A 1139 24.78 4.18 -49.68
N ALA A 1140 25.28 5.40 -49.92
CA ALA A 1140 26.64 5.68 -50.40
C ALA A 1140 27.61 6.24 -49.33
N GLY A 1141 27.27 6.18 -48.04
CA GLY A 1141 28.09 6.74 -46.95
C GLY A 1141 27.59 8.09 -46.46
N ALA A 1142 28.48 9.05 -46.17
CA ALA A 1142 28.07 10.31 -45.53
C ALA A 1142 27.18 11.20 -46.44
N ASN A 1143 26.24 11.91 -45.82
CA ASN A 1143 25.31 12.86 -46.45
C ASN A 1143 24.42 12.25 -47.54
N THR A 1144 24.01 10.99 -47.36
CA THR A 1144 23.11 10.30 -48.28
C THR A 1144 22.01 9.55 -47.52
N TRP A 1145 21.16 8.86 -48.27
CA TRP A 1145 20.14 7.97 -47.75
C TRP A 1145 19.93 6.87 -48.77
N GLY A 1146 19.49 5.69 -48.34
CA GLY A 1146 19.22 4.59 -49.25
C GLY A 1146 19.25 3.22 -48.60
N TYR A 1147 19.08 2.19 -49.41
CA TYR A 1147 19.17 0.79 -48.98
C TYR A 1147 20.62 0.31 -48.89
N THR A 1148 20.91 -0.62 -47.99
CA THR A 1148 22.24 -1.26 -47.89
C THR A 1148 22.47 -2.29 -49.01
N THR A 1149 23.64 -2.26 -49.65
CA THR A 1149 23.92 -3.01 -50.89
C THR A 1149 24.64 -4.34 -50.64
N SER A 1150 23.92 -5.46 -50.80
CA SER A 1150 24.44 -6.83 -51.07
C SER A 1150 23.37 -7.92 -50.88
N THR A 1151 22.24 -7.58 -50.26
CA THR A 1151 21.22 -8.54 -49.81
C THR A 1151 19.80 -8.17 -50.24
N THR A 1152 19.61 -7.31 -51.26
CA THR A 1152 18.27 -6.88 -51.71
C THR A 1152 17.98 -7.20 -53.17
N SER A 1153 16.71 -7.44 -53.46
CA SER A 1153 16.13 -7.59 -54.79
C SER A 1153 14.87 -6.72 -54.89
N VAL A 1154 14.40 -6.48 -56.11
CA VAL A 1154 13.16 -5.73 -56.38
C VAL A 1154 12.22 -6.59 -57.20
N THR A 1155 10.93 -6.52 -56.89
CA THR A 1155 9.88 -7.06 -57.76
C THR A 1155 8.81 -5.99 -57.99
N THR A 1156 8.08 -6.15 -59.11
CA THR A 1156 7.10 -5.18 -59.58
C THR A 1156 5.83 -5.88 -60.08
N THR A 1157 4.68 -5.26 -59.89
CA THR A 1157 3.40 -5.71 -60.49
C THR A 1157 2.74 -4.61 -61.31
N THR A 1158 1.89 -4.99 -62.27
CA THR A 1158 0.98 -4.09 -62.99
C THR A 1158 -0.43 -4.12 -62.44
N ASP A 1159 -0.71 -4.99 -61.47
CA ASP A 1159 -2.03 -5.19 -60.89
C ASP A 1159 -2.49 -3.95 -60.10
N THR A 1160 -3.80 -3.84 -59.89
CA THR A 1160 -4.37 -2.70 -59.17
C THR A 1160 -4.28 -2.93 -57.68
N ILE A 1161 -3.55 -2.07 -56.97
CA ILE A 1161 -3.43 -2.14 -55.52
C ILE A 1161 -4.67 -1.51 -54.89
N SER A 1162 -5.46 -2.31 -54.18
CA SER A 1162 -6.65 -1.83 -53.49
C SER A 1162 -6.27 -1.00 -52.25
N GLY A 1163 -7.06 0.03 -51.93
CA GLY A 1163 -6.87 0.87 -50.75
C GLY A 1163 -5.95 2.09 -50.94
N THR A 1164 -5.52 2.37 -52.17
CA THR A 1164 -4.67 3.53 -52.49
C THR A 1164 -4.97 4.11 -53.87
N SER A 1165 -4.89 5.43 -54.02
CA SER A 1165 -4.85 6.12 -55.32
C SER A 1165 -3.43 6.21 -55.89
N ASP A 1166 -2.41 6.07 -55.04
CA ASP A 1166 -1.00 6.23 -55.37
C ASP A 1166 -0.37 4.91 -55.81
N GLN A 1167 -0.90 4.35 -56.89
CA GLN A 1167 -0.57 3.01 -57.39
C GLN A 1167 0.95 2.79 -57.55
N ALA A 1168 1.68 3.82 -57.98
CA ALA A 1168 3.12 3.72 -58.21
C ALA A 1168 3.92 3.39 -56.94
N LEU A 1169 3.48 3.86 -55.77
CA LEU A 1169 4.18 3.63 -54.49
C LEU A 1169 4.05 2.20 -53.96
N TYR A 1170 3.05 1.44 -54.42
CA TYR A 1170 2.76 0.10 -53.91
C TYR A 1170 3.03 -0.99 -54.94
N ARG A 1171 3.20 -0.65 -56.22
CA ARG A 1171 3.47 -1.60 -57.31
C ARG A 1171 4.92 -2.07 -57.39
N THR A 1172 5.81 -1.44 -56.64
CA THR A 1172 7.21 -1.84 -56.49
C THR A 1172 7.47 -2.19 -55.03
N GLN A 1173 8.21 -3.27 -54.79
CA GLN A 1173 8.71 -3.58 -53.45
C GLN A 1173 10.19 -3.97 -53.52
N ARG A 1174 10.96 -3.51 -52.53
CA ARG A 1174 12.31 -4.01 -52.26
C ARG A 1174 12.22 -5.05 -51.15
N PHE A 1175 12.91 -6.16 -51.35
CA PHE A 1175 12.89 -7.27 -50.40
C PHE A 1175 14.28 -7.88 -50.21
N GLY A 1176 14.44 -8.61 -49.12
CA GLY A 1176 15.64 -9.38 -48.80
C GLY A 1176 15.89 -10.52 -49.81
N SER A 1177 16.95 -10.43 -50.59
CA SER A 1177 17.34 -11.48 -51.55
C SER A 1177 17.75 -12.76 -50.82
N GLY A 1178 17.14 -13.90 -51.16
CA GLY A 1178 17.39 -15.18 -50.51
C GLY A 1178 16.98 -15.24 -49.03
N GLY A 1179 16.07 -14.36 -48.59
CA GLY A 1179 15.61 -14.26 -47.20
C GLY A 1179 16.56 -13.54 -46.25
N ASN A 1180 17.61 -12.91 -46.79
CA ASN A 1180 18.55 -12.13 -45.99
C ASN A 1180 17.90 -10.84 -45.47
N ALA A 1181 18.35 -10.38 -44.30
CA ALA A 1181 18.00 -9.07 -43.79
C ALA A 1181 18.55 -7.95 -44.69
N PHE A 1182 17.87 -6.81 -44.68
CA PHE A 1182 18.34 -5.58 -45.32
C PHE A 1182 17.92 -4.37 -44.52
N ALA A 1183 18.54 -3.23 -44.81
CA ALA A 1183 18.28 -2.00 -44.06
C ALA A 1183 18.17 -0.79 -44.99
N TYR A 1184 17.48 0.24 -44.50
CA TYR A 1184 17.57 1.60 -45.00
C TYR A 1184 18.29 2.47 -43.98
N LYS A 1185 19.17 3.35 -44.46
CA LYS A 1185 19.85 4.36 -43.66
C LYS A 1185 19.56 5.75 -44.20
N PHE A 1186 19.39 6.72 -43.30
CA PHE A 1186 19.23 8.12 -43.65
C PHE A 1186 20.21 8.95 -42.83
N ASN A 1187 21.15 9.67 -43.46
CA ASN A 1187 21.91 10.68 -42.72
C ASN A 1187 21.00 11.84 -42.39
N VAL A 1188 20.72 12.02 -41.11
CA VAL A 1188 19.78 13.03 -40.61
C VAL A 1188 20.42 13.81 -39.46
N PRO A 1189 20.05 15.07 -39.22
CA PRO A 1189 20.45 15.76 -38.00
C PRO A 1189 20.01 14.98 -36.74
N ASN A 1190 20.78 15.00 -35.65
CA ASN A 1190 20.29 14.47 -34.37
C ASN A 1190 18.98 15.13 -33.98
N GLY A 1191 17.98 14.35 -33.60
CA GLY A 1191 16.64 14.86 -33.38
C GLY A 1191 15.62 13.74 -33.27
N THR A 1192 14.36 14.13 -33.14
CA THR A 1192 13.26 13.18 -33.11
C THR A 1192 12.55 13.16 -34.46
N TYR A 1193 12.15 11.98 -34.92
CA TYR A 1193 11.60 11.75 -36.24
C TYR A 1193 10.24 11.05 -36.19
N LYS A 1194 9.47 11.24 -37.26
CA LYS A 1194 8.32 10.44 -37.66
C LYS A 1194 8.77 9.60 -38.86
N VAL A 1195 8.60 8.29 -38.78
CA VAL A 1195 8.93 7.36 -39.86
C VAL A 1195 7.66 6.66 -40.31
N THR A 1196 7.35 6.73 -41.60
CA THR A 1196 6.18 6.12 -42.21
C THR A 1196 6.63 5.05 -43.20
N LEU A 1197 6.08 3.84 -43.07
CA LEU A 1197 6.40 2.69 -43.90
C LEU A 1197 5.13 2.20 -44.60
N ASP A 1198 5.24 1.99 -45.91
CA ASP A 1198 4.16 1.53 -46.78
C ASP A 1198 4.44 0.11 -47.28
N PHE A 1199 3.42 -0.73 -47.21
CA PHE A 1199 3.48 -2.15 -47.56
C PHE A 1199 2.32 -2.53 -48.50
N ALA A 1200 2.59 -3.46 -49.41
CA ALA A 1200 1.60 -4.26 -50.14
C ALA A 1200 2.23 -5.62 -50.50
N GLU A 1201 1.53 -6.73 -50.25
CA GLU A 1201 1.97 -8.03 -50.74
C GLU A 1201 1.62 -8.18 -52.22
N ILE A 1202 2.63 -8.06 -53.08
CA ILE A 1202 2.45 -8.07 -54.54
C ILE A 1202 2.94 -9.36 -55.22
N TYR A 1203 3.44 -10.34 -54.46
CA TYR A 1203 4.02 -11.57 -55.01
C TYR A 1203 3.25 -12.83 -54.58
N TYR A 1204 2.96 -12.98 -53.28
CA TYR A 1204 2.30 -14.16 -52.75
C TYR A 1204 0.77 -14.05 -52.75
N ASN A 1205 0.12 -15.16 -53.08
CA ASN A 1205 -1.34 -15.30 -53.11
C ASN A 1205 -1.90 -15.99 -51.84
N ALA A 1206 -1.08 -16.16 -50.79
CA ALA A 1206 -1.45 -16.76 -49.52
C ALA A 1206 -0.66 -16.14 -48.35
N GLY A 1207 -1.22 -16.23 -47.15
CA GLY A 1207 -0.59 -15.76 -45.91
C GLY A 1207 0.34 -16.79 -45.29
N ASP A 1208 0.98 -16.41 -44.19
CA ASP A 1208 1.98 -17.16 -43.43
C ASP A 1208 3.24 -17.53 -44.23
N ILE A 1209 3.49 -16.84 -45.34
CA ILE A 1209 4.67 -17.06 -46.19
C ILE A 1209 5.76 -16.02 -45.91
N ARG A 1210 5.40 -14.74 -45.98
CA ARG A 1210 6.31 -13.62 -45.72
C ARG A 1210 6.01 -13.06 -44.33
N ILE A 1211 6.86 -13.41 -43.38
CA ILE A 1211 6.74 -12.96 -41.99
C ILE A 1211 8.06 -12.29 -41.61
N PHE A 1212 8.04 -11.07 -41.10
CA PHE A 1212 9.26 -10.33 -40.80
C PHE A 1212 9.10 -9.30 -39.68
N ASN A 1213 10.22 -8.87 -39.15
CA ASN A 1213 10.30 -7.76 -38.20
C ASN A 1213 10.75 -6.48 -38.91
N VAL A 1214 10.36 -5.35 -38.34
CA VAL A 1214 10.90 -4.03 -38.68
C VAL A 1214 11.38 -3.36 -37.41
N ASP A 1215 12.66 -3.02 -37.36
CA ASP A 1215 13.28 -2.26 -36.28
C ASP A 1215 13.61 -0.84 -36.78
N ILE A 1216 13.39 0.18 -35.96
CA ILE A 1216 13.79 1.57 -36.25
C ILE A 1216 14.60 2.08 -35.06
N GLU A 1217 15.81 2.57 -35.29
CA GLU A 1217 16.77 2.95 -34.23
C GLU A 1217 17.00 1.81 -33.20
N GLY A 1218 17.01 0.57 -33.69
CA GLY A 1218 17.16 -0.63 -32.84
C GLY A 1218 15.95 -0.98 -31.97
N ALA A 1219 14.83 -0.26 -32.09
CA ALA A 1219 13.57 -0.57 -31.43
C ALA A 1219 12.62 -1.31 -32.38
N ASN A 1220 12.05 -2.43 -31.94
CA ASN A 1220 11.15 -3.25 -32.75
C ASN A 1220 9.78 -2.59 -32.92
N MET A 1221 9.48 -2.16 -34.14
CA MET A 1221 8.27 -1.41 -34.49
C MET A 1221 7.17 -2.32 -35.04
N LEU A 1222 7.57 -3.39 -35.73
CA LEU A 1222 6.67 -4.45 -36.18
C LEU A 1222 7.33 -5.80 -35.86
N SER A 1223 6.64 -6.67 -35.12
CA SER A 1223 7.10 -8.02 -34.76
C SER A 1223 6.24 -9.06 -35.45
N GLY A 1224 6.84 -10.05 -36.13
CA GLY A 1224 6.08 -11.12 -36.77
C GLY A 1224 5.10 -10.64 -37.84
N TYR A 1225 5.41 -9.52 -38.50
CA TYR A 1225 4.51 -8.89 -39.44
C TYR A 1225 4.39 -9.69 -40.73
N ASP A 1226 3.16 -10.04 -41.08
CA ASP A 1226 2.77 -10.63 -42.34
C ASP A 1226 1.95 -9.61 -43.12
N ASN A 1227 2.46 -9.19 -44.27
CA ASN A 1227 1.83 -8.21 -45.16
C ASN A 1227 0.64 -8.78 -45.97
N PHE A 1228 0.25 -10.04 -45.74
CA PHE A 1228 -0.91 -10.73 -46.34
C PHE A 1228 -2.06 -11.03 -45.36
N THR A 1229 -1.80 -11.31 -44.07
CA THR A 1229 -2.83 -11.86 -43.14
C THR A 1229 -4.07 -10.96 -42.92
N GLY A 1230 -5.23 -11.59 -42.66
CA GLY A 1230 -6.50 -10.92 -42.35
C GLY A 1230 -7.22 -10.32 -43.57
N ALA A 1231 -7.69 -9.07 -43.46
CA ALA A 1231 -8.44 -8.39 -44.53
C ALA A 1231 -7.55 -7.77 -45.64
N LEU A 1232 -6.22 -7.87 -45.52
CA LEU A 1232 -5.24 -7.33 -46.48
C LEU A 1232 -5.13 -8.23 -47.72
N GLY A 1233 -4.53 -9.41 -47.68
CA GLY A 1233 -4.38 -10.27 -48.87
C GLY A 1233 -3.54 -9.65 -50.00
N HIS A 1234 -3.49 -10.35 -51.13
CA HIS A 1234 -2.72 -9.93 -52.32
C HIS A 1234 -3.20 -8.58 -52.86
N ASP A 1235 -2.26 -7.73 -53.27
CA ASP A 1235 -2.47 -6.40 -53.88
C ASP A 1235 -3.32 -5.43 -53.04
N LYS A 1236 -3.06 -5.32 -51.73
CA LYS A 1236 -3.69 -4.31 -50.86
C LYS A 1236 -2.67 -3.46 -50.10
N ALA A 1237 -2.91 -2.14 -50.11
CA ALA A 1237 -2.05 -1.16 -49.47
C ALA A 1237 -2.25 -1.10 -47.95
N ARG A 1238 -1.14 -1.00 -47.21
CA ARG A 1238 -1.11 -0.75 -45.77
C ARG A 1238 -0.02 0.27 -45.44
N ARG A 1239 -0.35 1.23 -44.57
CA ARG A 1239 0.56 2.28 -44.11
C ARG A 1239 0.72 2.23 -42.60
N TYR A 1240 1.95 2.26 -42.10
CA TYR A 1240 2.29 2.44 -40.69
C TYR A 1240 3.03 3.75 -40.50
N THR A 1241 2.80 4.44 -39.38
CA THR A 1241 3.50 5.68 -39.02
C THR A 1241 3.94 5.61 -37.57
N PHE A 1242 5.24 5.69 -37.35
CA PHE A 1242 5.90 5.63 -36.05
C PHE A 1242 6.39 7.03 -35.69
N GLY A 1243 5.95 7.57 -34.56
CA GLY A 1243 6.38 8.88 -34.05
C GLY A 1243 7.42 8.77 -32.95
N ASN A 1244 8.03 9.91 -32.59
CA ASN A 1244 9.00 10.03 -31.49
C ASN A 1244 10.29 9.19 -31.62
N ILE A 1245 10.76 8.95 -32.85
CA ILE A 1245 11.99 8.18 -33.12
C ILE A 1245 13.22 9.05 -32.83
N ALA A 1246 13.95 8.77 -31.75
CA ALA A 1246 15.12 9.57 -31.35
C ALA A 1246 16.39 9.09 -32.05
N VAL A 1247 17.00 9.98 -32.85
CA VAL A 1247 18.30 9.77 -33.51
C VAL A 1247 19.36 10.59 -32.78
N THR A 1248 20.44 9.93 -32.36
CA THR A 1248 21.49 10.56 -31.52
C THR A 1248 22.89 10.52 -32.13
N ASP A 1249 23.08 9.80 -33.23
CA ASP A 1249 24.36 9.56 -33.90
C ASP A 1249 24.43 10.13 -35.33
N GLY A 1250 23.36 10.79 -35.77
CA GLY A 1250 23.25 11.44 -37.08
C GLY A 1250 22.82 10.50 -38.21
N VAL A 1251 22.37 9.28 -37.88
CA VAL A 1251 21.90 8.30 -38.84
C VAL A 1251 20.60 7.68 -38.34
N LEU A 1252 19.53 7.76 -39.13
CA LEU A 1252 18.31 6.99 -38.85
C LEU A 1252 18.43 5.62 -39.54
N ASP A 1253 18.40 4.56 -38.74
CA ASP A 1253 18.48 3.16 -39.14
C ASP A 1253 17.11 2.48 -39.13
N ILE A 1254 16.75 1.84 -40.24
CA ILE A 1254 15.54 1.01 -40.40
C ILE A 1254 15.97 -0.37 -40.86
N ASP A 1255 15.87 -1.38 -39.98
CA ASP A 1255 16.25 -2.74 -40.24
C ASP A 1255 15.03 -3.63 -40.52
N PHE A 1256 15.12 -4.46 -41.56
CA PHE A 1256 14.11 -5.42 -41.96
C PHE A 1256 14.69 -6.84 -41.86
N SER A 1257 14.16 -7.65 -40.95
CA SER A 1257 14.65 -9.01 -40.69
C SER A 1257 13.57 -10.07 -40.91
N ALA A 1258 13.84 -11.06 -41.76
CA ALA A 1258 12.87 -12.09 -42.10
C ALA A 1258 12.77 -13.16 -40.98
N LEU A 1259 11.54 -13.56 -40.66
CA LEU A 1259 11.21 -14.74 -39.86
C LEU A 1259 10.74 -15.91 -40.75
N ALA A 1260 10.13 -15.60 -41.90
CA ALA A 1260 9.79 -16.52 -42.98
C ALA A 1260 9.85 -15.80 -44.36
N ASP A 1261 10.31 -16.50 -45.40
CA ASP A 1261 10.64 -15.94 -46.73
C ASP A 1261 11.63 -14.77 -46.67
N ALA A 1262 11.16 -13.53 -46.90
CA ALA A 1262 11.97 -12.33 -46.99
C ALA A 1262 11.16 -11.11 -46.56
N ALA A 1263 11.76 -10.21 -45.77
CA ALA A 1263 11.13 -8.93 -45.45
C ALA A 1263 10.99 -8.05 -46.70
N ALA A 1264 9.95 -7.22 -46.78
CA ALA A 1264 9.69 -6.33 -47.92
C ALA A 1264 9.09 -4.99 -47.50
N VAL A 1265 9.34 -3.93 -48.29
CA VAL A 1265 8.74 -2.58 -48.12
C VAL A 1265 8.54 -1.91 -49.48
N ASN A 1266 7.50 -1.08 -49.61
CA ASN A 1266 7.06 -0.46 -50.87
C ASN A 1266 7.30 1.07 -50.90
N ALA A 1267 7.20 1.77 -49.76
CA ALA A 1267 7.61 3.17 -49.66
C ALA A 1267 8.06 3.57 -48.24
N ILE A 1268 8.91 4.59 -48.12
CA ILE A 1268 9.42 5.11 -46.84
C ILE A 1268 9.34 6.63 -46.81
N GLU A 1269 8.80 7.22 -45.73
CA GLU A 1269 8.84 8.66 -45.44
C GLU A 1269 9.51 8.88 -44.06
N VAL A 1270 10.47 9.80 -43.98
CA VAL A 1270 11.18 10.22 -42.75
C VAL A 1270 11.04 11.73 -42.60
N VAL A 1271 10.46 12.19 -41.49
CA VAL A 1271 10.22 13.62 -41.21
C VAL A 1271 10.71 13.97 -39.81
N ARG A 1272 11.53 15.01 -39.66
CA ARG A 1272 11.96 15.48 -38.34
C ARG A 1272 10.81 16.18 -37.62
N THR A 1273 10.59 15.83 -36.36
CA THR A 1273 9.54 16.37 -35.51
C THR A 1273 10.07 17.19 -34.34
N ARG A 1274 11.31 16.96 -33.85
CA ARG A 1274 11.94 17.73 -32.75
C ARG A 1274 13.46 17.85 -32.91
#